data_AF-A0A0P1BIG8-F1
#
_entry.id   AF-A0A0P1BIG8-F1
#
_cell.length_a   1.000
_cell.length_b   1.000
_cell.length_c   1.000
_cell.angle_alpha   90.00
_cell.angle_beta   90.00
_cell.angle_gamma   90.00
#
_symmetry.space_group_name_H-M   'P 1'
#
loop_
_entity.id
_entity.type
_entity.pdbx_description
1 polymer ?
#
loop_
_entity_poly.entity_id
_entity_poly.type
_entity_poly.pdbx_seq_one_letter_code
_entity_poly.pdbx_strand_id
1 'polypeptide(L)'
;MSDRSQQTDSRQQGGADTDNDGRILRLQEVISTLRTYAGLDAAGLPQTATVADRAEGATRLLIGSAWEEIEERRGGRWNIPGVKPLLSALQNELRACQSSTPPTSSNAPHLIAQCAALMQEATSHVPIAGVNVSFPAPIDDGAVLSGSSSKAKSTAKVDVVSDGGGRWVRIVGIRPSALLQEWRVMDEASDSRAGSEMGSDGLDQVLRNSSISKLTQELVRAKKAAIDQHALKKDVQIVLKFTHLPLGAQDSSMSAMQEDMGLSYPSPEAKDRFLSRLSALRSAILREGILLEKGEPTWRRGLLPPPALATPARISKAVAVDLSALVALISDMTHMALPPNDELPFIFSSDGIAGPSIHGRALIEQAEREGVDALFNNFMPESECIAAHIEELWCTAETKDKVMDIVEKIGGTAEKARGQALFVEDAEAAHSAFWKGSRWSKAGALRPRLPLPIRVLGGQPSWSRQDSRPFAGLSSALQLPPSKGSPTSHTLNTLDQASRAGMTTFTTNIWSATWVSDKVPYETLDADTPAIMWVLHPRSLSERMRSGALRSGTGAKSPRDSIALATPSVDQVSTPKASLPLYPQSAWGSPAVLYDASGSRSDNLSSKERSSLLDPAVASSAAVDRTSASASRRGAGFKILNFLDGPHPRSRLFIRHYRWWPFASVESKWTKFTSPVAWRAPDTPSLLPDASQSKEGAGMGLEWKDHVKREWRLNWKHWLLLVAVLIAWVLGFAYLVKGLWYESRVTLGSGQVLEPDFYGCTSTFWLGNAQCGVDGESCAPFASNSSVPFRCPAGCAGTTLGSARAVGSELPNFVPLIVGGGDNLVDGRRVYRADSFVCAAAQHAGVIDGRTGGCGTLWLGGASTSYESAARNGLTSIGFNSTFPVSFFFDESAQQSGCHDTRERGYALNVALLAFVAFVLRPKRIVYFWILVCTGFWHINMLSEPRAYPPKVGGPVGDFLPTLFGAYVIWRVAVRYVWPAFERLPIEREIWTLGFFWIGTMLNVVFANVPLQRLVASDIASQPGALTALIVIIVVVIIIVVNQIRVIRKVGALPKYLALAVVGGIIVGLCAAVPTTGLRLHHYIIALVLVCFCAFPTRLSLIYVAFCLGMYLNGVGRWGFDPIATDIADIVGDGTFGTGLPSFASAQNWTGLPGFGPSANATGMVQWDAIPGNQTDSWDGFHLLVDDVLRYAGEGTSFNMTSLIDDYAPMGNSGMNTTLYPGGSAALNATLASQPHYLRLAFTSQGSPGDYTRAAIAYFNGSWTPAPEGAT
;
A
#
# COMPACT_ATOMS: atom_id res chain seq x y z
N MET A 1 31.87 60.80 -8.35
CA MET A 1 32.48 59.45 -8.44
C MET A 1 33.40 59.28 -7.24
N SER A 2 32.84 58.79 -6.14
CA SER A 2 33.52 58.22 -4.97
C SER A 2 32.42 57.51 -4.17
N ASP A 3 32.78 56.41 -3.52
CA ASP A 3 31.99 55.62 -2.57
C ASP A 3 30.96 54.64 -3.17
N ARG A 4 31.49 53.56 -3.73
CA ARG A 4 30.77 52.28 -3.81
C ARG A 4 31.73 51.12 -3.54
N SER A 5 32.19 51.00 -2.30
CA SER A 5 32.87 49.81 -1.79
C SER A 5 32.65 49.67 -0.29
N GLN A 6 31.48 49.17 0.11
CA GLN A 6 31.19 48.51 1.40
C GLN A 6 29.67 48.28 1.54
N GLN A 7 29.08 47.35 0.78
CA GLN A 7 27.78 46.77 1.14
C GLN A 7 27.49 45.45 0.42
N THR A 8 28.42 44.51 0.50
CA THR A 8 28.18 43.10 0.16
C THR A 8 28.78 42.22 1.24
N ASP A 9 28.26 42.33 2.47
CA ASP A 9 28.52 41.34 3.53
C ASP A 9 27.46 41.29 4.66
N SER A 10 26.22 41.71 4.40
CA SER A 10 25.14 41.71 5.41
C SER A 10 23.79 41.17 4.91
N ARG A 11 23.80 40.28 3.90
CA ARG A 11 22.58 39.68 3.33
C ARG A 11 22.48 38.15 3.45
N GLN A 12 23.10 37.57 4.47
CA GLN A 12 22.95 36.14 4.80
C GLN A 12 22.73 35.84 6.29
N GLN A 13 22.29 36.82 7.09
CA GLN A 13 21.77 36.59 8.45
C GLN A 13 20.53 37.47 8.64
N GLY A 14 19.35 36.89 8.48
CA GLY A 14 18.07 37.62 8.61
C GLY A 14 16.82 36.86 8.13
N GLY A 15 16.95 35.60 7.73
CA GLY A 15 15.82 34.80 7.21
C GLY A 15 15.10 33.91 8.23
N ALA A 16 15.46 33.95 9.52
CA ALA A 16 14.88 33.06 10.54
C ALA A 16 14.05 33.78 11.62
N ASP A 17 14.24 35.09 11.83
CA ASP A 17 13.50 35.83 12.88
C ASP A 17 12.15 36.38 12.41
N THR A 18 11.97 36.65 11.11
CA THR A 18 10.70 37.19 10.59
C THR A 18 9.56 36.15 10.56
N ASP A 19 9.88 34.86 10.52
CA ASP A 19 8.88 33.77 10.49
C ASP A 19 8.36 33.41 11.89
N ASN A 20 9.19 33.61 12.93
CA ASN A 20 8.78 33.44 14.33
C ASN A 20 7.86 34.58 14.80
N ASP A 21 8.15 35.82 14.42
CA ASP A 21 7.29 36.96 14.73
C ASP A 21 5.91 36.84 14.07
N GLY A 22 5.87 36.37 12.82
CA GLY A 22 4.62 36.08 12.11
C GLY A 22 3.79 34.97 12.77
N ARG A 23 4.44 33.97 13.38
CA ARG A 23 3.79 32.87 14.11
C ARG A 23 3.22 33.32 15.46
N ILE A 24 3.96 34.17 16.19
CA ILE A 24 3.54 34.74 17.47
C ILE A 24 2.35 35.68 17.28
N LEU A 25 2.39 36.58 16.29
CA LEU A 25 1.30 37.52 16.00
C LEU A 25 -0.02 36.82 15.64
N ARG A 26 0.03 35.72 14.88
CA ARG A 26 -1.17 34.96 14.47
C ARG A 26 -1.78 34.14 15.60
N LEU A 27 -0.94 33.52 16.43
CA LEU A 27 -1.41 32.82 17.63
C LEU A 27 -1.96 33.83 18.65
N GLN A 28 -1.36 35.03 18.74
CA GLN A 28 -1.90 36.14 19.53
C GLN A 28 -3.26 36.62 19.00
N GLU A 29 -3.48 36.67 17.69
CA GLU A 29 -4.79 37.00 17.06
C GLU A 29 -5.85 35.93 17.38
N VAL A 30 -5.48 34.64 17.37
CA VAL A 30 -6.37 33.55 17.78
C VAL A 30 -6.68 33.63 19.28
N ILE A 31 -5.69 33.95 20.11
CA ILE A 31 -5.90 34.16 21.56
C ILE A 31 -6.76 35.37 21.86
N SER A 32 -6.51 36.52 21.22
CA SER A 32 -7.28 37.74 21.48
C SER A 32 -8.74 37.48 21.14
N THR A 33 -8.99 36.84 19.99
CA THR A 33 -10.32 36.37 19.60
C THR A 33 -10.90 35.42 20.65
N LEU A 34 -10.16 34.39 21.10
CA LEU A 34 -10.66 33.47 22.12
C LEU A 34 -10.92 34.13 23.48
N ARG A 35 -10.13 35.13 23.90
CA ARG A 35 -10.37 35.90 25.13
C ARG A 35 -11.68 36.69 25.03
N THR A 36 -11.87 37.39 23.91
CA THR A 36 -13.08 38.17 23.64
C THR A 36 -14.32 37.26 23.60
N TYR A 37 -14.23 36.09 22.98
CA TYR A 37 -15.39 35.22 22.77
C TYR A 37 -15.73 34.30 23.95
N ALA A 38 -14.76 33.91 24.78
CA ALA A 38 -14.98 33.01 25.91
C ALA A 38 -15.07 33.73 27.29
N GLY A 39 -14.96 35.06 27.33
CA GLY A 39 -15.01 35.83 28.59
C GLY A 39 -13.92 35.42 29.59
N LEU A 40 -12.75 35.05 29.09
CA LEU A 40 -11.70 34.34 29.85
C LEU A 40 -10.91 35.22 30.83
N ASP A 41 -11.14 36.54 30.85
CA ASP A 41 -10.49 37.44 31.81
C ASP A 41 -10.89 37.14 33.27
N ALA A 42 -11.96 36.36 33.49
CA ALA A 42 -12.46 36.00 34.82
C ALA A 42 -12.18 34.55 35.26
N ALA A 43 -11.52 33.71 34.44
CA ALA A 43 -11.35 32.28 34.73
C ALA A 43 -9.89 31.80 34.56
N GLY A 44 -8.99 32.27 35.42
CA GLY A 44 -7.90 31.46 35.98
C GLY A 44 -6.92 30.73 35.06
N LEU A 45 -6.72 31.15 33.80
CA LEU A 45 -5.60 30.63 32.99
C LEU A 45 -4.30 31.38 33.37
N PRO A 46 -3.23 30.69 33.80
CA PRO A 46 -1.98 31.34 34.21
C PRO A 46 -1.40 32.22 33.09
N GLN A 47 -0.94 33.43 33.42
CA GLN A 47 -0.24 34.30 32.45
C GLN A 47 1.01 33.64 31.85
N THR A 48 1.54 32.61 32.51
CA THR A 48 2.71 31.83 32.13
C THR A 48 2.46 30.76 31.06
N ALA A 49 1.21 30.46 30.67
CA ALA A 49 0.92 29.44 29.67
C ALA A 49 1.22 29.92 28.23
N THR A 50 1.80 29.04 27.40
CA THR A 50 2.04 29.36 25.98
C THR A 50 0.76 29.79 25.25
N VAL A 51 0.96 30.51 24.14
CA VAL A 51 -0.16 30.99 23.31
C VAL A 51 -0.97 29.82 22.69
N ALA A 52 -0.37 28.64 22.58
CA ALA A 52 -1.06 27.43 22.11
C ALA A 52 -1.91 26.77 23.22
N ASP A 53 -1.41 26.73 24.45
CA ASP A 53 -2.11 26.10 25.59
C ASP A 53 -3.35 26.90 26.00
N ARG A 54 -3.25 28.23 25.97
CA ARG A 54 -4.39 29.11 26.21
C ARG A 54 -5.45 28.97 25.10
N ALA A 55 -5.04 28.74 23.85
CA ALA A 55 -5.98 28.50 22.75
C ALA A 55 -6.68 27.13 22.89
N GLU A 56 -5.96 26.08 23.30
CA GLU A 56 -6.55 24.76 23.56
C GLU A 56 -7.49 24.77 24.77
N GLY A 57 -7.11 25.43 25.86
CA GLY A 57 -7.96 25.59 27.05
C GLY A 57 -9.27 26.34 26.75
N ALA A 58 -9.19 27.45 26.00
CA ALA A 58 -10.38 28.18 25.55
C ALA A 58 -11.28 27.33 24.64
N THR A 59 -10.68 26.52 23.78
CA THR A 59 -11.41 25.61 22.87
C THR A 59 -12.12 24.50 23.64
N ARG A 60 -11.51 23.92 24.68
CA ARG A 60 -12.16 22.93 25.55
C ARG A 60 -13.33 23.53 26.33
N LEU A 61 -13.21 24.78 26.76
CA LEU A 61 -14.29 25.50 27.44
C LEU A 61 -15.49 25.73 26.52
N LEU A 62 -15.25 26.20 25.29
CA LEU A 62 -16.29 26.46 24.28
C LEU A 62 -16.95 25.17 23.75
N ILE A 63 -16.17 24.11 23.48
CA ILE A 63 -16.64 22.90 22.78
C ILE A 63 -17.08 21.78 23.73
N GLY A 64 -16.39 21.62 24.86
CA GLY A 64 -16.66 20.52 25.80
C GLY A 64 -17.70 20.94 26.82
N SER A 65 -17.27 21.69 27.82
CA SER A 65 -18.11 21.96 29.00
C SER A 65 -19.38 22.77 28.71
N ALA A 66 -19.34 23.75 27.81
CA ALA A 66 -20.49 24.62 27.57
C ALA A 66 -21.54 23.98 26.66
N TRP A 67 -21.10 23.22 25.64
CA TRP A 67 -22.02 22.47 24.77
C TRP A 67 -22.66 21.30 25.51
N GLU A 68 -21.87 20.55 26.30
CA GLU A 68 -22.38 19.48 27.17
C GLU A 68 -23.38 20.03 28.20
N GLU A 69 -23.11 21.20 28.81
CA GLU A 69 -24.05 21.85 29.74
C GLU A 69 -25.37 22.26 29.06
N ILE A 70 -25.34 22.68 27.78
CA ILE A 70 -26.57 22.98 27.02
C ILE A 70 -27.33 21.70 26.67
N GLU A 71 -26.63 20.63 26.27
CA GLU A 71 -27.23 19.31 26.02
C GLU A 71 -27.86 18.72 27.29
N GLU A 72 -27.21 18.90 28.45
CA GLU A 72 -27.67 18.42 29.76
C GLU A 72 -28.90 19.22 30.24
N ARG A 73 -28.85 20.55 30.24
CA ARG A 73 -29.96 21.41 30.72
C ARG A 73 -31.24 21.34 29.87
N ARG A 74 -31.16 20.86 28.63
CA ARG A 74 -32.31 20.72 27.71
C ARG A 74 -32.70 19.27 27.39
N GLY A 75 -32.25 18.30 28.19
CA GLY A 75 -32.83 16.96 28.21
C GLY A 75 -32.26 15.96 27.19
N GLY A 76 -30.99 16.09 26.78
CA GLY A 76 -30.27 15.06 26.03
C GLY A 76 -29.45 15.57 24.84
N ARG A 77 -28.68 14.67 24.21
CA ARG A 77 -27.79 15.00 23.07
C ARG A 77 -28.59 15.41 21.83
N TRP A 78 -28.32 16.60 21.30
CA TRP A 78 -28.95 17.09 20.07
C TRP A 78 -28.12 16.66 18.85
N ASN A 79 -28.68 15.82 17.97
CA ASN A 79 -27.99 15.41 16.74
C ASN A 79 -28.20 16.43 15.60
N ILE A 80 -27.63 17.63 15.74
CA ILE A 80 -27.78 18.72 14.76
C ILE A 80 -26.85 18.46 13.56
N PRO A 81 -27.39 18.45 12.32
CA PRO A 81 -26.58 18.36 11.10
C PRO A 81 -25.55 19.50 11.03
N GLY A 82 -24.27 19.17 10.84
CA GLY A 82 -23.19 20.14 10.62
C GLY A 82 -22.38 20.53 11.86
N VAL A 83 -22.87 20.31 13.08
CA VAL A 83 -22.14 20.64 14.32
C VAL A 83 -20.88 19.80 14.48
N LYS A 84 -20.96 18.48 14.39
CA LYS A 84 -19.78 17.60 14.51
C LYS A 84 -18.69 17.89 13.44
N PRO A 85 -19.04 18.10 12.15
CA PRO A 85 -18.09 18.60 11.15
C PRO A 85 -17.44 19.94 11.52
N LEU A 86 -18.21 20.93 12.02
CA LEU A 86 -17.70 22.23 12.45
C LEU A 86 -16.66 22.08 13.57
N LEU A 87 -17.00 21.31 14.62
CA LEU A 87 -16.10 21.05 15.74
C LEU A 87 -14.82 20.32 15.31
N SER A 88 -14.94 19.38 14.37
CA SER A 88 -13.78 18.66 13.81
C SER A 88 -12.89 19.57 12.96
N ALA A 89 -13.48 20.50 12.21
CA ALA A 89 -12.75 21.47 11.40
C ALA A 89 -11.96 22.45 12.28
N LEU A 90 -12.58 22.96 13.36
CA LEU A 90 -11.92 23.82 14.34
C LEU A 90 -10.76 23.09 15.03
N GLN A 91 -10.95 21.83 15.46
CA GLN A 91 -9.88 21.02 16.04
C GLN A 91 -8.70 20.80 15.08
N ASN A 92 -8.96 20.62 13.78
CA ASN A 92 -7.91 20.42 12.79
C ASN A 92 -7.14 21.72 12.47
N GLU A 93 -7.83 22.86 12.36
CA GLU A 93 -7.20 24.17 12.15
C GLU A 93 -6.30 24.57 13.33
N LEU A 94 -6.76 24.31 14.56
CA LEU A 94 -5.96 24.56 15.77
C LEU A 94 -4.71 23.69 15.81
N ARG A 95 -4.79 22.40 15.42
CA ARG A 95 -3.60 21.53 15.26
C ARG A 95 -2.66 22.01 14.15
N ALA A 96 -3.21 22.57 13.07
CA ALA A 96 -2.40 23.10 11.96
C ALA A 96 -1.63 24.36 12.39
N CYS A 97 -2.26 25.26 13.17
CA CYS A 97 -1.59 26.41 13.79
C CYS A 97 -0.48 26.02 14.79
N GLN A 98 -0.58 24.82 15.38
CA GLN A 98 0.44 24.25 16.28
C GLN A 98 1.63 23.62 15.53
N SER A 99 1.55 23.42 14.21
CA SER A 99 2.61 22.75 13.42
C SER A 99 3.88 23.59 13.23
N SER A 100 5.00 22.92 12.93
CA SER A 100 6.32 23.55 12.73
C SER A 100 6.43 24.43 11.48
N THR A 101 5.49 24.30 10.55
CA THR A 101 5.36 25.13 9.34
C THR A 101 3.89 25.60 9.27
N PRO A 102 3.51 26.63 10.05
CA PRO A 102 2.13 27.05 10.11
C PRO A 102 1.65 27.50 8.73
N PRO A 103 0.39 27.19 8.36
CA PRO A 103 -0.13 27.61 7.08
C PRO A 103 -0.12 29.15 6.96
N THR A 104 0.11 29.64 5.74
CA THR A 104 0.19 31.08 5.44
C THR A 104 -1.12 31.83 5.70
N SER A 105 -2.23 31.14 5.96
CA SER A 105 -3.51 31.67 6.46
C SER A 105 -4.19 30.63 7.37
N SER A 106 -4.99 31.07 8.35
CA SER A 106 -5.79 30.17 9.20
C SER A 106 -7.25 30.58 9.22
N ASN A 107 -8.13 29.59 9.18
CA ASN A 107 -9.58 29.79 9.30
C ASN A 107 -10.06 29.78 10.76
N ALA A 108 -9.17 29.60 11.73
CA ALA A 108 -9.52 29.45 13.14
C ALA A 108 -10.40 30.59 13.69
N PRO A 109 -10.12 31.89 13.45
CA PRO A 109 -10.98 32.98 13.94
C PRO A 109 -12.43 32.91 13.42
N HIS A 110 -12.61 32.53 12.16
CA HIS A 110 -13.93 32.38 11.56
C HIS A 110 -14.70 31.18 12.15
N LEU A 111 -14.01 30.05 12.36
CA LEU A 111 -14.60 28.85 12.97
C LEU A 111 -14.97 29.07 14.45
N ILE A 112 -14.18 29.87 15.18
CA ILE A 112 -14.50 30.28 16.56
C ILE A 112 -15.75 31.15 16.59
N ALA A 113 -15.86 32.13 15.70
CA ALA A 113 -17.06 32.96 15.57
C ALA A 113 -18.30 32.13 15.21
N GLN A 114 -18.16 31.10 14.35
CA GLN A 114 -19.24 30.14 14.06
C GLN A 114 -19.69 29.36 15.29
N CYS A 115 -18.76 28.87 16.11
CA CYS A 115 -19.10 28.17 17.34
C CYS A 115 -19.82 29.09 18.33
N ALA A 116 -19.36 30.33 18.50
CA ALA A 116 -20.01 31.27 19.41
C ALA A 116 -21.42 31.69 18.93
N ALA A 117 -21.60 31.90 17.63
CA ALA A 117 -22.93 32.17 17.07
C ALA A 117 -23.87 30.97 17.29
N LEU A 118 -23.39 29.74 17.08
CA LEU A 118 -24.16 28.52 17.38
C LEU A 118 -24.58 28.47 18.85
N MET A 119 -23.67 28.78 19.78
CA MET A 119 -23.97 28.81 21.22
C MET A 119 -25.04 29.85 21.56
N GLN A 120 -24.94 31.05 20.98
CA GLN A 120 -25.93 32.11 21.19
C GLN A 120 -27.31 31.72 20.64
N GLU A 121 -27.37 31.18 19.42
CA GLU A 121 -28.65 30.76 18.82
C GLU A 121 -29.24 29.55 19.56
N ALA A 122 -28.41 28.63 20.07
CA ALA A 122 -28.87 27.48 20.85
C ALA A 122 -29.45 27.87 22.22
N THR A 123 -29.13 29.06 22.74
CA THR A 123 -29.73 29.56 23.99
C THR A 123 -30.99 30.38 23.74
N SER A 124 -31.04 31.21 22.70
CA SER A 124 -32.16 32.15 22.47
C SER A 124 -33.15 31.78 21.35
N HIS A 125 -32.77 30.94 20.37
CA HIS A 125 -33.55 30.68 19.16
C HIS A 125 -33.56 29.19 18.77
N VAL A 126 -34.29 28.39 19.54
CA VAL A 126 -34.40 26.93 19.35
C VAL A 126 -35.71 26.56 18.64
N PRO A 127 -35.77 25.44 17.88
CA PRO A 127 -34.72 24.45 17.65
C PRO A 127 -33.73 24.85 16.56
N ILE A 128 -32.49 24.37 16.66
CA ILE A 128 -31.46 24.53 15.61
C ILE A 128 -31.70 23.49 14.52
N ALA A 129 -31.97 23.95 13.29
CA ALA A 129 -32.25 23.09 12.14
C ALA A 129 -30.98 22.56 11.46
N GLY A 130 -29.87 23.33 11.49
CA GLY A 130 -28.61 22.89 10.91
C GLY A 130 -27.51 23.95 10.96
N VAL A 131 -26.28 23.49 10.74
CA VAL A 131 -25.06 24.30 10.70
C VAL A 131 -24.36 24.11 9.35
N ASN A 132 -23.82 25.18 8.78
CA ASN A 132 -23.18 25.19 7.46
C ASN A 132 -24.10 24.65 6.34
N VAL A 133 -25.34 25.14 6.31
CA VAL A 133 -26.36 24.76 5.32
C VAL A 133 -26.21 25.61 4.07
N SER A 134 -26.34 25.00 2.88
CA SER A 134 -26.28 25.71 1.60
C SER A 134 -27.65 25.72 0.92
N PHE A 135 -28.12 26.91 0.55
CA PHE A 135 -29.38 27.11 -0.15
C PHE A 135 -29.14 27.48 -1.61
N PRO A 136 -29.92 26.96 -2.59
CA PRO A 136 -29.79 27.34 -3.99
C PRO A 136 -30.10 28.84 -4.19
N ALA A 137 -29.23 29.55 -4.92
CA ALA A 137 -29.41 30.96 -5.28
C ALA A 137 -29.39 31.09 -6.82
N PRO A 138 -30.54 31.29 -7.48
CA PRO A 138 -30.59 31.50 -8.93
C PRO A 138 -29.79 32.75 -9.33
N ILE A 139 -29.04 32.68 -10.45
CA ILE A 139 -28.34 33.84 -11.03
C ILE A 139 -29.26 34.43 -12.11
N ASP A 140 -29.47 35.75 -12.10
CA ASP A 140 -30.27 36.43 -13.14
C ASP A 140 -29.57 36.35 -14.52
N ASP A 141 -30.32 36.00 -15.57
CA ASP A 141 -29.88 35.76 -16.96
C ASP A 141 -29.41 37.04 -17.73
N GLY A 142 -28.75 37.99 -17.06
CA GLY A 142 -28.43 39.31 -17.60
C GLY A 142 -26.97 39.57 -18.04
N ALA A 143 -26.02 38.65 -17.81
CA ALA A 143 -24.60 38.90 -18.12
C ALA A 143 -23.98 37.75 -18.93
N VAL A 144 -24.26 37.75 -20.24
CA VAL A 144 -23.61 36.88 -21.22
C VAL A 144 -22.32 37.55 -21.69
N LEU A 145 -21.15 37.04 -21.29
CA LEU A 145 -19.93 37.14 -22.11
C LEU A 145 -19.11 35.84 -22.03
N SER A 146 -19.09 35.16 -23.17
CA SER A 146 -18.19 34.13 -23.70
C SER A 146 -17.77 32.92 -22.84
N GLY A 147 -18.31 31.75 -23.23
CA GLY A 147 -17.49 30.59 -23.60
C GLY A 147 -17.17 29.57 -22.50
N SER A 148 -17.73 28.36 -22.67
CA SER A 148 -17.34 27.08 -22.05
C SER A 148 -18.14 26.59 -20.84
N SER A 149 -18.96 25.57 -21.12
CA SER A 149 -19.36 24.40 -20.32
C SER A 149 -19.68 24.51 -18.81
N SER A 150 -20.90 24.06 -18.48
CA SER A 150 -21.54 23.87 -17.16
C SER A 150 -22.15 25.12 -16.50
N LYS A 151 -23.49 25.17 -16.44
CA LYS A 151 -24.23 26.13 -15.60
C LYS A 151 -23.89 25.82 -14.13
N ALA A 152 -22.92 26.54 -13.56
CA ALA A 152 -22.67 26.51 -12.13
C ALA A 152 -23.91 27.08 -11.41
N LYS A 153 -24.63 26.24 -10.66
CA LYS A 153 -25.69 26.70 -9.76
C LYS A 153 -25.02 27.46 -8.63
N SER A 154 -25.26 28.78 -8.49
CA SER A 154 -24.82 29.51 -7.30
C SER A 154 -25.60 29.02 -6.07
N THR A 155 -24.95 28.99 -4.91
CA THR A 155 -25.52 28.55 -3.64
C THR A 155 -25.12 29.53 -2.54
N ALA A 156 -26.09 30.06 -1.81
CA ALA A 156 -25.84 30.88 -0.63
C ALA A 156 -25.55 29.99 0.58
N LYS A 157 -24.45 30.26 1.29
CA LYS A 157 -24.08 29.55 2.52
C LYS A 157 -24.61 30.27 3.75
N VAL A 158 -25.25 29.51 4.64
CA VAL A 158 -25.76 29.96 5.94
C VAL A 158 -25.04 29.15 7.03
N ASP A 159 -24.44 29.85 7.99
CA ASP A 159 -23.57 29.20 8.98
C ASP A 159 -24.39 28.56 10.10
N VAL A 160 -25.48 29.19 10.55
CA VAL A 160 -26.41 28.62 11.53
C VAL A 160 -27.86 28.87 11.09
N VAL A 161 -28.68 27.82 11.09
CA VAL A 161 -30.13 27.90 10.84
C VAL A 161 -30.86 27.58 12.14
N SER A 162 -31.55 28.57 12.69
CA SER A 162 -32.23 28.55 13.99
C SER A 162 -33.76 28.76 13.84
N ASP A 163 -34.50 28.69 14.95
CA ASP A 163 -35.98 28.78 14.99
C ASP A 163 -36.67 27.82 13.99
N GLY A 164 -36.21 26.56 13.93
CA GLY A 164 -36.77 25.54 13.04
C GLY A 164 -36.69 25.87 11.54
N GLY A 165 -35.81 26.79 11.14
CA GLY A 165 -35.69 27.27 9.77
C GLY A 165 -36.10 28.74 9.55
N GLY A 166 -36.70 29.38 10.55
CA GLY A 166 -37.19 30.76 10.50
C GLY A 166 -36.11 31.84 10.62
N ARG A 167 -34.87 31.49 10.99
CA ARG A 167 -33.78 32.45 11.17
C ARG A 167 -32.46 31.93 10.60
N TRP A 168 -31.81 32.73 9.77
CA TRP A 168 -30.58 32.41 9.04
C TRP A 168 -29.44 33.33 9.46
N VAL A 169 -28.42 32.76 10.10
CA VAL A 169 -27.26 33.52 10.58
C VAL A 169 -26.06 33.25 9.67
N ARG A 170 -25.46 34.32 9.15
CA ARG A 170 -24.27 34.30 8.30
C ARG A 170 -23.17 35.17 8.91
N ILE A 171 -22.00 34.59 9.11
CA ILE A 171 -20.83 35.24 9.68
C ILE A 171 -19.96 35.80 8.56
N VAL A 172 -19.62 37.09 8.68
CA VAL A 172 -18.85 37.84 7.70
C VAL A 172 -17.48 38.19 8.28
N GLY A 173 -16.44 37.54 7.74
CA GLY A 173 -15.04 37.66 8.19
C GLY A 173 -14.20 38.68 7.42
N ILE A 174 -14.81 39.66 6.74
CA ILE A 174 -14.07 40.63 5.91
C ILE A 174 -13.35 41.65 6.82
N ARG A 175 -12.03 41.77 6.66
CA ARG A 175 -11.20 42.73 7.40
C ARG A 175 -11.36 44.15 6.85
N PRO A 176 -11.27 45.20 7.69
CA PRO A 176 -11.32 46.60 7.24
C PRO A 176 -10.30 46.94 6.14
N SER A 177 -9.08 46.40 6.22
CA SER A 177 -8.02 46.60 5.20
C SER A 177 -8.36 45.97 3.85
N ALA A 178 -9.02 44.81 3.86
CA ALA A 178 -9.44 44.13 2.63
C ALA A 178 -10.58 44.90 1.94
N LEU A 179 -11.54 45.43 2.72
CA LEU A 179 -12.60 46.27 2.19
C LEU A 179 -12.07 47.62 1.67
N LEU A 180 -11.09 48.20 2.36
CA LEU A 180 -10.41 49.42 1.90
C LEU A 180 -9.65 49.18 0.59
N GLN A 181 -8.96 48.04 0.46
CA GLN A 181 -8.27 47.67 -0.78
C GLN A 181 -9.28 47.38 -1.91
N GLU A 182 -10.38 46.69 -1.63
CA GLU A 182 -11.46 46.44 -2.57
C GLU A 182 -11.99 47.75 -3.14
N TRP A 183 -12.33 48.71 -2.27
CA TRP A 183 -12.82 50.02 -2.70
C TRP A 183 -11.75 50.86 -3.40
N ARG A 184 -10.47 50.77 -3.01
CA ARG A 184 -9.38 51.43 -3.75
C ARG A 184 -9.21 50.89 -5.16
N VAL A 185 -9.25 49.57 -5.34
CA VAL A 185 -9.17 48.95 -6.67
C VAL A 185 -10.38 49.36 -7.51
N MET A 186 -11.55 49.49 -6.89
CA MET A 186 -12.74 50.01 -7.57
C MET A 186 -12.59 51.47 -7.95
N ASP A 187 -11.97 52.28 -7.08
CA ASP A 187 -11.66 53.69 -7.33
C ASP A 187 -10.65 53.86 -8.48
N GLU A 188 -9.57 53.08 -8.51
CA GLU A 188 -8.59 53.04 -9.61
C GLU A 188 -9.22 52.53 -10.92
N ALA A 189 -10.09 51.52 -10.84
CA ALA A 189 -10.84 51.01 -11.99
C ALA A 189 -11.87 52.01 -12.53
N SER A 190 -12.40 52.90 -11.68
CA SER A 190 -13.23 54.03 -12.11
C SER A 190 -12.42 55.20 -12.65
N ASP A 191 -11.25 55.52 -12.08
CA ASP A 191 -10.36 56.61 -12.50
C ASP A 191 -9.75 56.34 -13.88
N SER A 192 -9.48 55.08 -14.23
CA SER A 192 -9.04 54.68 -15.57
C SER A 192 -10.11 54.84 -16.67
N ARG A 193 -11.35 55.19 -16.31
CA ARG A 193 -12.48 55.32 -17.25
C ARG A 193 -13.19 56.68 -17.28
N ALA A 194 -12.89 57.64 -16.42
CA ALA A 194 -13.43 58.99 -16.56
C ALA A 194 -12.65 60.03 -15.76
N GLY A 195 -12.12 61.04 -16.45
CA GLY A 195 -11.74 62.31 -15.84
C GLY A 195 -13.00 63.17 -15.63
N SER A 196 -13.70 62.98 -14.52
CA SER A 196 -14.70 63.93 -14.00
C SER A 196 -15.11 63.54 -12.58
N GLU A 197 -15.31 64.53 -11.71
CA GLU A 197 -15.69 64.41 -10.30
C GLU A 197 -16.74 63.32 -10.01
N MET A 198 -16.48 62.52 -8.98
CA MET A 198 -17.30 61.37 -8.58
C MET A 198 -18.69 61.82 -8.08
N GLY A 199 -19.69 61.85 -8.95
CA GLY A 199 -21.11 62.08 -8.61
C GLY A 199 -21.76 60.93 -7.83
N SER A 200 -22.96 61.16 -7.31
CA SER A 200 -23.72 60.19 -6.48
C SER A 200 -23.93 58.81 -7.11
N ASP A 201 -23.96 58.73 -8.45
CA ASP A 201 -24.08 57.46 -9.19
C ASP A 201 -22.84 56.55 -9.07
N GLY A 202 -21.65 57.13 -8.92
CA GLY A 202 -20.41 56.36 -8.75
C GLY A 202 -20.34 55.66 -7.39
N LEU A 203 -20.80 56.34 -6.33
CA LEU A 203 -20.89 55.76 -4.98
C LEU A 203 -21.82 54.54 -4.95
N ASP A 204 -22.97 54.67 -5.60
CA ASP A 204 -24.01 53.64 -5.67
C ASP A 204 -23.54 52.40 -6.45
N GLN A 205 -22.75 52.60 -7.52
CA GLN A 205 -22.15 51.51 -8.29
C GLN A 205 -21.04 50.78 -7.52
N VAL A 206 -20.20 51.50 -6.79
CA VAL A 206 -19.17 50.93 -5.91
C VAL A 206 -19.81 50.11 -4.79
N LEU A 207 -20.87 50.62 -4.17
CA LEU A 207 -21.60 49.91 -3.10
C LEU A 207 -22.28 48.64 -3.62
N ARG A 208 -22.95 48.68 -4.79
CA ARG A 208 -23.59 47.50 -5.40
C ARG A 208 -22.61 46.38 -5.72
N ASN A 209 -21.41 46.74 -6.17
CA ASN A 209 -20.40 45.77 -6.59
C ASN A 209 -19.51 45.25 -5.46
N SER A 210 -19.68 45.75 -4.23
CA SER A 210 -18.92 45.29 -3.07
C SER A 210 -19.20 43.83 -2.73
N SER A 211 -18.21 43.16 -2.16
CA SER A 211 -18.25 41.77 -1.72
C SER A 211 -19.39 41.51 -0.72
N ILE A 212 -19.65 42.46 0.18
CA ILE A 212 -20.73 42.40 1.18
C ILE A 212 -22.10 42.54 0.51
N SER A 213 -22.24 43.45 -0.45
CA SER A 213 -23.51 43.63 -1.19
C SER A 213 -23.85 42.42 -2.05
N LYS A 214 -22.85 41.81 -2.71
CA LYS A 214 -23.05 40.56 -3.47
C LYS A 214 -23.51 39.42 -2.57
N LEU A 215 -22.88 39.25 -1.40
CA LEU A 215 -23.28 38.26 -0.40
C LEU A 215 -24.71 38.50 0.11
N THR A 216 -25.07 39.76 0.36
CA THR A 216 -26.42 40.16 0.77
C THR A 216 -27.45 39.79 -0.30
N GLN A 217 -27.19 40.13 -1.57
CA GLN A 217 -28.07 39.78 -2.69
C GLN A 217 -28.22 38.27 -2.89
N GLU A 218 -27.13 37.50 -2.76
CA GLU A 218 -27.19 36.03 -2.85
C GLU A 218 -28.08 35.42 -1.76
N LEU A 219 -28.01 35.90 -0.51
CA LEU A 219 -28.85 35.42 0.58
C LEU A 219 -30.33 35.77 0.37
N VAL A 220 -30.62 36.99 -0.10
CA VAL A 220 -31.99 37.43 -0.41
C VAL A 220 -32.58 36.59 -1.56
N ARG A 221 -31.80 36.32 -2.62
CA ARG A 221 -32.22 35.43 -3.72
C ARG A 221 -32.47 34.00 -3.24
N ALA A 222 -31.59 33.47 -2.38
CA ALA A 222 -31.75 32.14 -1.81
C ALA A 222 -32.99 32.04 -0.91
N LYS A 223 -33.25 33.06 -0.08
CA LYS A 223 -34.47 33.17 0.72
C LYS A 223 -35.70 33.13 -0.18
N LYS A 224 -35.74 33.95 -1.24
CA LYS A 224 -36.86 33.99 -2.19
C LYS A 224 -37.08 32.64 -2.87
N ALA A 225 -36.02 32.02 -3.39
CA ALA A 225 -36.11 30.71 -4.05
C ALA A 225 -36.58 29.59 -3.10
N ALA A 226 -36.16 29.62 -1.83
CA ALA A 226 -36.56 28.63 -0.83
C ALA A 226 -38.02 28.80 -0.36
N ILE A 227 -38.54 30.04 -0.38
CA ILE A 227 -39.96 30.34 -0.18
C ILE A 227 -40.78 29.83 -1.39
N ASP A 228 -40.34 30.17 -2.61
CA ASP A 228 -41.04 29.80 -3.86
C ASP A 228 -41.14 28.26 -4.06
N GLN A 229 -40.19 27.50 -3.54
CA GLN A 229 -40.17 26.03 -3.60
C GLN A 229 -40.93 25.34 -2.45
N HIS A 230 -41.65 26.09 -1.61
CA HIS A 230 -42.32 25.60 -0.40
C HIS A 230 -41.40 24.86 0.59
N ALA A 231 -40.08 25.09 0.52
CA ALA A 231 -39.10 24.48 1.41
C ALA A 231 -39.08 25.12 2.80
N LEU A 232 -39.57 26.36 2.92
CA LEU A 232 -39.68 27.13 4.15
C LEU A 232 -41.15 27.47 4.42
N LYS A 233 -41.63 27.22 5.65
CA LYS A 233 -43.02 27.46 6.06
C LYS A 233 -43.25 28.80 6.78
N LYS A 234 -42.20 29.57 7.07
CA LYS A 234 -42.25 30.90 7.73
C LYS A 234 -41.38 31.90 6.98
N ASP A 235 -41.69 33.20 7.12
CA ASP A 235 -40.78 34.26 6.65
C ASP A 235 -39.45 34.16 7.40
N VAL A 236 -38.34 34.19 6.66
CA VAL A 236 -37.00 33.94 7.19
C VAL A 236 -36.30 35.23 7.52
N GLN A 237 -35.85 35.38 8.76
CA GLN A 237 -35.03 36.50 9.19
C GLN A 237 -33.55 36.23 8.91
N ILE A 238 -32.91 37.07 8.08
CA ILE A 238 -31.49 36.97 7.76
C ILE A 238 -30.69 37.87 8.70
N VAL A 239 -29.61 37.33 9.29
CA VAL A 239 -28.75 38.03 10.23
C VAL A 239 -27.30 37.95 9.75
N LEU A 240 -26.65 39.09 9.57
CA LEU A 240 -25.22 39.18 9.29
C LEU A 240 -24.44 39.54 10.56
N LYS A 241 -23.55 38.64 10.98
CA LYS A 241 -22.64 38.83 12.11
C LYS A 241 -21.25 39.20 11.61
N PHE A 242 -20.80 40.43 11.86
CA PHE A 242 -19.49 40.91 11.43
C PHE A 242 -18.43 40.69 12.51
N THR A 243 -17.33 40.00 12.18
CA THR A 243 -16.26 39.72 13.16
C THR A 243 -15.22 40.84 13.29
N HIS A 244 -15.02 41.63 12.24
CA HIS A 244 -13.97 42.67 12.17
C HIS A 244 -14.47 44.06 11.78
N LEU A 245 -15.73 44.19 11.35
CA LEU A 245 -16.33 45.47 10.94
C LEU A 245 -17.36 45.92 11.98
N PRO A 246 -17.39 47.20 12.37
CA PRO A 246 -18.33 47.69 13.38
C PRO A 246 -19.77 47.85 12.86
N LEU A 247 -20.15 47.27 11.72
CA LEU A 247 -21.44 47.48 11.06
C LEU A 247 -22.66 47.07 11.92
N GLY A 248 -22.49 46.17 12.89
CA GLY A 248 -23.53 45.73 13.83
C GLY A 248 -23.52 46.44 15.19
N ALA A 249 -22.73 47.49 15.38
CA ALA A 249 -22.65 48.24 16.64
C ALA A 249 -23.74 49.33 16.75
N GLN A 250 -24.23 49.62 17.96
CA GLN A 250 -25.20 50.71 18.19
C GLN A 250 -24.58 52.07 17.84
N ASP A 251 -25.39 53.03 17.35
CA ASP A 251 -24.90 54.29 16.73
C ASP A 251 -24.00 55.13 17.64
N SER A 252 -24.17 55.07 18.96
CA SER A 252 -23.31 55.74 19.95
C SER A 252 -21.91 55.12 20.13
N SER A 253 -21.72 53.86 19.71
CA SER A 253 -20.45 53.13 19.75
C SER A 253 -19.71 53.08 18.40
N MET A 254 -20.41 53.46 17.31
CA MET A 254 -19.88 53.47 15.95
C MET A 254 -18.75 54.48 15.77
N SER A 255 -18.92 55.71 16.27
CA SER A 255 -17.90 56.76 16.14
C SER A 255 -16.62 56.43 16.90
N ALA A 256 -16.74 55.90 18.13
CA ALA A 256 -15.61 55.49 18.95
C ALA A 256 -14.87 54.26 18.37
N MET A 257 -15.58 53.28 17.80
CA MET A 257 -14.96 52.13 17.14
C MET A 257 -14.39 52.45 15.74
N GLN A 258 -14.89 53.50 15.07
CA GLN A 258 -14.37 53.93 13.77
C GLN A 258 -12.99 54.58 13.86
N GLU A 259 -12.64 55.18 15.01
CA GLU A 259 -11.31 55.78 15.24
C GLU A 259 -10.22 54.74 15.55
N ASP A 260 -10.59 53.55 16.01
CA ASP A 260 -9.65 52.53 16.54
C ASP A 260 -9.35 51.38 15.55
N MET A 261 -9.74 51.48 14.27
CA MET A 261 -9.56 50.41 13.27
C MET A 261 -8.09 50.13 12.86
N GLY A 262 -7.10 50.86 13.41
CA GLY A 262 -5.67 50.61 13.19
C GLY A 262 -5.19 50.71 11.73
N LEU A 263 -5.99 51.31 10.84
CA LEU A 263 -5.70 51.42 9.41
C LEU A 263 -4.83 52.64 9.11
N SER A 264 -3.79 52.45 8.28
CA SER A 264 -3.01 53.54 7.70
C SER A 264 -3.71 54.06 6.44
N TYR A 265 -4.20 55.30 6.50
CA TYR A 265 -4.82 55.98 5.37
C TYR A 265 -3.82 56.91 4.69
N PRO A 266 -3.80 57.00 3.35
CA PRO A 266 -2.86 57.83 2.60
C PRO A 266 -3.13 59.33 2.76
N SER A 267 -4.37 59.72 3.08
CA SER A 267 -4.73 61.10 3.43
C SER A 267 -5.93 61.14 4.39
N PRO A 268 -6.17 62.26 5.10
CA PRO A 268 -7.38 62.48 5.87
C PRO A 268 -8.67 62.35 5.03
N GLU A 269 -8.69 62.85 3.79
CA GLU A 269 -9.89 62.73 2.93
C GLU A 269 -10.16 61.28 2.50
N ALA A 270 -9.13 60.43 2.44
CA ALA A 270 -9.30 59.00 2.17
C ALA A 270 -9.94 58.27 3.36
N LYS A 271 -9.67 58.70 4.59
CA LYS A 271 -10.32 58.19 5.81
C LYS A 271 -11.81 58.55 5.80
N ASP A 272 -12.15 59.81 5.56
CA ASP A 272 -13.54 60.29 5.57
C ASP A 272 -14.39 59.63 4.47
N ARG A 273 -13.82 59.45 3.27
CA ARG A 273 -14.48 58.71 2.18
C ARG A 273 -14.75 57.25 2.53
N PHE A 274 -13.80 56.57 3.18
CA PHE A 274 -13.98 55.19 3.62
C PHE A 274 -15.10 55.07 4.66
N LEU A 275 -15.13 55.97 5.65
CA LEU A 275 -16.15 55.98 6.70
C LEU A 275 -17.56 56.28 6.16
N SER A 276 -17.67 57.22 5.21
CA SER A 276 -18.91 57.55 4.52
C SER A 276 -19.45 56.38 3.68
N ARG A 277 -18.57 55.65 2.97
CA ARG A 277 -18.96 54.42 2.26
C ARG A 277 -19.41 53.31 3.20
N LEU A 278 -18.77 53.19 4.36
CA LEU A 278 -19.15 52.19 5.37
C LEU A 278 -20.54 52.45 5.96
N SER A 279 -20.89 53.70 6.23
CA SER A 279 -22.24 54.07 6.69
C SER A 279 -23.30 53.91 5.59
N ALA A 280 -22.96 54.22 4.33
CA ALA A 280 -23.84 54.00 3.19
C ALA A 280 -24.09 52.50 2.94
N LEU A 281 -23.05 51.65 3.08
CA LEU A 281 -23.17 50.19 3.00
C LEU A 281 -24.09 49.64 4.10
N ARG A 282 -23.91 50.09 5.35
CA ARG A 282 -24.79 49.72 6.48
C ARG A 282 -26.25 50.03 6.16
N SER A 283 -26.51 51.23 5.68
CA SER A 283 -27.85 51.68 5.32
C SER A 283 -28.43 50.85 4.16
N ALA A 284 -27.62 50.47 3.17
CA ALA A 284 -28.06 49.63 2.07
C ALA A 284 -28.46 48.22 2.52
N ILE A 285 -27.70 47.59 3.42
CA ILE A 285 -28.01 46.24 3.94
C ILE A 285 -29.31 46.25 4.77
N LEU A 286 -29.49 47.28 5.62
CA LEU A 286 -30.70 47.41 6.44
C LEU A 286 -31.96 47.61 5.58
N ARG A 287 -31.85 48.28 4.42
CA ARG A 287 -32.96 48.43 3.46
C ARG A 287 -33.41 47.10 2.85
N GLU A 288 -32.53 46.11 2.74
CA GLU A 288 -32.86 44.76 2.26
C GLU A 288 -33.52 43.89 3.36
N GLY A 289 -33.82 44.45 4.54
CA GLY A 289 -34.47 43.73 5.64
C GLY A 289 -33.55 42.76 6.38
N ILE A 290 -32.23 42.90 6.23
CA ILE A 290 -31.23 42.07 6.89
C ILE A 290 -30.81 42.72 8.23
N LEU A 291 -30.84 41.94 9.31
CA LEU A 291 -30.36 42.39 10.61
C LEU A 291 -28.84 42.35 10.68
N LEU A 292 -28.24 43.37 11.29
CA LEU A 292 -26.81 43.47 11.52
C LEU A 292 -26.51 43.30 13.01
N GLU A 293 -25.66 42.34 13.35
CA GLU A 293 -25.25 42.07 14.73
C GLU A 293 -23.71 42.12 14.84
N LYS A 294 -23.20 42.62 15.97
CA LYS A 294 -21.76 42.58 16.27
C LYS A 294 -21.34 41.13 16.55
N GLY A 295 -20.16 40.73 16.04
CA GLY A 295 -19.65 39.37 16.21
C GLY A 295 -19.19 38.99 17.62
N GLU A 296 -19.05 39.94 18.55
CA GLU A 296 -18.70 39.63 19.94
C GLU A 296 -19.89 38.98 20.67
N PRO A 297 -19.72 37.80 21.27
CA PRO A 297 -20.80 37.10 21.93
C PRO A 297 -21.16 37.79 23.25
N THR A 298 -22.45 37.91 23.51
CA THR A 298 -22.99 38.26 24.84
C THR A 298 -23.07 37.05 25.77
N TRP A 299 -22.62 35.86 25.32
CA TRP A 299 -22.64 34.65 26.13
C TRP A 299 -21.65 34.79 27.29
N ARG A 300 -22.18 34.99 28.51
CA ARG A 300 -21.45 34.84 29.77
C ARG A 300 -21.90 33.55 30.45
N ARG A 301 -20.93 32.72 30.81
CA ARG A 301 -21.13 31.52 31.64
C ARG A 301 -21.88 31.90 32.92
N GLY A 302 -23.07 31.34 33.14
CA GLY A 302 -23.88 31.55 34.35
C GLY A 302 -25.21 32.29 34.21
N LEU A 303 -25.55 32.84 33.04
CA LEU A 303 -26.86 33.49 32.78
C LEU A 303 -27.65 32.72 31.71
N LEU A 304 -28.12 31.52 32.07
CA LEU A 304 -29.12 30.79 31.27
C LEU A 304 -30.49 30.98 31.93
N PRO A 305 -31.53 31.42 31.21
CA PRO A 305 -32.89 31.34 31.72
C PRO A 305 -33.27 29.86 31.95
N PRO A 306 -34.09 29.55 32.98
CA PRO A 306 -34.52 28.18 33.25
C PRO A 306 -35.26 27.58 32.04
N PRO A 307 -35.16 26.25 31.82
CA PRO A 307 -35.83 25.60 30.69
C PRO A 307 -37.34 25.81 30.80
N ALA A 308 -37.99 26.25 29.73
CA ALA A 308 -39.43 26.09 29.60
C ALA A 308 -39.70 24.58 29.63
N LEU A 309 -40.39 24.09 30.67
CA LEU A 309 -40.76 22.69 30.81
C LEU A 309 -41.51 22.25 29.53
N ALA A 310 -40.90 21.38 28.74
CA ALA A 310 -41.66 20.60 27.77
C ALA A 310 -42.55 19.63 28.56
N THR A 311 -43.86 19.73 28.40
CA THR A 311 -44.83 18.84 29.04
C THR A 311 -44.55 17.38 28.62
N PRO A 312 -44.52 16.42 29.55
CA PRO A 312 -44.29 15.01 29.25
C PRO A 312 -45.39 14.43 28.35
N ALA A 313 -45.03 13.74 27.26
CA ALA A 313 -46.00 13.00 26.45
C ALA A 313 -46.59 11.81 27.24
N ARG A 314 -47.91 11.61 27.13
CA ARG A 314 -48.64 10.51 27.80
C ARG A 314 -48.83 9.31 26.88
N ILE A 315 -48.81 8.10 27.44
CA ILE A 315 -49.14 6.85 26.74
C ILE A 315 -50.66 6.61 26.84
N SER A 316 -51.29 6.12 25.77
CA SER A 316 -52.71 5.73 25.79
C SER A 316 -52.97 4.56 26.74
N LYS A 317 -54.16 4.51 27.35
CA LYS A 317 -54.59 3.38 28.20
C LYS A 317 -54.69 2.05 27.43
N ALA A 318 -54.92 2.13 26.12
CA ALA A 318 -54.93 1.01 25.20
C ALA A 318 -53.77 1.15 24.21
N VAL A 319 -52.95 0.11 24.14
CA VAL A 319 -51.69 0.12 23.39
C VAL A 319 -51.73 -0.96 22.30
N ALA A 320 -51.36 -0.58 21.09
CA ALA A 320 -51.21 -1.50 19.97
C ALA A 320 -49.77 -2.00 19.88
N VAL A 321 -49.55 -3.30 19.97
CA VAL A 321 -48.23 -3.94 19.94
C VAL A 321 -47.92 -4.42 18.52
N ASP A 322 -46.86 -3.89 17.93
CA ASP A 322 -46.33 -4.28 16.62
C ASP A 322 -45.68 -5.67 16.67
N LEU A 323 -45.56 -6.31 15.49
CA LEU A 323 -44.96 -7.64 15.34
C LEU A 323 -43.56 -7.73 15.96
N SER A 324 -42.74 -6.69 15.81
CA SER A 324 -41.39 -6.64 16.36
C SER A 324 -41.35 -6.64 17.90
N ALA A 325 -42.36 -6.03 18.53
CA ALA A 325 -42.50 -6.02 19.99
C ALA A 325 -43.08 -7.33 20.51
N LEU A 326 -44.04 -7.95 19.80
CA LEU A 326 -44.55 -9.28 20.15
C LEU A 326 -43.46 -10.36 20.10
N VAL A 327 -42.62 -10.34 19.06
CA VAL A 327 -41.49 -11.28 18.93
C VAL A 327 -40.47 -11.06 20.06
N ALA A 328 -40.21 -9.82 20.46
CA ALA A 328 -39.34 -9.52 21.60
C ALA A 328 -39.94 -10.03 22.92
N LEU A 329 -41.24 -9.84 23.14
CA LEU A 329 -41.94 -10.27 24.36
C LEU A 329 -41.93 -11.79 24.60
N ILE A 330 -41.84 -12.61 23.55
CA ILE A 330 -41.84 -14.08 23.70
C ILE A 330 -40.44 -14.71 23.65
N SER A 331 -39.42 -13.93 23.27
CA SER A 331 -38.07 -14.45 23.00
C SER A 331 -37.42 -15.05 24.25
N ASP A 332 -36.75 -16.19 24.07
CA ASP A 332 -36.01 -16.84 25.17
C ASP A 332 -34.98 -15.92 25.84
N MET A 333 -34.32 -15.03 25.10
CA MET A 333 -33.33 -14.09 25.66
C MET A 333 -33.89 -13.11 26.70
N THR A 334 -35.17 -12.75 26.55
CA THR A 334 -35.87 -11.85 27.46
C THR A 334 -36.33 -12.59 28.73
N HIS A 335 -36.52 -13.92 28.65
CA HIS A 335 -37.01 -14.74 29.76
C HIS A 335 -35.94 -15.60 30.45
N MET A 336 -34.81 -15.94 29.84
CA MET A 336 -33.77 -16.76 30.45
C MET A 336 -32.86 -15.96 31.40
N ALA A 337 -32.21 -16.63 32.36
CA ALA A 337 -31.14 -15.99 33.14
C ALA A 337 -29.96 -15.64 32.22
N LEU A 338 -29.48 -14.39 32.28
CA LEU A 338 -28.40 -13.93 31.41
C LEU A 338 -27.04 -14.40 31.95
N PRO A 339 -26.14 -14.92 31.10
CA PRO A 339 -24.75 -15.16 31.47
C PRO A 339 -24.04 -13.85 31.85
N PRO A 340 -22.98 -13.90 32.68
CA PRO A 340 -22.18 -12.72 32.97
C PRO A 340 -21.47 -12.19 31.69
N ASN A 341 -21.27 -10.87 31.61
CA ASN A 341 -20.89 -10.16 30.37
C ASN A 341 -19.58 -10.65 29.73
N ASP A 342 -18.68 -11.20 30.54
CA ASP A 342 -17.40 -11.80 30.14
C ASP A 342 -17.56 -13.15 29.40
N GLU A 343 -18.67 -13.85 29.59
CA GLU A 343 -18.93 -15.16 28.98
C GLU A 343 -19.76 -15.09 27.69
N LEU A 344 -20.49 -13.99 27.46
CA LEU A 344 -21.36 -13.79 26.28
C LEU A 344 -20.66 -14.02 24.92
N PRO A 345 -19.39 -13.58 24.70
CA PRO A 345 -18.69 -13.79 23.43
C PRO A 345 -18.39 -15.27 23.13
N PHE A 346 -18.28 -16.09 24.17
CA PHE A 346 -17.98 -17.52 24.07
C PHE A 346 -19.24 -18.34 23.80
N ILE A 347 -20.37 -17.93 24.38
CA ILE A 347 -21.66 -18.62 24.24
C ILE A 347 -22.28 -18.44 22.85
N PHE A 348 -22.20 -17.24 22.26
CA PHE A 348 -22.80 -16.94 20.95
C PHE A 348 -21.80 -17.00 19.78
N SER A 349 -20.61 -17.54 20.02
CA SER A 349 -19.68 -17.91 18.95
C SER A 349 -20.01 -19.32 18.50
N SER A 350 -20.38 -19.51 17.23
CA SER A 350 -20.74 -20.82 16.71
C SER A 350 -19.60 -21.85 16.76
N ASP A 351 -18.35 -21.46 17.07
CA ASP A 351 -17.20 -22.37 17.20
C ASP A 351 -16.02 -21.80 18.03
N GLY A 352 -16.25 -20.86 18.97
CA GLY A 352 -15.23 -20.32 19.90
C GLY A 352 -13.98 -19.60 19.32
N ILE A 353 -13.73 -19.67 18.00
CA ILE A 353 -12.46 -19.25 17.36
C ILE A 353 -12.70 -18.26 16.21
N ALA A 354 -13.91 -18.21 15.65
CA ALA A 354 -14.35 -17.11 14.82
C ALA A 354 -15.15 -16.15 15.71
N GLY A 355 -14.68 -14.91 15.87
CA GLY A 355 -15.45 -13.88 16.56
C GLY A 355 -16.91 -13.87 16.07
N PRO A 356 -17.86 -13.46 16.91
CA PRO A 356 -19.28 -13.74 16.73
C PRO A 356 -19.76 -13.36 15.33
N SER A 357 -20.56 -14.24 14.71
CA SER A 357 -21.15 -14.01 13.38
C SER A 357 -21.98 -12.72 13.39
N ILE A 358 -22.43 -12.21 12.24
CA ILE A 358 -23.32 -11.03 12.23
C ILE A 358 -24.54 -11.27 13.14
N HIS A 359 -25.05 -12.52 13.15
CA HIS A 359 -26.09 -12.97 14.06
C HIS A 359 -25.61 -13.09 15.52
N GLY A 360 -24.44 -13.70 15.75
CA GLY A 360 -23.85 -13.82 17.11
C GLY A 360 -23.54 -12.47 17.76
N ARG A 361 -23.09 -11.46 16.99
CA ARG A 361 -22.86 -10.10 17.50
C ARG A 361 -24.16 -9.39 17.85
N ALA A 362 -25.19 -9.59 17.03
CA ALA A 362 -26.50 -9.06 17.32
C ALA A 362 -27.08 -9.68 18.61
N LEU A 363 -26.87 -10.99 18.81
CA LEU A 363 -27.26 -11.71 20.03
C LEU A 363 -26.48 -11.24 21.26
N ILE A 364 -25.16 -11.06 21.18
CA ILE A 364 -24.35 -10.55 22.30
C ILE A 364 -24.79 -9.15 22.70
N GLU A 365 -24.92 -8.24 21.73
CA GLU A 365 -25.35 -6.88 22.04
C GLU A 365 -26.78 -6.82 22.56
N GLN A 366 -27.65 -7.76 22.18
CA GLN A 366 -28.99 -7.88 22.74
C GLN A 366 -28.94 -8.42 24.17
N ALA A 367 -28.11 -9.41 24.49
CA ALA A 367 -27.93 -9.94 25.84
C ALA A 367 -27.31 -8.90 26.80
N GLU A 368 -26.28 -8.17 26.34
CA GLU A 368 -25.67 -7.07 27.10
C GLU A 368 -26.70 -5.99 27.42
N ARG A 369 -27.57 -5.63 26.45
CA ARG A 369 -28.62 -4.64 26.68
C ARG A 369 -29.71 -5.15 27.61
N GLU A 370 -30.17 -6.41 27.46
CA GLU A 370 -31.11 -7.02 28.40
C GLU A 370 -30.58 -7.06 29.86
N GLY A 371 -29.25 -7.07 30.04
CA GLY A 371 -28.59 -7.00 31.35
C GLY A 371 -28.46 -5.59 31.93
N VAL A 372 -28.46 -4.55 31.09
CA VAL A 372 -28.35 -3.14 31.50
C VAL A 372 -29.72 -2.46 31.62
N ASP A 373 -30.60 -2.69 30.64
CA ASP A 373 -31.95 -2.14 30.54
C ASP A 373 -32.88 -3.18 29.90
N ALA A 374 -33.48 -4.01 30.76
CA ALA A 374 -34.29 -5.14 30.33
C ALA A 374 -35.60 -4.70 29.66
N LEU A 375 -36.13 -5.52 28.74
CA LEU A 375 -37.37 -5.19 28.02
C LEU A 375 -38.52 -4.81 28.96
N PHE A 376 -38.72 -5.58 30.02
CA PHE A 376 -39.81 -5.36 30.96
C PHE A 376 -39.63 -4.12 31.85
N ASN A 377 -38.43 -3.55 31.95
CA ASN A 377 -38.22 -2.27 32.63
C ASN A 377 -38.87 -1.11 31.85
N ASN A 378 -39.05 -1.23 30.53
CA ASN A 378 -39.76 -0.24 29.72
C ASN A 378 -41.26 -0.20 30.01
N PHE A 379 -41.78 -1.18 30.75
CA PHE A 379 -43.13 -1.20 31.30
C PHE A 379 -43.16 -0.75 32.79
N MET A 380 -42.02 -0.32 33.35
CA MET A 380 -41.81 0.15 34.73
C MET A 380 -40.97 1.45 34.80
N PRO A 381 -41.41 2.59 34.25
CA PRO A 381 -40.71 3.85 34.51
C PRO A 381 -40.79 4.23 36.01
N GLU A 382 -39.66 4.58 36.62
CA GLU A 382 -39.57 5.02 38.03
C GLU A 382 -40.24 6.38 38.29
N SER A 383 -40.64 7.11 37.24
CA SER A 383 -41.29 8.41 37.38
C SER A 383 -42.81 8.32 37.47
N GLU A 384 -43.38 8.85 38.56
CA GLU A 384 -44.83 8.95 38.78
C GLU A 384 -45.56 9.74 37.67
N CYS A 385 -44.85 10.56 36.88
CA CYS A 385 -45.41 11.33 35.75
C CYS A 385 -45.82 10.47 34.54
N ILE A 386 -45.32 9.23 34.39
CA ILE A 386 -45.59 8.34 33.25
C ILE A 386 -46.54 7.19 33.65
N ALA A 387 -47.00 7.14 34.90
CA ALA A 387 -47.84 6.08 35.43
C ALA A 387 -49.30 6.12 34.91
N ALA A 388 -49.48 6.06 33.59
CA ALA A 388 -50.70 5.56 33.00
C ALA A 388 -50.65 4.03 33.07
N HIS A 389 -51.50 3.44 33.91
CA HIS A 389 -51.76 2.00 33.94
C HIS A 389 -52.21 1.58 32.52
N ILE A 390 -51.39 0.80 31.80
CA ILE A 390 -51.83 0.20 30.53
C ILE A 390 -52.93 -0.80 30.90
N GLU A 391 -54.17 -0.52 30.49
CA GLU A 391 -55.34 -1.34 30.82
C GLU A 391 -55.49 -2.49 29.82
N GLU A 392 -55.16 -2.25 28.54
CA GLU A 392 -55.33 -3.25 27.47
C GLU A 392 -54.19 -3.22 26.45
N LEU A 393 -53.72 -4.41 26.06
CA LEU A 393 -52.83 -4.62 24.92
C LEU A 393 -53.60 -5.17 23.73
N TRP A 394 -53.34 -4.60 22.55
CA TRP A 394 -53.98 -4.95 21.29
C TRP A 394 -52.92 -5.28 20.23
N CYS A 395 -53.24 -6.11 19.25
CA CYS A 395 -52.43 -6.31 18.05
C CYS A 395 -53.34 -6.49 16.83
N THR A 396 -52.85 -6.25 15.61
CA THR A 396 -53.64 -6.49 14.40
C THR A 396 -53.78 -8.00 14.12
N ALA A 397 -54.85 -8.40 13.43
CA ALA A 397 -55.02 -9.81 13.02
C ALA A 397 -53.82 -10.31 12.20
N GLU A 398 -53.30 -9.48 11.29
CA GLU A 398 -52.07 -9.75 10.53
C GLU A 398 -50.87 -10.00 11.45
N THR A 399 -50.71 -9.20 12.50
CA THR A 399 -49.60 -9.33 13.45
C THR A 399 -49.73 -10.58 14.32
N LYS A 400 -50.95 -10.94 14.76
CA LYS A 400 -51.22 -12.21 15.45
C LYS A 400 -50.88 -13.42 14.57
N ASP A 401 -51.40 -13.45 13.35
CA ASP A 401 -51.17 -14.59 12.44
C ASP A 401 -49.68 -14.73 12.10
N LYS A 402 -48.98 -13.61 11.90
CA LYS A 402 -47.54 -13.60 11.62
C LYS A 402 -46.70 -14.03 12.82
N VAL A 403 -47.02 -13.60 14.04
CA VAL A 403 -46.24 -14.04 15.21
C VAL A 403 -46.43 -15.54 15.44
N MET A 404 -47.64 -16.08 15.23
CA MET A 404 -47.89 -17.51 15.33
C MET A 404 -47.18 -18.31 14.24
N ASP A 405 -47.17 -17.84 12.99
CA ASP A 405 -46.42 -18.47 11.89
C ASP A 405 -44.91 -18.46 12.12
N ILE A 406 -44.35 -17.35 12.64
CA ILE A 406 -42.94 -17.25 12.99
C ILE A 406 -42.59 -18.25 14.08
N VAL A 407 -43.37 -18.26 15.16
CA VAL A 407 -43.12 -19.12 16.32
C VAL A 407 -43.28 -20.59 15.95
N GLU A 408 -44.21 -20.94 15.07
CA GLU A 408 -44.39 -22.31 14.60
C GLU A 408 -43.21 -22.80 13.74
N LYS A 409 -42.69 -21.94 12.85
CA LYS A 409 -41.59 -22.26 11.93
C LYS A 409 -40.21 -22.31 12.59
N ILE A 410 -39.93 -21.37 13.50
CA ILE A 410 -38.57 -21.17 14.03
C ILE A 410 -38.48 -21.10 15.57
N GLY A 411 -39.60 -21.06 16.29
CA GLY A 411 -39.61 -20.91 17.74
C GLY A 411 -39.30 -22.19 18.51
N GLY A 412 -38.56 -22.05 19.61
CA GLY A 412 -38.32 -23.14 20.56
C GLY A 412 -39.57 -23.55 21.33
N THR A 413 -39.51 -24.66 22.08
CA THR A 413 -40.67 -25.18 22.86
C THR A 413 -41.21 -24.16 23.87
N ALA A 414 -40.34 -23.37 24.50
CA ALA A 414 -40.73 -22.33 25.44
C ALA A 414 -41.31 -21.08 24.75
N GLU A 415 -40.76 -20.67 23.60
CA GLU A 415 -41.27 -19.55 22.81
C GLU A 415 -42.65 -19.87 22.21
N LYS A 416 -42.86 -21.13 21.76
CA LYS A 416 -44.19 -21.64 21.34
C LYS A 416 -45.22 -21.55 22.45
N ALA A 417 -44.88 -22.01 23.65
CA ALA A 417 -45.77 -21.95 24.80
C ALA A 417 -46.12 -20.50 25.19
N ARG A 418 -45.15 -19.57 25.17
CA ARG A 418 -45.39 -18.15 25.47
C ARG A 418 -46.19 -17.44 24.38
N GLY A 419 -45.92 -17.73 23.10
CA GLY A 419 -46.68 -17.20 21.97
C GLY A 419 -48.16 -17.58 22.04
N GLN A 420 -48.47 -18.83 22.43
CA GLN A 420 -49.85 -19.26 22.68
C GLN A 420 -50.45 -18.57 23.90
N ALA A 421 -49.69 -18.46 25.00
CA ALA A 421 -50.15 -17.84 26.24
C ALA A 421 -50.57 -16.37 26.09
N LEU A 422 -49.97 -15.62 25.14
CA LEU A 422 -50.34 -14.23 24.86
C LEU A 422 -51.82 -14.05 24.48
N PHE A 423 -52.47 -15.08 23.95
CA PHE A 423 -53.83 -14.99 23.38
C PHE A 423 -54.86 -15.89 24.10
N VAL A 424 -54.54 -16.41 25.28
CA VAL A 424 -55.45 -17.24 26.09
C VAL A 424 -56.48 -16.35 26.80
N GLU A 425 -57.78 -16.60 26.58
CA GLU A 425 -58.85 -15.72 27.09
C GLU A 425 -58.90 -15.60 28.62
N ASP A 426 -58.55 -16.67 29.34
CA ASP A 426 -58.43 -16.65 30.81
C ASP A 426 -57.12 -15.97 31.23
N ALA A 427 -57.25 -14.82 31.89
CA ALA A 427 -56.13 -14.01 32.35
C ALA A 427 -55.20 -14.76 33.32
N GLU A 428 -55.72 -15.53 34.28
CA GLU A 428 -54.86 -16.26 35.22
C GLU A 428 -54.08 -17.36 34.50
N ALA A 429 -54.73 -18.08 33.58
CA ALA A 429 -54.10 -19.09 32.76
C ALA A 429 -53.03 -18.49 31.82
N ALA A 430 -53.33 -17.35 31.19
CA ALA A 430 -52.41 -16.61 30.32
C ALA A 430 -51.16 -16.16 31.09
N HIS A 431 -51.34 -15.56 32.27
CA HIS A 431 -50.22 -15.14 33.13
C HIS A 431 -49.40 -16.35 33.63
N SER A 432 -50.05 -17.42 34.08
CA SER A 432 -49.36 -18.62 34.56
C SER A 432 -48.52 -19.29 33.47
N ALA A 433 -49.07 -19.41 32.25
CA ALA A 433 -48.37 -20.00 31.11
C ALA A 433 -47.27 -19.09 30.56
N PHE A 434 -47.50 -17.78 30.44
CA PHE A 434 -46.53 -16.82 29.88
C PHE A 434 -45.28 -16.68 30.76
N TRP A 435 -45.44 -16.64 32.08
CA TRP A 435 -44.33 -16.45 33.01
C TRP A 435 -43.61 -17.76 33.43
N LYS A 436 -44.10 -18.93 32.99
CA LYS A 436 -43.53 -20.23 33.34
C LYS A 436 -42.07 -20.35 32.87
N GLY A 437 -41.16 -20.62 33.81
CA GLY A 437 -39.72 -20.76 33.52
C GLY A 437 -38.97 -19.46 33.24
N SER A 438 -39.62 -18.30 33.36
CA SER A 438 -38.98 -17.00 33.17
C SER A 438 -38.19 -16.53 34.40
N ARG A 439 -37.07 -15.82 34.20
CA ARG A 439 -36.33 -15.08 35.24
C ARG A 439 -37.20 -14.06 35.98
N TRP A 440 -38.28 -13.61 35.34
CA TRP A 440 -39.27 -12.67 35.90
C TRP A 440 -40.42 -13.36 36.64
N SER A 441 -40.45 -14.70 36.70
CA SER A 441 -41.53 -15.45 37.34
C SER A 441 -41.75 -15.09 38.82
N LYS A 442 -40.70 -14.64 39.52
CA LYS A 442 -40.73 -14.21 40.93
C LYS A 442 -40.90 -12.69 41.13
N ALA A 443 -40.92 -11.90 40.05
CA ALA A 443 -41.08 -10.45 40.11
C ALA A 443 -42.56 -10.08 40.32
N GLY A 444 -43.01 -10.10 41.58
CA GLY A 444 -44.42 -9.85 41.94
C GLY A 444 -44.99 -8.52 41.46
N ALA A 445 -44.15 -7.50 41.22
CA ALA A 445 -44.57 -6.18 40.74
C ALA A 445 -44.78 -6.07 39.22
N LEU A 446 -44.27 -7.02 38.42
CA LEU A 446 -44.36 -6.98 36.94
C LEU A 446 -45.66 -7.59 36.42
N ARG A 447 -46.16 -8.66 37.06
CA ARG A 447 -47.36 -9.38 36.60
C ARG A 447 -48.60 -8.49 36.45
N PRO A 448 -48.90 -7.52 37.33
CA PRO A 448 -50.08 -6.65 37.17
C PRO A 448 -49.94 -5.57 36.10
N ARG A 449 -48.73 -5.32 35.57
CA ARG A 449 -48.44 -4.17 34.67
C ARG A 449 -48.36 -4.54 33.19
N LEU A 450 -48.36 -5.83 32.86
CA LEU A 450 -48.47 -6.35 31.50
C LEU A 450 -49.84 -7.04 31.36
N PRO A 451 -50.89 -6.37 30.87
CA PRO A 451 -52.22 -6.95 30.84
C PRO A 451 -52.29 -8.05 29.77
N LEU A 452 -52.52 -9.30 30.21
CA LEU A 452 -52.77 -10.45 29.35
C LEU A 452 -54.23 -10.93 29.51
N PRO A 453 -54.87 -11.43 28.44
CA PRO A 453 -54.34 -11.62 27.08
C PRO A 453 -54.27 -10.37 26.20
N ILE A 454 -53.46 -10.43 25.15
CA ILE A 454 -53.42 -9.46 24.06
C ILE A 454 -54.64 -9.67 23.16
N ARG A 455 -55.42 -8.61 22.95
CA ARG A 455 -56.63 -8.62 22.11
C ARG A 455 -56.29 -8.40 20.63
N VAL A 456 -57.17 -8.82 19.72
CA VAL A 456 -56.99 -8.62 18.28
C VAL A 456 -57.86 -7.46 17.79
N LEU A 457 -57.25 -6.49 17.12
CA LEU A 457 -57.92 -5.41 16.40
C LEU A 457 -58.69 -5.99 15.21
N GLY A 458 -59.96 -6.32 15.44
CA GLY A 458 -60.91 -6.87 14.46
C GLY A 458 -62.36 -6.37 14.63
N GLY A 459 -62.60 -5.43 15.56
CA GLY A 459 -63.89 -4.81 15.86
C GLY A 459 -63.69 -3.47 16.58
N GLN A 460 -64.76 -2.66 16.72
CA GLN A 460 -64.71 -1.36 17.43
C GLN A 460 -64.24 -1.55 18.88
N PRO A 461 -63.20 -0.83 19.35
CA PRO A 461 -62.77 -0.90 20.75
C PRO A 461 -63.87 -0.37 21.67
N SER A 462 -63.99 -0.95 22.87
CA SER A 462 -65.04 -0.64 23.87
C SER A 462 -65.06 0.82 24.34
N TRP A 463 -64.01 1.59 24.07
CA TRP A 463 -63.78 2.94 24.58
C TRP A 463 -63.80 4.04 23.52
N SER A 464 -64.32 3.81 22.30
CA SER A 464 -64.24 4.80 21.20
C SER A 464 -64.79 6.18 21.59
N ARG A 465 -63.90 7.14 21.91
CA ARG A 465 -64.26 8.56 21.90
C ARG A 465 -64.43 8.97 20.45
N GLN A 466 -65.63 9.42 20.07
CA GLN A 466 -65.96 9.82 18.71
C GLN A 466 -65.27 11.12 18.24
N ASP A 467 -64.60 11.87 19.12
CA ASP A 467 -64.29 13.29 18.85
C ASP A 467 -62.80 13.69 18.77
N SER A 468 -61.85 12.78 18.57
CA SER A 468 -60.49 13.21 18.22
C SER A 468 -59.85 12.29 17.19
N ARG A 469 -59.85 12.71 15.92
CA ARG A 469 -58.89 12.22 14.91
C ARG A 469 -57.62 13.05 15.05
N PRO A 470 -56.59 12.64 15.81
CA PRO A 470 -55.51 13.54 16.15
C PRO A 470 -54.46 13.65 15.03
N PHE A 471 -54.58 12.83 13.96
CA PHE A 471 -53.46 12.57 13.04
C PHE A 471 -53.86 12.54 11.55
N ALA A 472 -54.61 13.56 11.08
CA ALA A 472 -55.04 13.65 9.67
C ALA A 472 -53.86 13.64 8.66
N GLY A 473 -52.65 14.05 9.06
CA GLY A 473 -51.45 14.05 8.21
C GLY A 473 -50.74 12.69 8.06
N LEU A 474 -50.97 11.74 8.97
CA LEU A 474 -50.26 10.45 8.98
C LEU A 474 -50.72 9.56 7.83
N SER A 475 -52.02 9.56 7.52
CA SER A 475 -52.60 8.77 6.42
C SER A 475 -52.05 9.16 5.04
N SER A 476 -51.72 10.43 4.84
CA SER A 476 -51.11 10.92 3.58
C SER A 476 -49.66 10.48 3.42
N ALA A 477 -48.89 10.44 4.52
CA ALA A 477 -47.50 9.97 4.51
C ALA A 477 -47.38 8.45 4.33
N LEU A 478 -48.36 7.69 4.85
CA LEU A 478 -48.43 6.24 4.75
C LEU A 478 -48.89 5.72 3.37
N GLN A 479 -49.40 6.59 2.48
CA GLN A 479 -49.84 6.25 1.11
C GLN A 479 -48.73 6.36 0.04
N LEU A 480 -47.51 6.77 0.40
CA LEU A 480 -46.38 6.88 -0.54
C LEU A 480 -45.92 5.50 -1.07
N PRO A 481 -45.61 5.35 -2.37
CA PRO A 481 -45.21 4.06 -2.94
C PRO A 481 -43.90 3.54 -2.30
N PRO A 482 -43.79 2.23 -2.03
CA PRO A 482 -42.63 1.67 -1.36
C PRO A 482 -41.36 1.85 -2.21
N SER A 483 -40.40 2.62 -1.69
CA SER A 483 -39.05 2.78 -2.28
C SER A 483 -38.04 1.83 -1.61
N LYS A 484 -36.84 1.69 -2.22
CA LYS A 484 -35.71 0.95 -1.60
C LYS A 484 -35.38 1.59 -0.25
N GLY A 485 -35.77 0.93 0.84
CA GLY A 485 -35.67 1.51 2.18
C GLY A 485 -37.00 2.04 2.76
N SER A 486 -38.14 1.41 2.45
CA SER A 486 -39.42 1.62 3.14
C SER A 486 -39.61 0.66 4.35
N PRO A 487 -40.31 1.10 5.42
CA PRO A 487 -40.69 0.30 6.59
C PRO A 487 -41.38 -1.03 6.24
N THR A 488 -41.37 -1.97 7.17
CA THR A 488 -42.12 -3.23 7.03
C THR A 488 -43.62 -2.96 6.92
N SER A 489 -44.29 -3.59 5.95
CA SER A 489 -45.73 -3.40 5.69
C SER A 489 -46.61 -3.63 6.93
N HIS A 490 -46.25 -4.59 7.79
CA HIS A 490 -46.98 -4.89 9.02
C HIS A 490 -46.87 -3.79 10.09
N THR A 491 -45.72 -3.11 10.17
CA THR A 491 -45.51 -2.02 11.13
C THR A 491 -46.29 -0.77 10.69
N LEU A 492 -46.32 -0.50 9.38
CA LEU A 492 -47.15 0.58 8.82
C LEU A 492 -48.65 0.29 8.99
N ASN A 493 -49.07 -0.95 8.78
CA ASN A 493 -50.46 -1.35 8.98
C ASN A 493 -50.89 -1.27 10.46
N THR A 494 -50.02 -1.71 11.37
CA THR A 494 -50.26 -1.58 12.82
C THR A 494 -50.34 -0.11 13.22
N LEU A 495 -49.44 0.72 12.72
CA LEU A 495 -49.43 2.16 12.98
C LEU A 495 -50.67 2.87 12.43
N ASP A 496 -51.11 2.54 11.21
CA ASP A 496 -52.33 3.09 10.60
C ASP A 496 -53.58 2.69 11.41
N GLN A 497 -53.74 1.40 11.74
CA GLN A 497 -54.89 0.92 12.51
C GLN A 497 -54.90 1.46 13.95
N ALA A 498 -53.75 1.49 14.61
CA ALA A 498 -53.61 2.05 15.96
C ALA A 498 -53.88 3.55 15.99
N SER A 499 -53.36 4.29 15.00
CA SER A 499 -53.60 5.73 14.86
C SER A 499 -55.09 6.03 14.64
N ARG A 500 -55.78 5.26 13.79
CA ARG A 500 -57.24 5.37 13.60
C ARG A 500 -58.04 5.04 14.86
N ALA A 501 -57.50 4.16 15.70
CA ALA A 501 -58.10 3.78 16.96
C ALA A 501 -57.71 4.69 18.14
N GLY A 502 -56.83 5.69 17.96
CA GLY A 502 -56.35 6.56 19.05
C GLY A 502 -55.42 5.85 20.05
N MET A 503 -54.76 4.76 19.62
CA MET A 503 -53.85 3.96 20.45
C MET A 503 -52.39 4.36 20.21
N THR A 504 -51.57 4.22 21.26
CA THR A 504 -50.10 4.31 21.13
C THR A 504 -49.57 3.00 20.56
N THR A 505 -48.69 3.07 19.56
CA THR A 505 -48.07 1.87 18.96
C THR A 505 -46.75 1.52 19.62
N PHE A 506 -46.65 0.35 20.24
CA PHE A 506 -45.39 -0.18 20.80
C PHE A 506 -44.63 -0.99 19.75
N THR A 507 -43.36 -0.68 19.56
CA THR A 507 -42.50 -1.35 18.57
C THR A 507 -41.05 -1.40 19.02
N THR A 508 -40.29 -2.39 18.55
CA THR A 508 -38.83 -2.42 18.70
C THR A 508 -38.13 -2.05 17.39
N ASN A 509 -38.88 -1.61 16.37
CA ASN A 509 -38.41 -1.25 15.03
C ASN A 509 -38.14 0.27 14.89
N ILE A 510 -36.99 0.73 15.39
CA ILE A 510 -36.54 2.13 15.33
C ILE A 510 -36.41 2.64 13.90
N TRP A 511 -36.09 1.79 12.94
CA TRP A 511 -35.92 2.26 11.56
C TRP A 511 -37.25 2.67 10.93
N SER A 512 -38.33 1.97 11.28
CA SER A 512 -39.69 2.40 10.93
C SER A 512 -40.05 3.70 11.66
N ALA A 513 -39.61 3.86 12.92
CA ALA A 513 -39.80 5.09 13.68
C ALA A 513 -39.06 6.29 13.05
N THR A 514 -37.79 6.13 12.66
CA THR A 514 -37.00 7.16 11.96
C THR A 514 -37.66 7.57 10.66
N TRP A 515 -38.12 6.59 9.89
CA TRP A 515 -38.68 6.85 8.59
C TRP A 515 -40.00 7.63 8.70
N VAL A 516 -40.85 7.26 9.66
CA VAL A 516 -42.08 8.00 9.95
C VAL A 516 -41.75 9.41 10.45
N SER A 517 -40.78 9.56 11.36
CA SER A 517 -40.32 10.86 11.85
C SER A 517 -39.77 11.78 10.75
N ASP A 518 -39.10 11.22 9.73
CA ASP A 518 -38.54 11.98 8.62
C ASP A 518 -39.61 12.44 7.61
N LYS A 519 -40.76 11.74 7.57
CA LYS A 519 -41.81 11.94 6.55
C LYS A 519 -43.06 12.62 7.09
N VAL A 520 -43.27 12.60 8.41
CA VAL A 520 -44.41 13.24 9.07
C VAL A 520 -43.94 14.60 9.60
N PRO A 521 -44.53 15.71 9.14
CA PRO A 521 -44.15 17.04 9.62
C PRO A 521 -44.45 17.16 11.12
N TYR A 522 -43.51 17.74 11.88
CA TYR A 522 -43.77 18.18 13.26
C TYR A 522 -44.80 19.30 13.23
N GLU A 523 -46.03 18.99 13.61
CA GLU A 523 -46.97 19.99 14.12
C GLU A 523 -46.79 20.05 15.64
N THR A 524 -46.87 21.24 16.23
CA THR A 524 -46.93 21.41 17.68
C THR A 524 -48.18 20.71 18.20
N LEU A 525 -48.01 19.51 18.76
CA LEU A 525 -49.08 18.75 19.40
C LEU A 525 -49.44 19.40 20.74
N ASP A 526 -50.74 19.52 21.03
CA ASP A 526 -51.22 19.96 22.33
C ASP A 526 -50.75 18.99 23.43
N ALA A 527 -50.45 19.54 24.61
CA ALA A 527 -49.89 18.81 25.75
C ALA A 527 -50.73 17.60 26.23
N ASP A 528 -52.02 17.54 25.86
CA ASP A 528 -52.94 16.45 26.21
C ASP A 528 -53.00 15.31 25.16
N THR A 529 -52.24 15.39 24.07
CA THR A 529 -52.28 14.38 22.99
C THR A 529 -51.43 13.16 23.32
N PRO A 530 -51.97 11.92 23.30
CA PRO A 530 -51.17 10.72 23.55
C PRO A 530 -50.15 10.46 22.44
N ALA A 531 -49.03 9.81 22.80
CA ALA A 531 -47.96 9.48 21.86
C ALA A 531 -48.46 8.52 20.76
N ILE A 532 -48.07 8.79 19.49
CA ILE A 532 -48.41 7.95 18.33
C ILE A 532 -47.68 6.60 18.39
N MET A 533 -46.40 6.64 18.76
CA MET A 533 -45.49 5.51 18.69
C MET A 533 -44.52 5.57 19.86
N TRP A 534 -44.25 4.41 20.47
CA TRP A 534 -43.33 4.25 21.58
C TRP A 534 -42.33 3.14 21.25
N VAL A 535 -41.04 3.47 21.29
CA VAL A 535 -39.96 2.53 20.95
C VAL A 535 -39.48 1.82 22.21
N LEU A 536 -39.63 0.50 22.24
CA LEU A 536 -39.18 -0.35 23.34
C LEU A 536 -37.73 -0.78 23.15
N HIS A 537 -36.99 -0.90 24.26
CA HIS A 537 -35.62 -1.40 24.32
C HIS A 537 -35.57 -2.71 25.13
N PRO A 538 -34.69 -3.68 24.82
CA PRO A 538 -33.70 -3.71 23.75
C PRO A 538 -34.28 -3.99 22.36
N ARG A 539 -33.49 -3.68 21.32
CA ARG A 539 -33.95 -3.64 19.91
C ARG A 539 -34.05 -5.03 19.28
N SER A 540 -34.92 -5.15 18.29
CA SER A 540 -35.13 -6.40 17.53
C SER A 540 -33.92 -6.82 16.69
N LEU A 541 -33.62 -8.12 16.71
CA LEU A 541 -32.58 -8.80 15.91
C LEU A 541 -32.67 -8.50 14.39
N SER A 542 -33.89 -8.33 13.89
CA SER A 542 -34.16 -8.16 12.45
C SER A 542 -33.68 -6.82 11.88
N GLU A 543 -33.56 -5.78 12.71
CA GLU A 543 -33.15 -4.44 12.28
C GLU A 543 -31.70 -4.39 11.78
N ARG A 544 -30.81 -5.12 12.48
CA ARG A 544 -29.39 -5.14 12.13
C ARG A 544 -29.08 -6.01 10.93
N MET A 545 -29.90 -7.03 10.66
CA MET A 545 -29.77 -7.85 9.46
C MET A 545 -30.06 -7.04 8.18
N ARG A 546 -31.03 -6.11 8.22
CA ARG A 546 -31.32 -5.20 7.08
C ARG A 546 -30.21 -4.15 6.83
N SER A 547 -29.57 -3.65 7.88
CA SER A 547 -28.47 -2.67 7.77
C SER A 547 -27.22 -3.21 7.04
N GLY A 548 -27.07 -4.53 6.96
CA GLY A 548 -25.99 -5.19 6.21
C GLY A 548 -26.18 -5.17 4.69
N ALA A 549 -27.44 -5.15 4.21
CA ALA A 549 -27.77 -5.30 2.79
C ALA A 549 -27.74 -4.00 1.97
N LEU A 550 -27.76 -2.81 2.61
CA LEU A 550 -27.81 -1.50 1.93
C LEU A 550 -26.47 -0.73 1.89
N ARG A 551 -25.35 -1.32 2.30
CA ARG A 551 -24.03 -0.66 2.39
C ARG A 551 -23.30 -0.47 1.04
N SER A 552 -23.99 -0.54 -0.11
CA SER A 552 -23.37 -0.44 -1.45
C SER A 552 -23.66 0.85 -2.23
N GLY A 553 -24.24 1.89 -1.63
CA GLY A 553 -24.45 3.17 -2.33
C GLY A 553 -24.54 4.35 -1.38
N THR A 554 -23.60 5.29 -1.50
CA THR A 554 -23.48 6.57 -0.77
C THR A 554 -23.36 6.47 0.76
N GLY A 555 -22.49 7.30 1.34
CA GLY A 555 -22.15 7.25 2.76
C GLY A 555 -23.30 7.66 3.68
N ALA A 556 -24.17 6.70 4.04
CA ALA A 556 -25.09 6.84 5.14
C ALA A 556 -24.45 6.28 6.43
N LYS A 557 -24.34 7.15 7.45
CA LYS A 557 -23.82 6.83 8.78
C LYS A 557 -24.78 5.89 9.50
N SER A 558 -24.23 5.00 10.31
CA SER A 558 -24.97 4.23 11.32
C SER A 558 -25.82 5.16 12.20
N PRO A 559 -27.14 4.96 12.34
CA PRO A 559 -27.93 5.66 13.34
C PRO A 559 -27.63 5.00 14.70
N ARG A 560 -26.91 5.71 15.58
CA ARG A 560 -26.80 5.37 17.00
C ARG A 560 -27.32 6.57 17.80
N ASP A 561 -28.39 6.25 18.54
CA ASP A 561 -28.87 6.81 19.83
C ASP A 561 -28.89 8.35 19.87
N SER A 562 -30.00 9.07 19.65
CA SER A 562 -31.37 8.99 20.18
C SER A 562 -32.34 9.74 19.24
N ILE A 563 -33.61 9.32 19.13
CA ILE A 563 -34.65 10.03 18.37
C ILE A 563 -35.70 10.50 19.35
N ALA A 564 -35.80 11.82 19.51
CA ALA A 564 -36.74 12.46 20.41
C ALA A 564 -38.06 12.76 19.69
N LEU A 565 -38.97 11.79 19.63
CA LEU A 565 -40.40 12.06 19.54
C LEU A 565 -40.96 11.91 20.96
N ALA A 566 -40.84 13.00 21.73
CA ALA A 566 -41.34 13.23 23.08
C ALA A 566 -41.09 12.11 24.13
N THR A 567 -39.94 12.15 24.77
CA THR A 567 -39.71 11.52 26.09
C THR A 567 -39.55 12.61 27.16
N PRO A 568 -40.14 12.46 28.36
CA PRO A 568 -39.90 13.39 29.46
C PRO A 568 -38.48 13.32 29.97
N SER A 569 -37.88 14.48 30.25
CA SER A 569 -36.83 14.60 31.26
C SER A 569 -37.45 14.34 32.63
N VAL A 570 -36.96 13.33 33.34
CA VAL A 570 -37.15 13.22 34.78
C VAL A 570 -35.89 13.81 35.38
N ASP A 571 -35.97 15.05 35.87
CA ASP A 571 -34.88 15.64 36.65
C ASP A 571 -35.39 16.08 38.01
N GLN A 572 -34.68 15.55 39.02
CA GLN A 572 -34.46 16.05 40.38
C GLN A 572 -35.58 15.94 41.43
N VAL A 573 -35.42 14.93 42.31
CA VAL A 573 -35.51 15.18 43.76
C VAL A 573 -34.09 15.17 44.31
N SER A 574 -33.60 16.35 44.65
CA SER A 574 -32.45 16.54 45.50
C SER A 574 -32.82 16.16 46.94
N THR A 575 -32.07 15.27 47.57
CA THR A 575 -31.88 15.26 49.04
C THR A 575 -30.54 14.58 49.38
N PRO A 576 -29.96 14.92 50.54
CA PRO A 576 -28.53 15.17 50.70
C PRO A 576 -27.70 13.91 50.97
N LYS A 577 -26.38 14.06 50.82
CA LYS A 577 -25.37 13.12 51.36
C LYS A 577 -25.75 12.67 52.77
N ALA A 578 -26.12 11.39 52.89
CA ALA A 578 -26.09 10.65 54.15
C ALA A 578 -25.29 9.37 53.90
N SER A 579 -24.12 9.31 54.53
CA SER A 579 -23.33 8.11 54.74
C SER A 579 -24.15 6.99 55.38
N LEU A 580 -23.97 5.74 54.94
CA LEU A 580 -24.20 4.48 55.68
C LEU A 580 -23.85 3.27 54.77
N PRO A 581 -23.39 2.11 55.29
CA PRO A 581 -22.14 1.88 56.01
C PRO A 581 -21.21 0.86 55.31
N LEU A 582 -19.92 0.96 55.61
CA LEU A 582 -18.95 -0.13 55.45
C LEU A 582 -19.29 -1.31 56.39
N TYR A 583 -18.94 -2.53 55.96
CA TYR A 583 -18.51 -3.76 56.67
C TYR A 583 -19.20 -5.05 56.17
N PRO A 584 -18.55 -6.24 56.18
CA PRO A 584 -17.12 -6.56 56.07
C PRO A 584 -16.77 -7.55 54.94
N GLN A 585 -15.50 -7.52 54.51
CA GLN A 585 -14.79 -8.72 54.08
C GLN A 585 -14.45 -9.62 55.28
N SER A 586 -14.41 -10.93 55.02
CA SER A 586 -13.71 -12.02 55.73
C SER A 586 -14.44 -12.82 56.81
N ALA A 587 -14.63 -14.12 56.50
CA ALA A 587 -14.23 -15.23 57.37
C ALA A 587 -14.03 -16.52 56.52
N TRP A 588 -12.78 -16.94 56.28
CA TRP A 588 -12.09 -18.11 56.87
C TRP A 588 -12.66 -19.47 56.42
N GLY A 589 -11.91 -20.45 55.89
CA GLY A 589 -10.46 -20.64 55.87
C GLY A 589 -9.99 -21.78 54.94
N SER A 590 -8.69 -22.00 54.97
CA SER A 590 -7.87 -22.83 54.07
C SER A 590 -7.82 -24.33 54.47
N PRO A 591 -6.88 -25.17 53.95
CA PRO A 591 -7.13 -26.41 53.21
C PRO A 591 -6.88 -27.71 54.01
N ALA A 592 -7.33 -28.87 53.51
CA ALA A 592 -6.83 -30.17 53.98
C ALA A 592 -6.84 -31.25 52.89
N VAL A 593 -5.67 -31.86 52.72
CA VAL A 593 -5.39 -33.11 52.01
C VAL A 593 -5.84 -34.29 52.88
N LEU A 594 -6.47 -35.31 52.28
CA LEU A 594 -6.46 -36.68 52.80
C LEU A 594 -6.59 -37.66 51.62
N TYR A 595 -5.54 -38.47 51.45
CA TYR A 595 -5.52 -39.71 50.67
C TYR A 595 -6.47 -40.73 51.32
N ASP A 596 -7.19 -41.52 50.52
CA ASP A 596 -7.02 -42.98 50.57
C ASP A 596 -7.51 -43.65 49.29
N ALA A 597 -6.85 -44.77 48.97
CA ALA A 597 -6.96 -45.59 47.79
C ALA A 597 -7.84 -46.82 48.02
N SER A 598 -8.50 -47.29 46.96
CA SER A 598 -8.89 -48.68 46.65
C SER A 598 -9.93 -48.61 45.53
N GLY A 599 -9.96 -49.42 44.47
CA GLY A 599 -9.24 -50.62 44.10
C GLY A 599 -10.14 -51.39 43.11
N SER A 600 -9.53 -51.94 42.04
CA SER A 600 -10.09 -52.90 41.05
C SER A 600 -11.08 -52.34 40.01
N ARG A 601 -10.93 -52.46 38.68
CA ARG A 601 -10.43 -53.47 37.72
C ARG A 601 -11.57 -54.27 37.06
N SER A 602 -11.45 -54.42 35.73
CA SER A 602 -12.18 -55.29 34.78
C SER A 602 -13.57 -54.79 34.34
N ASP A 603 -14.06 -55.00 33.12
CA ASP A 603 -13.50 -55.42 31.83
C ASP A 603 -14.64 -55.26 30.79
N ASN A 604 -14.24 -55.05 29.54
CA ASN A 604 -14.86 -55.57 28.30
C ASN A 604 -16.19 -55.03 27.71
N LEU A 605 -16.08 -54.94 26.36
CA LEU A 605 -17.07 -55.00 25.28
C LEU A 605 -17.78 -53.70 24.87
N SER A 606 -18.02 -53.38 23.60
CA SER A 606 -17.39 -53.62 22.28
C SER A 606 -18.32 -52.93 21.25
N SER A 607 -17.74 -52.24 20.26
CA SER A 607 -18.18 -52.09 18.86
C SER A 607 -19.67 -52.07 18.46
N LYS A 608 -20.07 -51.05 17.69
CA LYS A 608 -20.53 -51.16 16.29
C LYS A 608 -20.83 -49.75 15.74
N GLU A 609 -20.02 -49.25 14.81
CA GLU A 609 -20.22 -49.28 13.34
C GLU A 609 -20.43 -47.85 12.85
N ARG A 610 -19.36 -47.22 12.36
CA ARG A 610 -19.44 -46.04 11.49
C ARG A 610 -18.40 -46.16 10.37
N SER A 611 -18.81 -46.87 9.32
CA SER A 611 -18.41 -46.74 7.92
C SER A 611 -19.73 -46.82 7.15
N SER A 612 -20.00 -46.25 5.98
CA SER A 612 -19.23 -45.70 4.88
C SER A 612 -20.26 -45.20 3.84
N LEU A 613 -19.78 -44.68 2.70
CA LEU A 613 -20.46 -44.55 1.39
C LEU A 613 -21.25 -43.24 1.18
N LEU A 614 -20.76 -42.32 0.33
CA LEU A 614 -20.78 -42.32 -1.15
C LEU A 614 -22.18 -42.07 -1.73
N ASP A 615 -22.32 -40.92 -2.40
CA ASP A 615 -23.38 -40.50 -3.35
C ASP A 615 -23.70 -41.62 -4.37
N PRO A 616 -24.91 -41.66 -4.99
CA PRO A 616 -25.15 -40.87 -6.20
C PRO A 616 -26.62 -40.42 -6.50
N ALA A 617 -26.69 -39.28 -7.21
CA ALA A 617 -27.56 -38.92 -8.35
C ALA A 617 -29.04 -39.33 -8.41
N VAL A 618 -29.93 -38.35 -8.68
CA VAL A 618 -30.96 -38.42 -9.75
C VAL A 618 -31.27 -37.00 -10.26
N ALA A 619 -31.32 -36.88 -11.59
CA ALA A 619 -31.68 -35.70 -12.36
C ALA A 619 -33.18 -35.67 -12.73
N SER A 620 -33.66 -34.47 -13.10
CA SER A 620 -34.57 -34.18 -14.24
C SER A 620 -35.97 -33.59 -13.99
N SER A 621 -36.34 -32.76 -14.99
CA SER A 621 -37.63 -32.17 -15.42
C SER A 621 -37.89 -30.72 -14.96
N ALA A 622 -37.75 -29.68 -15.81
CA ALA A 622 -38.45 -29.30 -17.06
C ALA A 622 -39.90 -28.82 -16.80
N ALA A 623 -40.47 -27.74 -17.36
CA ALA A 623 -40.06 -26.68 -18.28
C ALA A 623 -41.20 -25.63 -18.40
N VAL A 624 -40.95 -24.52 -19.13
CA VAL A 624 -41.91 -23.59 -19.80
C VAL A 624 -42.62 -22.57 -18.87
N ASP A 625 -42.55 -21.25 -19.03
CA ASP A 625 -42.88 -20.49 -20.25
C ASP A 625 -42.20 -19.11 -20.39
N ARG A 626 -42.13 -18.65 -21.65
CA ARG A 626 -41.54 -17.40 -22.14
C ARG A 626 -42.55 -16.24 -22.04
N THR A 627 -42.08 -15.00 -21.80
CA THR A 627 -42.49 -13.85 -22.64
C THR A 627 -41.47 -12.71 -22.65
N SER A 628 -41.16 -12.31 -23.89
CA SER A 628 -40.79 -10.97 -24.39
C SER A 628 -39.51 -10.28 -23.91
N ALA A 629 -38.57 -10.26 -24.84
CA ALA A 629 -37.40 -9.42 -24.91
C ALA A 629 -37.74 -7.92 -25.08
N SER A 630 -36.99 -7.06 -24.39
CA SER A 630 -36.53 -5.78 -24.95
C SER A 630 -35.04 -5.61 -24.64
N ALA A 631 -34.22 -6.29 -25.46
CA ALA A 631 -32.77 -6.14 -25.43
C ALA A 631 -32.39 -4.77 -26.03
N SER A 632 -32.35 -3.74 -25.18
CA SER A 632 -31.65 -2.50 -25.47
C SER A 632 -30.15 -2.80 -25.58
N ARG A 633 -29.58 -2.53 -26.76
CA ARG A 633 -28.15 -2.50 -27.05
C ARG A 633 -27.42 -1.58 -26.05
N ARG A 634 -27.01 -2.11 -24.90
CA ARG A 634 -25.91 -1.54 -24.09
C ARG A 634 -24.70 -2.42 -24.34
N GLY A 635 -23.89 -1.98 -25.32
CA GLY A 635 -22.83 -2.72 -25.96
C GLY A 635 -21.72 -3.20 -25.00
N ALA A 636 -20.92 -4.15 -25.49
CA ALA A 636 -19.80 -4.78 -24.79
C ALA A 636 -18.90 -3.81 -24.01
N GLY A 637 -18.77 -2.55 -24.46
CA GLY A 637 -18.04 -1.48 -23.74
C GLY A 637 -18.54 -1.23 -22.31
N PHE A 638 -19.85 -1.31 -22.04
CA PHE A 638 -20.39 -1.13 -20.68
C PHE A 638 -20.04 -2.31 -19.76
N LYS A 639 -19.89 -3.53 -20.31
CA LYS A 639 -19.44 -4.71 -19.55
C LYS A 639 -17.95 -4.65 -19.24
N ILE A 640 -17.13 -4.12 -20.15
CA ILE A 640 -15.69 -3.93 -19.96
C ILE A 640 -15.43 -2.83 -18.93
N LEU A 641 -16.13 -1.70 -19.00
CA LEU A 641 -16.01 -0.62 -18.01
C LEU A 641 -16.38 -1.10 -16.60
N ASN A 642 -17.50 -1.81 -16.44
CA ASN A 642 -17.88 -2.42 -15.16
C ASN A 642 -16.91 -3.49 -14.67
N PHE A 643 -16.23 -4.21 -15.59
CA PHE A 643 -15.17 -5.14 -15.23
C PHE A 643 -13.94 -4.39 -14.69
N LEU A 644 -13.55 -3.30 -15.33
CA LEU A 644 -12.39 -2.48 -14.99
C LEU A 644 -12.56 -1.73 -13.66
N ASP A 645 -13.75 -1.21 -13.36
CA ASP A 645 -14.02 -0.43 -12.15
C ASP A 645 -14.01 -1.27 -10.86
N GLY A 646 -14.14 -2.60 -10.99
CA GLY A 646 -14.10 -3.53 -9.87
C GLY A 646 -15.38 -3.55 -9.03
N PRO A 647 -15.38 -4.25 -7.89
CA PRO A 647 -16.57 -4.36 -7.04
C PRO A 647 -16.88 -3.04 -6.31
N HIS A 648 -18.17 -2.70 -6.23
CA HIS A 648 -18.70 -1.59 -5.42
C HIS A 648 -19.54 -2.17 -4.26
N PRO A 649 -19.18 -1.97 -2.98
CA PRO A 649 -18.05 -1.17 -2.47
C PRO A 649 -16.69 -1.88 -2.62
N ARG A 650 -15.62 -1.08 -2.73
CA ARG A 650 -14.24 -1.57 -2.86
C ARG A 650 -13.83 -2.41 -1.65
N SER A 651 -13.12 -3.51 -1.90
CA SER A 651 -12.63 -4.35 -0.81
C SER A 651 -11.46 -3.68 -0.07
N ARG A 652 -11.50 -3.69 1.27
CA ARG A 652 -10.32 -3.40 2.08
C ARG A 652 -9.56 -4.69 2.34
N LEU A 653 -8.30 -4.71 1.96
CA LEU A 653 -7.41 -5.86 2.15
C LEU A 653 -6.83 -5.81 3.57
N PHE A 654 -7.04 -6.87 4.34
CA PHE A 654 -6.46 -7.05 5.66
C PHE A 654 -5.84 -8.45 5.75
N ILE A 655 -4.62 -8.54 6.27
CA ILE A 655 -3.99 -9.83 6.55
C ILE A 655 -4.53 -10.31 7.91
N ARG A 656 -5.09 -11.52 7.94
CA ARG A 656 -5.43 -12.23 9.18
C ARG A 656 -4.52 -13.43 9.32
N HIS A 657 -4.18 -13.75 10.56
CA HIS A 657 -3.51 -14.99 10.92
C HIS A 657 -4.33 -16.20 10.45
N TYR A 658 -3.69 -17.26 9.96
CA TYR A 658 -4.42 -18.50 9.63
C TYR A 658 -5.01 -19.11 10.91
N ARG A 659 -6.25 -19.59 10.84
CA ARG A 659 -6.94 -20.23 11.97
C ARG A 659 -6.23 -21.52 12.40
N TRP A 660 -5.51 -22.17 11.48
CA TRP A 660 -4.78 -23.42 11.67
C TRP A 660 -3.26 -23.23 11.78
N TRP A 661 -2.74 -22.00 11.91
CA TRP A 661 -1.29 -21.76 11.93
C TRP A 661 -0.62 -22.57 13.07
N PRO A 662 0.17 -23.61 12.74
CA PRO A 662 0.64 -24.57 13.73
C PRO A 662 1.66 -23.94 14.69
N PHE A 663 2.27 -22.82 14.30
CA PHE A 663 3.29 -22.14 15.07
C PHE A 663 2.77 -20.97 15.91
N ALA A 664 1.45 -20.77 16.06
CA ALA A 664 0.90 -19.61 16.78
C ALA A 664 1.38 -19.54 18.24
N SER A 665 1.40 -20.68 18.93
CA SER A 665 1.91 -20.77 20.30
C SER A 665 3.43 -20.57 20.37
N VAL A 666 4.16 -21.04 19.35
CA VAL A 666 5.62 -20.85 19.24
C VAL A 666 5.93 -19.38 19.00
N GLU A 667 5.18 -18.71 18.13
CA GLU A 667 5.31 -17.28 17.81
C GLU A 667 5.02 -16.41 19.03
N SER A 668 3.98 -16.71 19.81
CA SER A 668 3.69 -16.01 21.06
C SER A 668 4.82 -16.19 22.09
N LYS A 669 5.31 -17.42 22.28
CA LYS A 669 6.44 -17.69 23.19
C LYS A 669 7.72 -17.01 22.73
N TRP A 670 8.03 -17.06 21.43
CA TRP A 670 9.23 -16.47 20.85
C TRP A 670 9.21 -14.94 20.92
N THR A 671 8.09 -14.32 20.59
CA THR A 671 7.93 -12.86 20.68
C THR A 671 8.04 -12.35 22.10
N LYS A 672 7.56 -13.12 23.10
CA LYS A 672 7.75 -12.85 24.52
C LYS A 672 9.22 -13.00 24.93
N PHE A 673 9.88 -14.09 24.54
CA PHE A 673 11.29 -14.36 24.83
C PHE A 673 12.23 -13.28 24.29
N THR A 674 12.00 -12.82 23.05
CA THR A 674 12.84 -11.81 22.38
C THR A 674 12.41 -10.37 22.66
N SER A 675 11.29 -10.15 23.37
CA SER A 675 10.79 -8.81 23.74
C SER A 675 11.77 -7.89 24.50
N PRO A 676 12.78 -8.38 25.26
CA PRO A 676 13.74 -7.51 25.94
C PRO A 676 14.72 -6.81 24.99
N VAL A 677 14.97 -7.39 23.82
CA VAL A 677 15.95 -6.91 22.82
C VAL A 677 15.31 -6.49 21.50
N ALA A 678 14.02 -6.80 21.31
CA ALA A 678 13.25 -6.35 20.16
C ALA A 678 12.95 -4.85 20.23
N TRP A 679 12.90 -4.18 19.07
CA TRP A 679 12.50 -2.77 19.01
C TRP A 679 11.08 -2.58 19.53
N ARG A 680 10.91 -1.63 20.45
CA ARG A 680 9.62 -1.22 21.00
C ARG A 680 9.22 0.11 20.39
N ALA A 681 8.02 0.18 19.82
CA ALA A 681 7.43 1.45 19.48
C ALA A 681 7.22 2.26 20.77
N PRO A 682 7.54 3.57 20.80
CA PRO A 682 7.10 4.43 21.89
C PRO A 682 5.59 4.32 22.02
N ASP A 683 5.09 4.02 23.20
CA ASP A 683 3.65 4.03 23.47
C ASP A 683 3.10 5.39 23.01
N THR A 684 2.06 5.37 22.18
CA THR A 684 1.17 6.52 22.09
C THR A 684 0.55 6.63 23.48
N PRO A 685 0.75 7.70 24.26
CA PRO A 685 0.32 7.71 25.64
C PRO A 685 -1.20 7.60 25.70
N SER A 686 -1.69 6.42 26.06
CA SER A 686 -3.07 6.17 26.49
C SER A 686 -3.30 6.61 27.94
N LEU A 687 -2.29 7.19 28.59
CA LEU A 687 -2.37 7.84 29.89
C LEU A 687 -1.30 8.94 29.86
N LEU A 688 -1.68 10.22 29.86
CA LEU A 688 -0.74 11.27 30.23
C LEU A 688 -0.89 11.54 31.74
N PRO A 689 0.21 11.46 32.51
CA PRO A 689 0.28 12.02 33.86
C PRO A 689 0.09 13.55 33.82
N ASP A 690 -0.31 14.13 34.94
CA ASP A 690 -0.42 15.57 35.19
C ASP A 690 0.67 16.38 34.46
N ALA A 691 0.24 17.23 33.54
CA ALA A 691 1.10 18.13 32.76
C ALA A 691 1.43 19.42 33.54
N SER A 692 1.87 19.29 34.80
CA SER A 692 2.28 20.44 35.62
C SER A 692 3.80 20.71 35.61
N GLN A 693 4.62 19.95 34.86
CA GLN A 693 6.09 20.05 35.00
C GLN A 693 6.96 19.92 33.74
N SER A 694 6.43 19.96 32.51
CA SER A 694 7.33 20.01 31.34
C SER A 694 7.68 21.45 30.96
N LYS A 695 8.90 21.83 31.33
CA LYS A 695 9.56 23.12 31.06
C LYS A 695 9.36 23.60 29.61
N GLU A 696 8.72 24.75 29.47
CA GLU A 696 8.73 25.59 28.26
C GLU A 696 10.18 26.01 27.92
N GLY A 697 10.56 25.95 26.63
CA GLY A 697 11.81 26.57 26.13
C GLY A 697 12.82 25.68 25.40
N ALA A 698 12.48 24.44 25.02
CA ALA A 698 13.39 23.57 24.30
C ALA A 698 13.32 23.77 22.77
N GLY A 699 14.25 24.54 22.18
CA GLY A 699 14.34 24.74 20.71
C GLY A 699 14.38 23.43 19.90
N MET A 700 14.09 23.44 18.60
CA MET A 700 13.94 22.25 17.72
C MET A 700 15.04 21.18 17.89
N GLY A 701 16.28 21.57 18.22
CA GLY A 701 17.38 20.65 18.55
C GLY A 701 17.22 19.91 19.88
N LEU A 702 16.55 20.50 20.87
CA LEU A 702 16.20 19.88 22.16
C LEU A 702 15.02 18.90 22.01
N GLU A 703 14.01 19.15 21.18
CA GLU A 703 12.94 18.18 20.90
C GLU A 703 13.45 16.94 20.15
N TRP A 704 14.32 17.12 19.14
CA TRP A 704 15.01 16.00 18.50
C TRP A 704 15.89 15.26 19.50
N LYS A 705 16.68 15.99 20.32
CA LYS A 705 17.48 15.38 21.40
C LYS A 705 16.59 14.62 22.39
N ASP A 706 15.40 15.11 22.72
CA ASP A 706 14.51 14.49 23.68
C ASP A 706 13.78 13.29 23.08
N HIS A 707 13.43 13.33 21.78
CA HIS A 707 12.97 12.17 21.03
C HIS A 707 14.06 11.09 20.96
N VAL A 708 15.30 11.47 20.63
CA VAL A 708 16.45 10.56 20.61
C VAL A 708 16.73 10.01 22.02
N LYS A 709 16.71 10.83 23.07
CA LYS A 709 16.85 10.38 24.46
C LYS A 709 15.71 9.45 24.87
N ARG A 710 14.47 9.68 24.43
CA ARG A 710 13.32 8.81 24.72
C ARG A 710 13.44 7.47 24.01
N GLU A 711 13.75 7.49 22.71
CA GLU A 711 14.04 6.29 21.93
C GLU A 711 15.22 5.52 22.51
N TRP A 712 16.30 6.21 22.89
CA TRP A 712 17.45 5.60 23.56
C TRP A 712 17.03 4.99 24.89
N ARG A 713 16.37 5.73 25.79
CA ARG A 713 15.92 5.17 27.07
C ARG A 713 15.01 3.94 26.90
N LEU A 714 14.12 3.95 25.93
CA LEU A 714 13.20 2.83 25.66
C LEU A 714 13.89 1.63 25.01
N ASN A 715 14.81 1.87 24.07
CA ASN A 715 15.37 0.87 23.17
C ASN A 715 16.91 0.75 23.25
N TRP A 716 17.59 1.24 24.30
CA TRP A 716 19.06 1.26 24.34
C TRP A 716 19.67 -0.14 24.23
N LYS A 717 19.06 -1.15 24.87
CA LYS A 717 19.50 -2.56 24.76
C LYS A 717 19.41 -3.06 23.33
N HIS A 718 18.32 -2.73 22.63
CA HIS A 718 18.12 -3.07 21.23
C HIS A 718 19.20 -2.42 20.36
N TRP A 719 19.42 -1.11 20.51
CA TRP A 719 20.41 -0.37 19.73
C TRP A 719 21.84 -0.82 20.01
N LEU A 720 22.21 -1.04 21.28
CA LEU A 720 23.53 -1.53 21.66
C LEU A 720 23.79 -2.91 21.05
N LEU A 721 22.84 -3.83 21.18
CA LEU A 721 22.98 -5.17 20.61
C LEU A 721 22.99 -5.15 19.07
N LEU A 722 22.14 -4.33 18.44
CA LEU A 722 22.12 -4.18 16.98
C LEU A 722 23.46 -3.64 16.46
N VAL A 723 24.01 -2.59 17.09
CA VAL A 723 25.31 -2.03 16.70
C VAL A 723 26.43 -3.03 16.94
N ALA A 724 26.44 -3.73 18.07
CA ALA A 724 27.42 -4.78 18.34
C ALA A 724 27.38 -5.91 17.30
N VAL A 725 26.17 -6.35 16.93
CA VAL A 725 25.98 -7.35 15.86
C VAL A 725 26.45 -6.82 14.52
N LEU A 726 26.14 -5.58 14.15
CA LEU A 726 26.58 -5.00 12.87
C LEU A 726 28.11 -4.85 12.81
N ILE A 727 28.77 -4.46 13.90
CA ILE A 727 30.24 -4.38 13.98
C ILE A 727 30.84 -5.79 13.85
N ALA A 728 30.36 -6.74 14.65
CA ALA A 728 30.83 -8.12 14.59
C ALA A 728 30.59 -8.75 13.20
N TRP A 729 29.47 -8.40 12.56
CA TRP A 729 29.15 -8.83 11.21
C TRP A 729 30.17 -8.29 10.22
N VAL A 730 30.42 -6.98 10.20
CA VAL A 730 31.39 -6.37 9.28
C VAL A 730 32.79 -6.95 9.49
N LEU A 731 33.22 -7.15 10.74
CA LEU A 731 34.52 -7.76 11.05
C LEU A 731 34.60 -9.23 10.60
N GLY A 732 33.58 -10.03 10.91
CA GLY A 732 33.50 -11.43 10.50
C GLY A 732 33.42 -11.59 8.98
N PHE A 733 32.64 -10.74 8.32
CA PHE A 733 32.53 -10.67 6.87
C PHE A 733 33.87 -10.30 6.23
N ALA A 734 34.53 -9.25 6.72
CA ALA A 734 35.84 -8.82 6.22
C ALA A 734 36.90 -9.92 6.42
N TYR A 735 36.90 -10.61 7.57
CA TYR A 735 37.78 -11.75 7.82
C TYR A 735 37.58 -12.88 6.82
N LEU A 736 36.31 -13.27 6.56
CA LEU A 736 36.00 -14.32 5.60
C LEU A 736 36.34 -13.91 4.15
N VAL A 737 36.04 -12.67 3.75
CA VAL A 737 36.38 -12.13 2.42
C VAL A 737 37.90 -12.08 2.23
N LYS A 738 38.65 -11.69 3.27
CA LYS A 738 40.11 -11.69 3.25
C LYS A 738 40.66 -13.10 3.01
N GLY A 739 40.22 -14.06 3.81
CA GLY A 739 40.63 -15.46 3.67
C GLY A 739 40.21 -16.07 2.33
N LEU A 740 39.04 -15.69 1.82
CA LEU A 740 38.52 -16.19 0.53
C LEU A 740 39.33 -15.67 -0.66
N TRP A 741 39.65 -14.38 -0.73
CA TRP A 741 40.18 -13.75 -1.95
C TRP A 741 41.65 -13.34 -1.91
N TYR A 742 42.26 -13.26 -0.72
CA TYR A 742 43.60 -12.68 -0.58
C TYR A 742 44.59 -13.59 0.15
N GLU A 743 44.14 -14.74 0.66
CA GLU A 743 45.00 -15.71 1.32
C GLU A 743 45.01 -17.02 0.52
N SER A 744 46.03 -17.22 -0.32
CA SER A 744 46.31 -18.49 -1.01
C SER A 744 47.78 -18.60 -1.35
N ARG A 745 48.32 -19.82 -1.33
CA ARG A 745 49.72 -20.08 -1.65
C ARG A 745 49.87 -21.38 -2.41
N VAL A 746 50.81 -21.39 -3.37
CA VAL A 746 51.26 -22.59 -4.07
C VAL A 746 52.76 -22.76 -3.83
N THR A 747 53.18 -23.94 -3.41
CA THR A 747 54.58 -24.29 -3.22
C THR A 747 55.01 -25.24 -4.32
N LEU A 748 55.97 -24.82 -5.14
CA LEU A 748 56.55 -25.65 -6.19
C LEU A 748 57.39 -26.79 -5.59
N GLY A 749 57.67 -27.84 -6.38
CA GLY A 749 58.58 -28.92 -5.98
C GLY A 749 60.00 -28.44 -5.61
N SER A 750 60.40 -27.25 -6.08
CA SER A 750 61.66 -26.58 -5.69
C SER A 750 61.65 -25.96 -4.28
N GLY A 751 60.49 -25.94 -3.60
CA GLY A 751 60.29 -25.27 -2.31
C GLY A 751 59.96 -23.78 -2.41
N GLN A 752 59.93 -23.21 -3.62
CA GLN A 752 59.55 -21.82 -3.85
C GLN A 752 58.04 -21.62 -3.61
N VAL A 753 57.69 -20.62 -2.80
CA VAL A 753 56.29 -20.25 -2.52
C VAL A 753 55.89 -19.11 -3.44
N LEU A 754 54.78 -19.32 -4.16
CA LEU A 754 54.19 -18.36 -5.09
C LEU A 754 52.78 -17.97 -4.64
N GLU A 755 52.41 -16.72 -4.89
CA GLU A 755 51.05 -16.22 -4.74
C GLU A 755 50.30 -16.43 -6.07
N PRO A 756 49.21 -17.21 -6.09
CA PRO A 756 48.49 -17.50 -7.33
C PRO A 756 47.53 -16.38 -7.72
N ASP A 757 47.44 -16.12 -9.02
CA ASP A 757 46.46 -15.19 -9.57
C ASP A 757 45.07 -15.83 -9.68
N PHE A 758 44.02 -15.05 -9.42
CA PHE A 758 42.65 -15.54 -9.51
C PHE A 758 42.16 -15.59 -10.95
N TYR A 759 41.79 -16.78 -11.41
CA TYR A 759 41.24 -17.02 -12.72
C TYR A 759 39.72 -17.19 -12.65
N GLY A 760 39.01 -16.55 -13.58
CA GLY A 760 37.60 -16.81 -13.80
C GLY A 760 37.39 -18.16 -14.47
N CYS A 761 36.18 -18.69 -14.44
CA CYS A 761 35.89 -19.99 -15.06
C CYS A 761 36.06 -20.01 -16.60
N THR A 762 36.17 -18.84 -17.23
CA THR A 762 36.40 -18.67 -18.68
C THR A 762 37.78 -18.08 -18.99
N SER A 763 38.70 -18.06 -18.03
CA SER A 763 40.09 -17.59 -18.27
C SER A 763 40.82 -18.55 -19.21
N THR A 764 41.47 -17.98 -20.22
CA THR A 764 42.21 -18.69 -21.29
C THR A 764 43.48 -17.90 -21.65
N PHE A 765 44.41 -18.53 -22.35
CA PHE A 765 45.59 -17.87 -22.94
C PHE A 765 45.42 -17.59 -24.44
N TRP A 766 44.27 -17.93 -25.03
CA TRP A 766 43.94 -17.67 -26.41
C TRP A 766 42.48 -17.26 -26.55
N LEU A 767 42.27 -16.07 -27.10
CA LEU A 767 40.95 -15.48 -27.30
C LEU A 767 40.28 -16.01 -28.57
N GLY A 768 38.96 -15.83 -28.70
CA GLY A 768 38.20 -16.40 -29.82
C GLY A 768 38.41 -15.65 -31.14
N ASN A 769 38.33 -16.36 -32.26
CA ASN A 769 38.37 -15.81 -33.62
C ASN A 769 39.61 -14.93 -33.84
N ALA A 770 39.43 -13.69 -34.33
CA ALA A 770 40.49 -12.74 -34.65
C ALA A 770 41.05 -11.96 -33.43
N GLN A 771 40.57 -12.22 -32.21
CA GLN A 771 40.88 -11.39 -31.04
C GLN A 771 42.34 -11.45 -30.60
N CYS A 772 43.10 -12.48 -30.99
CA CYS A 772 44.53 -12.57 -30.73
C CYS A 772 45.40 -11.81 -31.75
N GLY A 773 44.81 -11.12 -32.74
CA GLY A 773 45.57 -10.45 -33.80
C GLY A 773 46.15 -11.43 -34.82
N VAL A 774 46.86 -10.89 -35.82
CA VAL A 774 47.49 -11.71 -36.86
C VAL A 774 48.62 -12.51 -36.22
N ASP A 775 48.71 -13.79 -36.55
CA ASP A 775 49.64 -14.78 -35.98
C ASP A 775 49.56 -14.96 -34.45
N GLY A 776 48.53 -14.40 -33.82
CA GLY A 776 48.35 -14.45 -32.37
C GLY A 776 49.18 -13.45 -31.57
N GLU A 777 49.74 -12.43 -32.21
CA GLU A 777 50.63 -11.44 -31.60
C GLU A 777 50.09 -10.79 -30.31
N SER A 778 48.78 -10.62 -30.18
CA SER A 778 48.12 -10.03 -29.00
C SER A 778 47.94 -11.03 -27.85
N CYS A 779 48.14 -12.32 -28.09
CA CYS A 779 48.08 -13.40 -27.10
C CYS A 779 49.47 -13.96 -26.74
N ALA A 780 50.54 -13.28 -27.14
CA ALA A 780 51.89 -13.56 -26.68
C ALA A 780 52.04 -13.31 -25.15
N PRO A 781 52.98 -13.99 -24.45
CA PRO A 781 53.98 -14.92 -24.97
C PRO A 781 53.43 -16.34 -25.20
N PHE A 782 53.97 -17.03 -26.20
CA PHE A 782 53.55 -18.40 -26.57
C PHE A 782 54.21 -19.48 -25.70
N ALA A 783 55.38 -19.18 -25.12
CA ALA A 783 56.10 -20.04 -24.19
C ALA A 783 56.69 -19.19 -23.06
N SER A 784 56.92 -19.80 -21.89
CA SER A 784 57.44 -19.12 -20.70
C SER A 784 58.46 -19.98 -19.96
N ASN A 785 59.53 -19.34 -19.47
CA ASN A 785 60.54 -19.96 -18.60
C ASN A 785 60.10 -20.07 -17.13
N SER A 786 58.94 -19.52 -16.77
CA SER A 786 58.40 -19.60 -15.42
C SER A 786 56.98 -20.17 -15.44
N SER A 787 56.69 -21.03 -14.48
CA SER A 787 55.33 -21.49 -14.21
C SER A 787 54.43 -20.35 -13.79
N VAL A 788 53.19 -20.35 -14.28
CA VAL A 788 52.14 -19.40 -13.92
C VAL A 788 51.30 -20.00 -12.80
N PRO A 789 51.31 -19.43 -11.58
CA PRO A 789 50.46 -19.89 -10.49
C PRO A 789 49.04 -19.33 -10.67
N PHE A 790 48.03 -20.19 -10.54
CA PHE A 790 46.63 -19.80 -10.71
C PHE A 790 45.74 -20.36 -9.60
N ARG A 791 44.60 -19.71 -9.38
CA ARG A 791 43.56 -20.11 -8.45
C ARG A 791 42.20 -20.07 -9.13
N CYS A 792 41.43 -21.14 -8.95
CA CYS A 792 40.12 -21.33 -9.54
C CYS A 792 39.03 -21.42 -8.47
N PRO A 793 37.87 -20.78 -8.69
CA PRO A 793 36.71 -20.95 -7.82
C PRO A 793 36.08 -22.34 -8.00
N ALA A 794 35.20 -22.70 -7.06
CA ALA A 794 34.38 -23.90 -7.19
C ALA A 794 33.35 -23.78 -8.33
N GLY A 795 32.94 -24.92 -8.87
CA GLY A 795 31.81 -25.01 -9.81
C GLY A 795 32.11 -24.63 -11.26
N CYS A 796 33.38 -24.43 -11.64
CA CYS A 796 33.73 -24.05 -13.02
C CYS A 796 33.37 -25.10 -14.09
N ALA A 797 33.20 -26.38 -13.73
CA ALA A 797 32.67 -27.40 -14.64
C ALA A 797 31.29 -27.07 -15.23
N GLY A 798 30.46 -26.30 -14.50
CA GLY A 798 29.15 -25.88 -14.97
C GLY A 798 29.17 -24.63 -15.87
N THR A 799 30.32 -23.97 -16.01
CA THR A 799 30.46 -22.80 -16.89
C THR A 799 30.75 -23.27 -18.31
N THR A 800 29.79 -23.06 -19.20
CA THR A 800 29.84 -23.50 -20.59
C THR A 800 30.03 -22.34 -21.55
N LEU A 801 30.42 -22.66 -22.78
CA LEU A 801 30.32 -21.72 -23.90
C LEU A 801 28.88 -21.20 -24.03
N GLY A 802 28.73 -19.89 -24.26
CA GLY A 802 27.44 -19.21 -24.46
C GLY A 802 26.98 -19.17 -25.91
N SER A 803 27.86 -19.57 -26.84
CA SER A 803 27.64 -19.75 -28.26
C SER A 803 28.54 -20.89 -28.77
N ALA A 804 28.32 -21.36 -29.99
CA ALA A 804 29.19 -22.36 -30.58
C ALA A 804 30.59 -21.76 -30.84
N ARG A 805 31.66 -22.46 -30.43
CA ARG A 805 33.03 -22.06 -30.76
C ARG A 805 33.68 -23.04 -31.71
N ALA A 806 34.30 -22.54 -32.76
CA ALA A 806 35.09 -23.33 -33.70
C ALA A 806 36.31 -23.99 -33.03
N VAL A 807 36.43 -25.32 -33.16
CA VAL A 807 37.62 -26.10 -32.82
C VAL A 807 37.89 -27.08 -33.96
N GLY A 808 38.82 -26.75 -34.86
CA GLY A 808 39.09 -27.58 -36.04
C GLY A 808 37.88 -27.69 -36.96
N SER A 809 37.23 -28.86 -37.07
CA SER A 809 35.95 -28.99 -37.79
C SER A 809 34.72 -29.04 -36.88
N GLU A 810 34.92 -29.10 -35.57
CA GLU A 810 33.86 -29.20 -34.57
C GLU A 810 33.35 -27.82 -34.13
N LEU A 811 32.10 -27.79 -33.66
CA LEU A 811 31.42 -26.62 -33.12
C LEU A 811 30.81 -26.93 -31.76
N PRO A 812 31.64 -27.19 -30.73
CA PRO A 812 31.16 -27.33 -29.35
C PRO A 812 30.31 -26.13 -28.92
N ASN A 813 29.16 -26.42 -28.33
CA ASN A 813 28.25 -25.43 -27.76
C ASN A 813 27.67 -25.98 -26.44
N PHE A 814 27.40 -25.10 -25.47
CA PHE A 814 26.90 -25.46 -24.13
C PHE A 814 27.76 -26.53 -23.40
N VAL A 815 29.07 -26.55 -23.66
CA VAL A 815 30.07 -27.37 -22.94
C VAL A 815 31.18 -26.47 -22.39
N PRO A 816 31.86 -26.85 -21.30
CA PRO A 816 33.10 -26.18 -20.90
C PRO A 816 34.16 -26.43 -21.99
N LEU A 817 34.81 -25.37 -22.47
CA LEU A 817 35.79 -25.49 -23.54
C LEU A 817 37.08 -26.10 -23.00
N ILE A 818 37.35 -27.34 -23.39
CA ILE A 818 38.56 -28.08 -23.03
C ILE A 818 39.03 -28.78 -24.29
N VAL A 819 40.24 -28.48 -24.77
CA VAL A 819 40.81 -29.05 -25.99
C VAL A 819 42.12 -29.74 -25.63
N GLY A 820 42.22 -31.04 -25.88
CA GLY A 820 43.36 -31.87 -25.52
C GLY A 820 43.29 -32.55 -24.15
N GLY A 821 44.44 -32.82 -23.55
CA GLY A 821 44.53 -33.52 -22.25
C GLY A 821 44.27 -35.02 -22.31
N GLY A 822 44.45 -35.62 -23.49
CA GLY A 822 44.28 -37.05 -23.74
C GLY A 822 45.32 -37.95 -23.05
N ASP A 823 45.24 -39.24 -23.38
CA ASP A 823 46.02 -40.30 -22.72
C ASP A 823 47.45 -40.37 -23.25
N ASN A 824 47.67 -39.96 -24.51
CA ASN A 824 49.00 -39.88 -25.10
C ASN A 824 49.74 -38.65 -24.56
N LEU A 825 50.63 -38.91 -23.61
CA LEU A 825 51.44 -37.90 -22.96
C LEU A 825 52.57 -37.41 -23.89
N VAL A 826 52.70 -36.10 -24.06
CA VAL A 826 53.85 -35.48 -24.75
C VAL A 826 54.89 -35.17 -23.68
N ASP A 827 56.08 -35.79 -23.79
CA ASP A 827 57.15 -35.73 -22.78
C ASP A 827 56.68 -36.06 -21.35
N GLY A 828 55.75 -37.01 -21.22
CA GLY A 828 55.18 -37.42 -19.94
C GLY A 828 54.14 -36.45 -19.36
N ARG A 829 53.66 -35.47 -20.14
CA ARG A 829 52.72 -34.43 -19.70
C ARG A 829 51.43 -34.43 -20.52
N ARG A 830 50.34 -33.99 -19.89
CA ARG A 830 49.04 -33.77 -20.54
C ARG A 830 49.00 -32.35 -21.09
N VAL A 831 48.95 -32.23 -22.41
CA VAL A 831 49.00 -30.95 -23.11
C VAL A 831 47.58 -30.51 -23.50
N TYR A 832 47.24 -29.28 -23.14
CA TYR A 832 45.99 -28.61 -23.48
C TYR A 832 46.25 -27.44 -24.43
N ARG A 833 45.30 -27.18 -25.33
CA ARG A 833 45.35 -26.00 -26.21
C ARG A 833 45.04 -24.73 -25.41
N ALA A 834 45.70 -23.62 -25.72
CA ALA A 834 45.64 -22.39 -24.93
C ALA A 834 44.26 -21.71 -24.84
N ASP A 835 43.34 -22.02 -25.73
CA ASP A 835 41.96 -21.54 -25.69
C ASP A 835 41.07 -22.35 -24.72
N SER A 836 41.58 -23.45 -24.14
CA SER A 836 40.89 -24.19 -23.10
C SER A 836 40.67 -23.33 -21.85
N PHE A 837 39.48 -23.43 -21.25
CA PHE A 837 39.19 -22.81 -19.96
C PHE A 837 40.08 -23.43 -18.89
N VAL A 838 41.04 -22.66 -18.37
CA VAL A 838 42.11 -23.16 -17.49
C VAL A 838 41.55 -23.90 -16.27
N CYS A 839 40.50 -23.37 -15.64
CA CYS A 839 39.90 -24.02 -14.46
C CYS A 839 39.17 -25.33 -14.79
N ALA A 840 38.48 -25.41 -15.93
CA ALA A 840 37.83 -26.65 -16.35
C ALA A 840 38.88 -27.70 -16.78
N ALA A 841 39.95 -27.26 -17.48
CA ALA A 841 41.08 -28.10 -17.83
C ALA A 841 41.84 -28.62 -16.60
N ALA A 842 42.02 -27.80 -15.56
CA ALA A 842 42.67 -28.19 -14.31
C ALA A 842 41.85 -29.26 -13.56
N GLN A 843 40.51 -29.14 -13.56
CA GLN A 843 39.63 -30.17 -13.02
C GLN A 843 39.68 -31.45 -13.87
N HIS A 844 39.66 -31.32 -15.20
CA HIS A 844 39.80 -32.44 -16.12
C HIS A 844 41.12 -33.20 -15.89
N ALA A 845 42.22 -32.47 -15.68
CA ALA A 845 43.53 -33.03 -15.32
C ALA A 845 43.59 -33.64 -13.90
N GLY A 846 42.67 -33.27 -13.00
CA GLY A 846 42.66 -33.73 -11.61
C GLY A 846 43.56 -32.90 -10.67
N VAL A 847 44.01 -31.73 -11.12
CA VAL A 847 44.87 -30.81 -10.34
C VAL A 847 44.06 -30.10 -9.24
N ILE A 848 42.79 -29.82 -9.52
CA ILE A 848 41.85 -29.18 -8.59
C ILE A 848 40.56 -29.97 -8.48
N ASP A 849 39.86 -29.80 -7.36
CA ASP A 849 38.54 -30.39 -7.13
C ASP A 849 37.42 -29.46 -7.62
N GLY A 850 36.46 -30.00 -8.37
CA GLY A 850 35.37 -29.21 -8.95
C GLY A 850 34.40 -28.62 -7.93
N ARG A 851 34.27 -29.21 -6.73
CA ARG A 851 33.32 -28.76 -5.69
C ARG A 851 33.91 -27.70 -4.78
N THR A 852 35.19 -27.78 -4.50
CA THR A 852 35.89 -26.89 -3.56
C THR A 852 36.82 -25.90 -4.25
N GLY A 853 37.01 -25.99 -5.57
CA GLY A 853 38.01 -25.19 -6.28
C GLY A 853 39.43 -25.59 -5.88
N GLY A 854 40.41 -24.75 -6.22
CA GLY A 854 41.80 -25.00 -5.85
C GLY A 854 42.79 -24.10 -6.55
N CYS A 855 44.06 -24.28 -6.22
CA CYS A 855 45.18 -23.65 -6.93
C CYS A 855 46.05 -24.70 -7.59
N GLY A 856 46.76 -24.28 -8.62
CA GLY A 856 47.81 -25.05 -9.26
C GLY A 856 48.83 -24.13 -9.92
N THR A 857 49.82 -24.74 -10.56
CA THR A 857 50.72 -24.03 -11.48
C THR A 857 50.64 -24.69 -12.84
N LEU A 858 50.79 -23.87 -13.89
CA LEU A 858 50.84 -24.33 -15.28
C LEU A 858 52.05 -23.75 -15.99
N TRP A 859 52.44 -24.37 -17.08
CA TRP A 859 53.54 -23.93 -17.94
C TRP A 859 53.02 -23.67 -19.35
N LEU A 860 53.43 -22.56 -19.95
CA LEU A 860 53.20 -22.29 -21.37
C LEU A 860 54.28 -23.02 -22.18
N GLY A 861 53.88 -24.05 -22.90
CA GLY A 861 54.75 -25.01 -23.58
C GLY A 861 54.94 -24.75 -25.08
N GLY A 862 54.54 -23.59 -25.59
CA GLY A 862 54.69 -23.24 -27.01
C GLY A 862 53.81 -24.06 -27.94
N ALA A 863 54.25 -24.16 -29.20
CA ALA A 863 53.52 -24.87 -30.24
C ALA A 863 53.51 -26.38 -29.95
N SER A 864 52.33 -26.99 -30.10
CA SER A 864 52.12 -28.43 -30.01
C SER A 864 51.18 -28.85 -31.13
N THR A 865 51.17 -30.16 -31.38
CA THR A 865 50.31 -30.76 -32.38
C THR A 865 49.50 -31.91 -31.78
N SER A 866 48.38 -32.25 -32.43
CA SER A 866 47.60 -33.46 -32.14
C SER A 866 47.12 -33.55 -30.69
N TYR A 867 46.16 -32.69 -30.35
CA TYR A 867 45.48 -32.68 -29.06
C TYR A 867 44.41 -33.76 -29.03
N GLU A 868 44.62 -34.81 -28.25
CA GLU A 868 43.66 -35.90 -28.13
C GLU A 868 42.56 -35.60 -27.12
N SER A 869 41.33 -36.01 -27.44
CA SER A 869 40.18 -35.99 -26.54
C SER A 869 40.27 -37.10 -25.49
N ALA A 870 39.82 -36.82 -24.27
CA ALA A 870 39.58 -37.83 -23.24
C ALA A 870 38.38 -37.43 -22.35
N ALA A 871 37.84 -38.41 -21.64
CA ALA A 871 36.85 -38.18 -20.58
C ALA A 871 37.48 -38.49 -19.23
N ARG A 872 37.68 -37.46 -18.39
CA ARG A 872 38.35 -37.56 -17.09
C ARG A 872 37.68 -36.66 -16.05
N ASN A 873 37.63 -37.13 -14.81
CA ASN A 873 37.11 -36.37 -13.66
C ASN A 873 35.72 -35.74 -13.88
N GLY A 874 34.86 -36.42 -14.64
CA GLY A 874 33.50 -35.99 -14.97
C GLY A 874 33.39 -34.94 -16.07
N LEU A 875 34.49 -34.62 -16.76
CA LEU A 875 34.56 -33.70 -17.89
C LEU A 875 35.04 -34.43 -19.15
N THR A 876 34.63 -33.96 -20.33
CA THR A 876 35.07 -34.50 -21.62
C THR A 876 35.75 -33.38 -22.40
N SER A 877 36.95 -33.62 -22.90
CA SER A 877 37.68 -32.70 -23.77
C SER A 877 37.44 -32.99 -25.25
N ILE A 878 37.78 -32.04 -26.10
CA ILE A 878 37.62 -32.08 -27.55
C ILE A 878 38.97 -32.34 -28.19
N GLY A 879 38.97 -33.11 -29.29
CA GLY A 879 40.18 -33.38 -30.06
C GLY A 879 40.49 -32.27 -31.05
N PHE A 880 41.76 -32.00 -31.27
CA PHE A 880 42.23 -31.12 -32.34
C PHE A 880 43.47 -31.72 -32.98
N ASN A 881 43.32 -32.29 -34.18
CA ASN A 881 44.35 -33.04 -34.89
C ASN A 881 45.20 -32.18 -35.85
N SER A 882 45.40 -30.91 -35.50
CA SER A 882 46.29 -29.99 -36.21
C SER A 882 47.24 -29.30 -35.23
N THR A 883 48.00 -28.33 -35.71
CA THR A 883 49.03 -27.60 -34.95
C THR A 883 48.47 -26.29 -34.42
N PHE A 884 48.84 -25.93 -33.20
CA PHE A 884 48.41 -24.68 -32.57
C PHE A 884 49.59 -23.99 -31.87
N PRO A 885 49.70 -22.64 -31.94
CA PRO A 885 50.90 -21.91 -31.52
C PRO A 885 51.15 -21.90 -30.01
N VAL A 886 50.12 -22.06 -29.18
CA VAL A 886 50.22 -21.97 -27.72
C VAL A 886 49.54 -23.15 -27.05
N SER A 887 50.27 -23.81 -26.16
CA SER A 887 49.77 -24.91 -25.36
C SER A 887 50.17 -24.72 -23.91
N PHE A 888 49.43 -25.35 -22.99
CA PHE A 888 49.82 -25.43 -21.60
C PHE A 888 49.65 -26.81 -21.01
N PHE A 889 50.39 -27.07 -19.93
CA PHE A 889 50.25 -28.27 -19.11
C PHE A 889 50.41 -27.90 -17.63
N PHE A 890 49.85 -28.71 -16.75
CA PHE A 890 49.88 -28.48 -15.31
C PHE A 890 51.08 -29.15 -14.64
N ASP A 891 51.58 -28.55 -13.57
CA ASP A 891 52.55 -29.17 -12.69
C ASP A 891 51.83 -29.92 -11.56
N GLU A 892 51.77 -31.24 -11.70
CA GLU A 892 51.10 -32.13 -10.73
C GLU A 892 51.89 -32.27 -9.41
N SER A 893 53.13 -31.75 -9.33
CA SER A 893 53.96 -31.80 -8.11
C SER A 893 53.74 -30.61 -7.16
N ALA A 894 53.02 -29.58 -7.60
CA ALA A 894 52.78 -28.38 -6.81
C ALA A 894 51.83 -28.62 -5.63
N GLN A 895 52.20 -28.15 -4.44
CA GLN A 895 51.36 -28.24 -3.24
C GLN A 895 50.58 -26.94 -3.04
N GLN A 896 49.29 -27.06 -2.71
CA GLN A 896 48.41 -25.91 -2.48
C GLN A 896 48.07 -25.74 -1.00
N SER A 897 47.90 -24.49 -0.55
CA SER A 897 47.40 -24.16 0.79
C SER A 897 46.53 -22.90 0.78
N GLY A 898 45.42 -22.91 1.52
CA GLY A 898 44.46 -21.79 1.55
C GLY A 898 43.64 -21.61 0.26
N CYS A 899 43.62 -22.60 -0.63
CA CYS A 899 43.10 -22.43 -1.98
C CYS A 899 41.61 -22.77 -2.15
N HIS A 900 40.99 -23.40 -1.15
CA HIS A 900 39.58 -23.78 -1.22
C HIS A 900 38.65 -22.55 -1.28
N ASP A 901 37.62 -22.68 -2.09
CA ASP A 901 36.53 -21.74 -2.17
C ASP A 901 35.61 -21.92 -0.96
N THR A 902 35.66 -20.96 -0.04
CA THR A 902 34.92 -20.99 1.23
C THR A 902 33.73 -20.03 1.26
N ARG A 903 33.22 -19.61 0.10
CA ARG A 903 32.10 -18.66 -0.03
C ARG A 903 30.85 -19.07 0.75
N GLU A 904 30.61 -20.38 0.86
CA GLU A 904 29.52 -20.97 1.63
C GLU A 904 29.53 -20.54 3.11
N ARG A 905 30.71 -20.34 3.70
CA ARG A 905 30.84 -19.87 5.09
C ARG A 905 30.34 -18.43 5.23
N GLY A 906 30.62 -17.59 4.23
CA GLY A 906 30.10 -16.24 4.20
C GLY A 906 28.60 -16.18 3.87
N TYR A 907 28.09 -17.13 3.07
CA TYR A 907 26.64 -17.29 2.88
C TYR A 907 25.95 -17.63 4.20
N ALA A 908 26.47 -18.64 4.91
CA ALA A 908 25.95 -19.05 6.21
C ALA A 908 26.01 -17.91 7.24
N LEU A 909 27.11 -17.16 7.31
CA LEU A 909 27.24 -16.00 8.19
C LEU A 909 26.16 -14.95 7.89
N ASN A 910 26.01 -14.56 6.61
CA ASN A 910 25.03 -13.54 6.23
C ASN A 910 23.60 -13.99 6.47
N VAL A 911 23.25 -15.23 6.12
CA VAL A 911 21.91 -15.78 6.37
C VAL A 911 21.62 -15.85 7.87
N ALA A 912 22.56 -16.36 8.68
CA ALA A 912 22.39 -16.50 10.12
C ALA A 912 22.25 -15.14 10.84
N LEU A 913 23.11 -14.17 10.52
CA LEU A 913 23.05 -12.85 11.14
C LEU A 913 21.83 -12.06 10.68
N LEU A 914 21.44 -12.17 9.40
CA LEU A 914 20.22 -11.55 8.92
C LEU A 914 18.97 -12.17 9.55
N ALA A 915 18.95 -13.49 9.73
CA ALA A 915 17.90 -14.19 10.47
C ALA A 915 17.87 -13.77 11.95
N PHE A 916 19.03 -13.60 12.59
CA PHE A 916 19.11 -13.08 13.96
C PHE A 916 18.53 -11.66 14.06
N VAL A 917 18.92 -10.75 13.15
CA VAL A 917 18.36 -9.39 13.10
C VAL A 917 16.85 -9.42 12.86
N ALA A 918 16.37 -10.26 11.95
CA ALA A 918 14.97 -10.36 11.57
C ALA A 918 14.08 -10.97 12.68
N PHE A 919 14.45 -12.14 13.20
CA PHE A 919 13.62 -12.91 14.14
C PHE A 919 13.83 -12.52 15.61
N VAL A 920 15.00 -11.99 15.98
CA VAL A 920 15.34 -11.63 17.39
C VAL A 920 15.24 -10.13 17.60
N LEU A 921 16.07 -9.35 16.90
CA LEU A 921 16.18 -7.90 17.14
C LEU A 921 14.96 -7.13 16.61
N ARG A 922 14.33 -7.60 15.52
CA ARG A 922 13.11 -7.01 14.95
C ARG A 922 13.18 -5.47 14.88
N PRO A 923 14.22 -4.88 14.23
CA PRO A 923 14.40 -3.44 14.24
C PRO A 923 13.26 -2.72 13.53
N LYS A 924 13.20 -1.40 13.70
CA LYS A 924 12.23 -0.55 13.00
C LYS A 924 12.25 -0.85 11.50
N ARG A 925 11.07 -0.99 10.87
CA ARG A 925 10.90 -1.43 9.48
C ARG A 925 11.85 -0.78 8.47
N ILE A 926 12.03 0.55 8.55
CA ILE A 926 12.94 1.27 7.65
C ILE A 926 14.41 0.87 7.87
N VAL A 927 14.83 0.65 9.11
CA VAL A 927 16.19 0.20 9.46
C VAL A 927 16.42 -1.20 8.93
N TYR A 928 15.45 -2.10 9.10
CA TYR A 928 15.52 -3.46 8.57
C TYR A 928 15.66 -3.48 7.04
N PHE A 929 14.88 -2.65 6.33
CA PHE A 929 14.97 -2.52 4.88
C PHE A 929 16.38 -2.11 4.42
N TRP A 930 16.99 -1.12 5.08
CA TRP A 930 18.35 -0.70 4.74
C TRP A 930 19.41 -1.74 5.09
N ILE A 931 19.23 -2.51 6.17
CA ILE A 931 20.10 -3.66 6.47
C ILE A 931 20.04 -4.68 5.33
N LEU A 932 18.84 -5.03 4.84
CA LEU A 932 18.69 -5.93 3.68
C LEU A 932 19.41 -5.38 2.43
N VAL A 933 19.23 -4.10 2.13
CA VAL A 933 19.86 -3.45 0.96
C VAL A 933 21.39 -3.49 1.07
N CYS A 934 21.95 -3.05 2.21
CA CYS A 934 23.39 -3.03 2.42
C CYS A 934 23.98 -4.44 2.41
N THR A 935 23.39 -5.37 3.16
CA THR A 935 23.86 -6.76 3.21
C THR A 935 23.76 -7.41 1.84
N GLY A 936 22.64 -7.28 1.13
CA GLY A 936 22.46 -7.87 -0.19
C GLY A 936 23.47 -7.35 -1.20
N PHE A 937 23.61 -6.02 -1.32
CA PHE A 937 24.53 -5.40 -2.28
C PHE A 937 25.99 -5.82 -2.04
N TRP A 938 26.47 -5.76 -0.80
CA TRP A 938 27.85 -6.12 -0.48
C TRP A 938 28.10 -7.62 -0.52
N HIS A 939 27.10 -8.45 -0.18
CA HIS A 939 27.16 -9.90 -0.36
C HIS A 939 27.43 -10.26 -1.82
N ILE A 940 26.71 -9.61 -2.74
CA ILE A 940 26.86 -9.87 -4.17
C ILE A 940 28.26 -9.48 -4.64
N ASN A 941 28.67 -8.25 -4.36
CA ASN A 941 29.93 -7.69 -4.87
C ASN A 941 31.20 -8.25 -4.22
N MET A 942 31.12 -8.85 -3.04
CA MET A 942 32.30 -9.33 -2.29
C MET A 942 32.33 -10.84 -2.05
N LEU A 943 31.24 -11.56 -2.28
CA LEU A 943 31.20 -13.02 -2.10
C LEU A 943 30.58 -13.76 -3.27
N SER A 944 29.31 -13.50 -3.59
CA SER A 944 28.61 -14.41 -4.51
C SER A 944 29.03 -14.22 -5.95
N GLU A 945 29.03 -12.98 -6.43
CA GLU A 945 29.24 -12.63 -7.84
C GLU A 945 30.01 -11.32 -7.95
N PRO A 946 31.27 -11.27 -7.49
CA PRO A 946 32.09 -10.09 -7.65
C PRO A 946 32.37 -9.85 -9.14
N ARG A 947 32.45 -8.58 -9.54
CA ARG A 947 32.68 -8.19 -10.94
C ARG A 947 34.08 -8.51 -11.45
N ALA A 948 35.00 -8.79 -10.54
CA ALA A 948 36.38 -9.18 -10.81
C ALA A 948 36.87 -10.09 -9.69
N TYR A 949 37.89 -10.89 -9.99
CA TYR A 949 38.57 -11.74 -9.03
C TYR A 949 40.05 -11.33 -8.95
N PRO A 950 40.58 -10.97 -7.77
CA PRO A 950 39.84 -10.70 -6.53
C PRO A 950 38.89 -9.49 -6.66
N PRO A 951 37.89 -9.35 -5.76
CA PRO A 951 36.90 -8.28 -5.84
C PRO A 951 37.52 -6.88 -5.82
N LYS A 952 37.20 -6.06 -6.83
CA LYS A 952 37.57 -4.64 -6.87
C LYS A 952 36.47 -3.82 -6.18
N VAL A 953 36.86 -2.96 -5.24
CA VAL A 953 35.91 -2.18 -4.42
C VAL A 953 35.39 -0.93 -5.14
N GLY A 954 36.17 -0.34 -6.06
CA GLY A 954 35.85 0.96 -6.68
C GLY A 954 34.53 1.01 -7.44
N GLY A 955 34.29 0.07 -8.36
CA GLY A 955 33.05 -0.01 -9.13
C GLY A 955 31.80 -0.17 -8.25
N PRO A 956 31.76 -1.17 -7.34
CA PRO A 956 30.66 -1.34 -6.40
C PRO A 956 30.41 -0.11 -5.52
N VAL A 957 31.44 0.57 -5.03
CA VAL A 957 31.26 1.83 -4.26
C VAL A 957 30.60 2.91 -5.11
N GLY A 958 31.02 3.07 -6.37
CA GLY A 958 30.42 4.04 -7.31
C GLY A 958 28.93 3.81 -7.54
N ASP A 959 28.53 2.54 -7.70
CA ASP A 959 27.13 2.18 -7.95
C ASP A 959 26.28 2.13 -6.68
N PHE A 960 26.89 2.10 -5.49
CA PHE A 960 26.15 1.93 -4.25
C PHE A 960 25.17 3.08 -3.99
N LEU A 961 25.57 4.33 -4.23
CA LEU A 961 24.69 5.48 -4.00
C LEU A 961 23.47 5.48 -4.94
N PRO A 962 23.61 5.33 -6.27
CA PRO A 962 22.48 5.09 -7.16
C PRO A 962 21.64 3.87 -6.75
N THR A 963 22.27 2.81 -6.25
CA THR A 963 21.58 1.62 -5.73
C THR A 963 20.66 1.98 -4.56
N LEU A 964 21.15 2.78 -3.61
CA LEU A 964 20.37 3.28 -2.48
C LEU A 964 19.19 4.14 -2.94
N PHE A 965 19.36 4.94 -3.99
CA PHE A 965 18.26 5.72 -4.58
C PHE A 965 17.16 4.81 -5.15
N GLY A 966 17.51 3.81 -5.96
CA GLY A 966 16.51 2.87 -6.48
C GLY A 966 15.86 2.03 -5.37
N ALA A 967 16.60 1.67 -4.32
CA ALA A 967 16.04 1.03 -3.13
C ALA A 967 15.06 1.96 -2.39
N TYR A 968 15.35 3.25 -2.29
CA TYR A 968 14.42 4.23 -1.74
C TYR A 968 13.13 4.33 -2.59
N VAL A 969 13.23 4.27 -3.91
CA VAL A 969 12.05 4.19 -4.79
C VAL A 969 11.21 2.93 -4.49
N ILE A 970 11.85 1.76 -4.39
CA ILE A 970 11.20 0.50 -3.99
C ILE A 970 10.46 0.66 -2.64
N TRP A 971 11.12 1.29 -1.66
CA TRP A 971 10.52 1.55 -0.35
C TRP A 971 9.25 2.41 -0.46
N ARG A 972 9.34 3.51 -1.22
CA ARG A 972 8.27 4.51 -1.37
C ARG A 972 7.08 3.98 -2.17
N VAL A 973 7.33 3.16 -3.18
CA VAL A 973 6.30 2.69 -4.11
C VAL A 973 5.61 1.43 -3.58
N ALA A 974 6.33 0.51 -2.90
CA ALA A 974 5.75 -0.77 -2.49
C ALA A 974 5.92 -1.09 -1.00
N VAL A 975 7.15 -1.18 -0.49
CA VAL A 975 7.44 -1.78 0.83
C VAL A 975 6.67 -1.09 1.96
N ARG A 976 6.59 0.24 1.94
CA ARG A 976 5.90 1.04 2.97
C ARG A 976 4.41 0.72 3.11
N TYR A 977 3.79 0.16 2.07
CA TYR A 977 2.36 -0.21 2.07
C TYR A 977 2.15 -1.68 2.43
N VAL A 978 3.10 -2.56 2.10
CA VAL A 978 2.97 -4.01 2.30
C VAL A 978 3.37 -4.41 3.72
N TRP A 979 4.56 -4.01 4.18
CA TRP A 979 5.11 -4.49 5.46
C TRP A 979 4.30 -4.14 6.72
N PRO A 980 3.64 -2.98 6.85
CA PRO A 980 2.83 -2.68 8.03
C PRO A 980 1.68 -3.67 8.25
N ALA A 981 1.14 -4.28 7.19
CA ALA A 981 0.05 -5.24 7.29
C ALA A 981 0.43 -6.55 8.00
N PHE A 982 1.73 -6.82 8.16
CA PHE A 982 2.27 -8.03 8.79
C PHE A 982 2.88 -7.78 10.18
N GLU A 983 2.60 -6.63 10.80
CA GLU A 983 3.15 -6.28 12.12
C GLU A 983 2.80 -7.30 13.22
N ARG A 984 1.64 -7.94 13.11
CA ARG A 984 1.16 -8.97 14.06
C ARG A 984 1.58 -10.40 13.69
N LEU A 985 2.34 -10.55 12.60
CA LEU A 985 2.75 -11.84 12.02
C LEU A 985 4.26 -11.85 11.79
N PRO A 986 5.10 -11.59 12.81
CA PRO A 986 6.53 -11.44 12.63
C PRO A 986 7.19 -12.69 12.02
N ILE A 987 6.84 -13.90 12.45
CA ILE A 987 7.51 -15.11 11.93
C ILE A 987 7.12 -15.36 10.48
N GLU A 988 5.82 -15.29 10.15
CA GLU A 988 5.35 -15.42 8.77
C GLU A 988 5.99 -14.36 7.86
N ARG A 989 6.07 -13.10 8.33
CA ARG A 989 6.71 -12.01 7.59
C ARG A 989 8.16 -12.32 7.28
N GLU A 990 8.94 -12.72 8.28
CA GLU A 990 10.39 -12.92 8.11
C GLU A 990 10.69 -14.15 7.26
N ILE A 991 9.97 -15.26 7.41
CA ILE A 991 10.17 -16.45 6.56
C ILE A 991 9.97 -16.09 5.08
N TRP A 992 8.87 -15.43 4.75
CA TRP A 992 8.59 -15.06 3.37
C TRP A 992 9.51 -13.96 2.85
N THR A 993 9.87 -12.99 3.69
CA THR A 993 10.77 -11.92 3.29
C THR A 993 12.18 -12.45 3.05
N LEU A 994 12.77 -13.16 4.02
CA LEU A 994 14.13 -13.69 3.90
C LEU A 994 14.25 -14.78 2.84
N GLY A 995 13.30 -15.71 2.78
CA GLY A 995 13.33 -16.80 1.80
C GLY A 995 13.37 -16.26 0.38
N PHE A 996 12.44 -15.36 0.03
CA PHE A 996 12.37 -14.80 -1.33
C PHE A 996 13.39 -13.70 -1.59
N PHE A 997 13.83 -12.96 -0.58
CA PHE A 997 14.96 -12.05 -0.70
C PHE A 997 16.23 -12.80 -1.11
N TRP A 998 16.57 -13.89 -0.43
CA TRP A 998 17.75 -14.70 -0.77
C TRP A 998 17.62 -15.40 -2.12
N ILE A 999 16.43 -15.90 -2.48
CA ILE A 999 16.20 -16.43 -3.85
C ILE A 999 16.43 -15.34 -4.91
N GLY A 1000 16.02 -14.09 -4.63
CA GLY A 1000 16.25 -12.97 -5.53
C GLY A 1000 17.70 -12.48 -5.57
N THR A 1001 18.41 -12.47 -4.44
CA THR A 1001 19.84 -12.05 -4.42
C THR A 1001 20.77 -13.11 -5.00
N MET A 1002 20.36 -14.39 -4.99
CA MET A 1002 21.14 -15.54 -5.43
C MET A 1002 20.57 -16.19 -6.70
N LEU A 1003 20.06 -15.39 -7.64
CA LEU A 1003 19.42 -15.88 -8.87
C LEU A 1003 20.29 -16.89 -9.62
N ASN A 1004 21.58 -16.62 -9.81
CA ASN A 1004 22.45 -17.49 -10.60
C ASN A 1004 22.88 -18.76 -9.87
N VAL A 1005 22.66 -18.85 -8.56
CA VAL A 1005 22.90 -20.06 -7.78
C VAL A 1005 21.62 -20.92 -7.74
N VAL A 1006 20.47 -20.30 -7.48
CA VAL A 1006 19.19 -21.01 -7.37
C VAL A 1006 18.71 -21.52 -8.73
N PHE A 1007 18.91 -20.74 -9.79
CA PHE A 1007 18.47 -21.06 -11.14
C PHE A 1007 19.59 -21.53 -12.07
N ALA A 1008 20.78 -21.86 -11.54
CA ALA A 1008 21.95 -22.32 -12.31
C ALA A 1008 21.63 -23.47 -13.28
N ASN A 1009 20.77 -24.39 -12.85
CA ASN A 1009 20.41 -25.60 -13.58
C ASN A 1009 19.12 -25.47 -14.40
N VAL A 1010 18.54 -24.27 -14.51
CA VAL A 1010 17.40 -24.04 -15.40
C VAL A 1010 17.95 -23.81 -16.81
N PRO A 1011 17.64 -24.68 -17.79
CA PRO A 1011 18.24 -24.62 -19.12
C PRO A 1011 17.63 -23.50 -19.96
N LEU A 1012 17.86 -22.24 -19.61
CA LEU A 1012 17.34 -21.09 -20.37
C LEU A 1012 18.33 -19.93 -20.27
N GLN A 1013 19.38 -19.97 -21.08
CA GLN A 1013 20.45 -18.96 -21.05
C GLN A 1013 20.08 -17.70 -21.84
N ARG A 1014 19.49 -17.85 -23.03
CA ARG A 1014 19.02 -16.75 -23.87
C ARG A 1014 17.64 -17.07 -24.46
N LEU A 1015 16.82 -16.04 -24.65
CA LEU A 1015 15.49 -16.15 -25.28
C LEU A 1015 15.60 -16.03 -26.82
N VAL A 1016 16.53 -16.78 -27.42
CA VAL A 1016 16.75 -16.83 -28.88
C VAL A 1016 16.28 -18.18 -29.40
N ALA A 1017 15.62 -18.19 -30.57
CA ALA A 1017 15.03 -19.41 -31.12
C ALA A 1017 16.07 -20.52 -31.40
N SER A 1018 17.27 -20.15 -31.88
CA SER A 1018 18.40 -21.07 -32.06
C SER A 1018 18.75 -21.78 -30.76
N ASP A 1019 18.87 -21.01 -29.68
CA ASP A 1019 19.35 -21.50 -28.39
C ASP A 1019 18.32 -22.40 -27.73
N ILE A 1020 17.03 -22.06 -27.81
CA ILE A 1020 15.92 -22.89 -27.33
C ILE A 1020 15.87 -24.23 -28.08
N ALA A 1021 16.20 -24.25 -29.37
CA ALA A 1021 16.22 -25.47 -30.17
C ALA A 1021 17.45 -26.35 -29.86
N SER A 1022 18.61 -25.73 -29.64
CA SER A 1022 19.87 -26.46 -29.37
C SER A 1022 20.05 -26.89 -27.91
N GLN A 1023 19.43 -26.19 -26.94
CA GLN A 1023 19.63 -26.45 -25.52
C GLN A 1023 18.61 -27.49 -25.01
N PRO A 1024 19.07 -28.65 -24.49
CA PRO A 1024 18.16 -29.69 -24.00
C PRO A 1024 17.36 -29.21 -22.78
N GLY A 1025 16.04 -29.34 -22.86
CA GLY A 1025 15.11 -28.97 -21.78
C GLY A 1025 14.69 -27.49 -21.75
N ALA A 1026 15.23 -26.64 -22.64
CA ALA A 1026 14.95 -25.21 -22.65
C ALA A 1026 13.50 -24.86 -22.94
N LEU A 1027 12.90 -25.53 -23.93
CA LEU A 1027 11.48 -25.37 -24.25
C LEU A 1027 10.58 -25.69 -23.05
N THR A 1028 10.85 -26.78 -22.34
CA THR A 1028 10.08 -27.19 -21.15
C THR A 1028 10.20 -26.16 -20.04
N ALA A 1029 11.43 -25.69 -19.74
CA ALA A 1029 11.66 -24.63 -18.76
C ALA A 1029 10.91 -23.33 -19.12
N LEU A 1030 10.95 -22.91 -20.38
CA LEU A 1030 10.25 -21.73 -20.87
C LEU A 1030 8.73 -21.84 -20.68
N ILE A 1031 8.13 -22.97 -21.03
CA ILE A 1031 6.69 -23.21 -20.85
C ILE A 1031 6.30 -23.10 -19.37
N VAL A 1032 7.07 -23.72 -18.47
CA VAL A 1032 6.81 -23.66 -17.02
C VAL A 1032 6.90 -22.22 -16.50
N ILE A 1033 7.93 -21.47 -16.90
CA ILE A 1033 8.09 -20.06 -16.51
C ILE A 1033 6.91 -19.22 -16.98
N ILE A 1034 6.49 -19.38 -18.25
CA ILE A 1034 5.34 -18.64 -18.81
C ILE A 1034 4.06 -18.94 -18.01
N VAL A 1035 3.79 -20.21 -17.69
CA VAL A 1035 2.61 -20.59 -16.89
C VAL A 1035 2.64 -19.94 -15.51
N VAL A 1036 3.79 -19.96 -14.82
CA VAL A 1036 3.95 -19.32 -13.50
C VAL A 1036 3.73 -17.81 -13.59
N VAL A 1037 4.31 -17.15 -14.59
CA VAL A 1037 4.15 -15.70 -14.81
C VAL A 1037 2.68 -15.36 -15.08
N ILE A 1038 1.98 -16.12 -15.91
CA ILE A 1038 0.54 -15.92 -16.19
C ILE A 1038 -0.27 -16.03 -14.89
N ILE A 1039 -0.01 -17.03 -14.05
CA ILE A 1039 -0.70 -17.19 -12.75
C ILE A 1039 -0.47 -15.96 -11.86
N ILE A 1040 0.77 -15.47 -11.77
CA ILE A 1040 1.13 -14.28 -10.99
C ILE A 1040 0.40 -13.04 -11.51
N VAL A 1041 0.41 -12.82 -12.83
CA VAL A 1041 -0.23 -11.67 -13.48
C VAL A 1041 -1.75 -11.71 -13.28
N VAL A 1042 -2.40 -12.86 -13.51
CA VAL A 1042 -3.84 -13.03 -13.31
C VAL A 1042 -4.22 -12.76 -11.85
N ASN A 1043 -3.41 -13.26 -10.89
CA ASN A 1043 -3.63 -12.97 -9.47
C ASN A 1043 -3.51 -11.47 -9.17
N GLN A 1044 -2.47 -10.79 -9.67
CA GLN A 1044 -2.31 -9.35 -9.42
C GLN A 1044 -3.41 -8.51 -10.07
N ILE A 1045 -3.84 -8.83 -11.29
CA ILE A 1045 -5.01 -8.19 -11.92
C ILE A 1045 -6.26 -8.36 -11.04
N ARG A 1046 -6.50 -9.56 -10.50
CA ARG A 1046 -7.62 -9.78 -9.55
C ARG A 1046 -7.50 -8.92 -8.30
N VAL A 1047 -6.30 -8.76 -7.73
CA VAL A 1047 -6.07 -7.94 -6.52
C VAL A 1047 -6.28 -6.45 -6.82
N ILE A 1048 -5.65 -5.94 -7.88
CA ILE A 1048 -5.76 -4.52 -8.28
C ILE A 1048 -7.21 -4.17 -8.59
N ARG A 1049 -7.94 -5.07 -9.27
CA ARG A 1049 -9.38 -4.91 -9.54
C ARG A 1049 -10.20 -4.87 -8.26
N LYS A 1050 -9.93 -5.77 -7.29
CA LYS A 1050 -10.64 -5.81 -6.00
C LYS A 1050 -10.55 -4.51 -5.20
N VAL A 1051 -9.46 -3.76 -5.37
CA VAL A 1051 -9.24 -2.44 -4.75
C VAL A 1051 -9.82 -1.29 -5.59
N GLY A 1052 -10.25 -1.56 -6.84
CA GLY A 1052 -10.81 -0.57 -7.76
C GLY A 1052 -9.74 0.38 -8.34
N ALA A 1053 -8.50 -0.10 -8.50
CA ALA A 1053 -7.37 0.68 -9.01
C ALA A 1053 -6.94 0.24 -10.43
N LEU A 1054 -7.60 -0.76 -11.02
CA LEU A 1054 -7.17 -1.39 -12.28
C LEU A 1054 -6.97 -0.41 -13.45
N PRO A 1055 -7.85 0.59 -13.68
CA PRO A 1055 -7.63 1.56 -14.77
C PRO A 1055 -6.32 2.35 -14.63
N LYS A 1056 -5.94 2.71 -13.40
CA LYS A 1056 -4.71 3.48 -13.14
C LYS A 1056 -3.45 2.66 -13.43
N TYR A 1057 -3.44 1.41 -13.00
CA TYR A 1057 -2.32 0.50 -13.24
C TYR A 1057 -2.24 0.05 -14.69
N LEU A 1058 -3.39 -0.12 -15.37
CA LEU A 1058 -3.41 -0.40 -16.80
C LEU A 1058 -2.84 0.78 -17.61
N ALA A 1059 -3.18 2.02 -17.25
CA ALA A 1059 -2.59 3.20 -17.88
C ALA A 1059 -1.06 3.24 -17.69
N LEU A 1060 -0.56 2.91 -16.50
CA LEU A 1060 0.88 2.80 -16.23
C LEU A 1060 1.54 1.73 -17.12
N ALA A 1061 0.90 0.56 -17.26
CA ALA A 1061 1.40 -0.52 -18.09
C ALA A 1061 1.42 -0.15 -19.59
N VAL A 1062 0.40 0.57 -20.08
CA VAL A 1062 0.36 1.07 -21.46
C VAL A 1062 1.47 2.09 -21.70
N VAL A 1063 1.66 3.05 -20.80
CA VAL A 1063 2.76 4.04 -20.92
C VAL A 1063 4.12 3.34 -20.90
N GLY A 1064 4.33 2.40 -19.97
CA GLY A 1064 5.56 1.60 -19.93
C GLY A 1064 5.78 0.79 -21.20
N GLY A 1065 4.72 0.18 -21.74
CA GLY A 1065 4.78 -0.56 -23.01
C GLY A 1065 5.12 0.33 -24.20
N ILE A 1066 4.59 1.56 -24.26
CA ILE A 1066 4.96 2.55 -25.28
C ILE A 1066 6.45 2.92 -25.15
N ILE A 1067 6.94 3.18 -23.94
CA ILE A 1067 8.37 3.52 -23.73
C ILE A 1067 9.27 2.38 -24.19
N VAL A 1068 8.98 1.14 -23.79
CA VAL A 1068 9.77 -0.04 -24.24
C VAL A 1068 9.67 -0.23 -25.75
N GLY A 1069 8.49 -0.03 -26.34
CA GLY A 1069 8.30 -0.10 -27.79
C GLY A 1069 9.07 0.97 -28.56
N LEU A 1070 9.15 2.20 -28.02
CA LEU A 1070 9.98 3.27 -28.58
C LEU A 1070 11.48 2.95 -28.46
N CYS A 1071 11.93 2.39 -27.34
CA CYS A 1071 13.32 1.93 -27.19
C CYS A 1071 13.65 0.80 -28.16
N ALA A 1072 12.74 -0.15 -28.36
CA ALA A 1072 12.93 -1.26 -29.30
C ALA A 1072 12.88 -0.84 -30.78
N ALA A 1073 12.36 0.36 -31.09
CA ALA A 1073 12.29 0.89 -32.45
C ALA A 1073 13.54 1.68 -32.87
N VAL A 1074 14.53 1.84 -31.97
CA VAL A 1074 15.78 2.53 -32.29
C VAL A 1074 16.61 1.65 -33.24
N PRO A 1075 16.96 2.12 -34.46
CA PRO A 1075 17.76 1.36 -35.42
C PRO A 1075 19.09 0.92 -34.83
N THR A 1076 19.64 -0.20 -35.32
CA THR A 1076 20.96 -0.78 -34.94
C THR A 1076 21.14 -1.15 -33.46
N THR A 1077 20.15 -0.88 -32.61
CA THR A 1077 20.12 -1.27 -31.19
C THR A 1077 19.07 -2.33 -30.94
N GLY A 1078 19.32 -3.20 -29.96
CA GLY A 1078 18.35 -4.15 -29.44
C GLY A 1078 18.01 -3.86 -27.97
N LEU A 1079 16.89 -4.44 -27.52
CA LEU A 1079 16.45 -4.33 -26.13
C LEU A 1079 17.18 -5.37 -25.27
N ARG A 1080 17.98 -4.91 -24.31
CA ARG A 1080 18.66 -5.77 -23.32
C ARG A 1080 18.07 -5.53 -21.93
N LEU A 1081 17.01 -6.28 -21.61
CA LEU A 1081 16.33 -6.16 -20.32
C LEU A 1081 17.09 -6.91 -19.21
N HIS A 1082 17.94 -6.18 -18.50
CA HIS A 1082 18.54 -6.68 -17.26
C HIS A 1082 17.46 -6.86 -16.17
N HIS A 1083 17.60 -7.91 -15.36
CA HIS A 1083 16.56 -8.28 -14.40
C HIS A 1083 16.36 -7.24 -13.28
N TYR A 1084 17.30 -6.31 -13.06
CA TYR A 1084 17.08 -5.17 -12.14
C TYR A 1084 16.03 -4.19 -12.68
N ILE A 1085 15.97 -3.98 -14.01
CA ILE A 1085 14.94 -3.15 -14.67
C ILE A 1085 13.58 -3.84 -14.51
N ILE A 1086 13.55 -5.15 -14.76
CA ILE A 1086 12.35 -5.97 -14.57
C ILE A 1086 11.85 -5.85 -13.13
N ALA A 1087 12.73 -5.92 -12.13
CA ALA A 1087 12.37 -5.76 -10.73
C ALA A 1087 11.73 -4.38 -10.43
N LEU A 1088 12.30 -3.29 -10.96
CA LEU A 1088 11.77 -1.93 -10.77
C LEU A 1088 10.40 -1.73 -11.44
N VAL A 1089 10.15 -2.39 -12.57
CA VAL A 1089 8.84 -2.35 -13.23
C VAL A 1089 7.82 -3.18 -12.42
N LEU A 1090 8.17 -4.42 -12.05
CA LEU A 1090 7.26 -5.34 -11.36
C LEU A 1090 6.87 -4.85 -9.97
N VAL A 1091 7.80 -4.23 -9.22
CA VAL A 1091 7.54 -3.77 -7.86
C VAL A 1091 6.44 -2.71 -7.80
N CYS A 1092 6.26 -1.93 -8.88
CA CYS A 1092 5.20 -0.93 -8.98
C CYS A 1092 3.80 -1.56 -8.86
N PHE A 1093 3.61 -2.79 -9.34
CA PHE A 1093 2.34 -3.51 -9.30
C PHE A 1093 2.12 -4.30 -8.00
N CYS A 1094 3.05 -4.24 -7.05
CA CYS A 1094 3.04 -5.06 -5.84
C CYS A 1094 2.62 -4.31 -4.56
N ALA A 1095 2.19 -3.04 -4.66
CA ALA A 1095 1.91 -2.16 -3.52
C ALA A 1095 0.59 -2.45 -2.76
N PHE A 1096 0.23 -3.72 -2.59
CA PHE A 1096 -1.02 -4.16 -1.95
C PHE A 1096 -0.73 -5.05 -0.74
N PRO A 1097 -1.47 -4.92 0.39
CA PRO A 1097 -1.23 -5.72 1.59
C PRO A 1097 -1.78 -7.15 1.41
N THR A 1098 -1.10 -7.95 0.59
CA THR A 1098 -1.35 -9.38 0.38
C THR A 1098 -0.09 -10.19 0.64
N ARG A 1099 -0.25 -11.48 0.99
CA ARG A 1099 0.88 -12.40 1.21
C ARG A 1099 1.77 -12.56 -0.02
N LEU A 1100 1.15 -12.67 -1.19
CA LEU A 1100 1.87 -12.76 -2.46
C LEU A 1100 2.62 -11.46 -2.77
N SER A 1101 2.04 -10.29 -2.48
CA SER A 1101 2.75 -9.02 -2.62
C SER A 1101 3.96 -8.89 -1.69
N LEU A 1102 3.92 -9.47 -0.47
CA LEU A 1102 5.10 -9.54 0.40
C LEU A 1102 6.23 -10.34 -0.26
N ILE A 1103 5.90 -11.52 -0.79
CA ILE A 1103 6.81 -12.40 -1.52
C ILE A 1103 7.39 -11.68 -2.75
N TYR A 1104 6.54 -11.04 -3.55
CA TYR A 1104 6.97 -10.38 -4.79
C TYR A 1104 7.89 -9.20 -4.51
N VAL A 1105 7.59 -8.38 -3.50
CA VAL A 1105 8.46 -7.24 -3.12
C VAL A 1105 9.81 -7.73 -2.59
N ALA A 1106 9.83 -8.79 -1.78
CA ALA A 1106 11.08 -9.35 -1.26
C ALA A 1106 11.95 -9.94 -2.39
N PHE A 1107 11.34 -10.71 -3.30
CA PHE A 1107 12.01 -11.26 -4.48
C PHE A 1107 12.52 -10.14 -5.40
N CYS A 1108 11.69 -9.14 -5.74
CA CYS A 1108 12.09 -8.02 -6.59
C CYS A 1108 13.21 -7.19 -5.95
N LEU A 1109 13.21 -6.99 -4.62
CA LEU A 1109 14.32 -6.34 -3.94
C LEU A 1109 15.61 -7.13 -4.13
N GLY A 1110 15.57 -8.45 -3.96
CA GLY A 1110 16.71 -9.33 -4.20
C GLY A 1110 17.20 -9.26 -5.64
N MET A 1111 16.30 -9.39 -6.63
CA MET A 1111 16.65 -9.29 -8.05
C MET A 1111 17.25 -7.93 -8.42
N TYR A 1112 16.69 -6.84 -7.89
CA TYR A 1112 17.23 -5.50 -8.10
C TYR A 1112 18.67 -5.40 -7.62
N LEU A 1113 18.96 -5.91 -6.42
CA LEU A 1113 20.31 -5.93 -5.88
C LEU A 1113 21.23 -6.87 -6.67
N ASN A 1114 20.77 -8.06 -7.06
CA ASN A 1114 21.56 -8.99 -7.89
C ASN A 1114 22.00 -8.34 -9.20
N GLY A 1115 21.07 -7.71 -9.93
CA GLY A 1115 21.37 -7.16 -11.24
C GLY A 1115 22.29 -5.94 -11.17
N VAL A 1116 22.00 -4.99 -10.27
CA VAL A 1116 22.89 -3.82 -10.09
C VAL A 1116 24.23 -4.23 -9.46
N GLY A 1117 24.24 -5.20 -8.56
CA GLY A 1117 25.47 -5.72 -7.98
C GLY A 1117 26.38 -6.32 -9.04
N ARG A 1118 25.84 -7.14 -9.95
CA ARG A 1118 26.64 -7.83 -10.97
C ARG A 1118 27.07 -6.95 -12.13
N TRP A 1119 26.18 -6.13 -12.69
CA TRP A 1119 26.46 -5.37 -13.92
C TRP A 1119 26.46 -3.85 -13.72
N GLY A 1120 26.13 -3.37 -12.53
CA GLY A 1120 25.85 -1.94 -12.36
C GLY A 1120 24.53 -1.55 -13.03
N PHE A 1121 24.41 -0.30 -13.43
CA PHE A 1121 23.21 0.22 -14.12
C PHE A 1121 23.33 0.10 -15.64
N ASP A 1122 23.56 -1.12 -16.13
CA ASP A 1122 23.70 -1.41 -17.55
C ASP A 1122 22.47 -0.95 -18.36
N PRO A 1123 22.67 -0.41 -19.57
CA PRO A 1123 21.60 0.22 -20.33
C PRO A 1123 20.50 -0.77 -20.77
N ILE A 1124 19.30 -0.23 -21.00
CA ILE A 1124 18.13 -0.98 -21.50
C ILE A 1124 18.19 -1.23 -23.01
N ALA A 1125 18.88 -0.37 -23.75
CA ALA A 1125 19.12 -0.47 -25.18
C ALA A 1125 20.63 -0.52 -25.42
N THR A 1126 21.08 -1.48 -26.22
CA THR A 1126 22.49 -1.71 -26.52
C THR A 1126 22.62 -2.09 -28.00
N ASP A 1127 23.79 -1.90 -28.59
CA ASP A 1127 24.03 -2.27 -29.98
C ASP A 1127 23.78 -3.78 -30.19
N ILE A 1128 23.25 -4.14 -31.36
CA ILE A 1128 22.93 -5.55 -31.67
C ILE A 1128 24.18 -6.43 -31.57
N ALA A 1129 25.35 -5.87 -31.92
CA ALA A 1129 26.66 -6.51 -31.78
C ALA A 1129 26.90 -7.04 -30.36
N ASP A 1130 26.66 -6.20 -29.34
CA ASP A 1130 26.87 -6.54 -27.93
C ASP A 1130 25.83 -7.51 -27.36
N ILE A 1131 24.65 -7.61 -27.99
CA ILE A 1131 23.55 -8.49 -27.56
C ILE A 1131 23.77 -9.91 -28.05
N VAL A 1132 24.18 -10.06 -29.31
CA VAL A 1132 24.53 -11.35 -29.90
C VAL A 1132 25.83 -11.87 -29.29
N GLY A 1133 26.78 -10.97 -28.99
CA GLY A 1133 28.04 -11.29 -28.32
C GLY A 1133 28.94 -12.13 -29.21
N ASP A 1134 29.21 -13.35 -28.78
CA ASP A 1134 30.04 -14.35 -29.46
C ASP A 1134 29.27 -15.22 -30.47
N GLY A 1135 27.95 -15.01 -30.62
CA GLY A 1135 27.13 -15.73 -31.60
C GLY A 1135 27.25 -15.19 -33.02
N THR A 1136 26.71 -15.92 -33.99
CA THR A 1136 26.68 -15.53 -35.41
C THR A 1136 25.68 -14.40 -35.67
N PHE A 1137 26.06 -13.42 -36.48
CA PHE A 1137 25.26 -12.23 -36.83
C PHE A 1137 24.34 -12.43 -38.03
N GLY A 1138 24.50 -13.52 -38.80
CA GLY A 1138 23.76 -13.77 -40.03
C GLY A 1138 24.23 -12.88 -41.20
N THR A 1139 25.51 -12.51 -41.20
CA THR A 1139 26.15 -11.69 -42.21
C THR A 1139 26.46 -12.47 -43.49
N GLY A 1140 26.82 -11.76 -44.57
CA GLY A 1140 27.25 -12.39 -45.82
C GLY A 1140 28.50 -13.24 -45.59
N LEU A 1141 28.58 -14.39 -46.26
CA LEU A 1141 29.72 -15.31 -46.15
C LEU A 1141 30.53 -15.33 -47.45
N PRO A 1142 31.87 -15.22 -47.39
CA PRO A 1142 32.74 -15.41 -48.54
C PRO A 1142 32.80 -16.90 -48.95
N SER A 1143 33.19 -17.16 -50.21
CA SER A 1143 33.40 -18.50 -50.73
C SER A 1143 34.84 -18.73 -51.13
N PHE A 1144 35.40 -19.88 -50.76
CA PHE A 1144 36.66 -20.35 -51.32
C PHE A 1144 36.50 -20.61 -52.83
N ALA A 1145 37.53 -20.26 -53.61
CA ALA A 1145 37.57 -20.54 -55.03
C ALA A 1145 37.60 -22.07 -55.22
N SER A 1146 37.24 -22.54 -56.42
CA SER A 1146 37.00 -23.97 -56.69
C SER A 1146 38.09 -24.89 -56.11
N ALA A 1147 37.69 -26.07 -55.62
CA ALA A 1147 38.61 -27.07 -55.04
C ALA A 1147 39.76 -27.47 -55.97
N GLN A 1148 39.64 -27.20 -57.28
CA GLN A 1148 40.67 -27.47 -58.29
C GLN A 1148 41.85 -26.46 -58.24
N ASN A 1149 41.70 -25.33 -57.54
CA ASN A 1149 42.75 -24.31 -57.42
C ASN A 1149 43.79 -24.67 -56.35
N TRP A 1150 43.42 -25.45 -55.34
CA TRP A 1150 44.35 -25.95 -54.33
C TRP A 1150 45.17 -27.12 -54.91
N THR A 1151 46.46 -26.90 -55.12
CA THR A 1151 47.38 -27.90 -55.70
C THR A 1151 48.39 -28.46 -54.70
N GLY A 1152 48.28 -28.08 -53.43
CA GLY A 1152 49.22 -28.43 -52.36
C GLY A 1152 50.40 -27.48 -52.26
N LEU A 1153 51.36 -27.81 -51.39
CA LEU A 1153 52.63 -27.08 -51.26
C LEU A 1153 53.72 -27.72 -52.15
N PRO A 1154 54.64 -26.91 -52.71
CA PRO A 1154 55.82 -27.43 -53.39
C PRO A 1154 56.59 -28.43 -52.51
N GLY A 1155 56.82 -29.65 -53.02
CA GLY A 1155 57.61 -30.68 -52.33
C GLY A 1155 56.83 -31.59 -51.37
N PHE A 1156 55.53 -31.37 -51.15
CA PHE A 1156 54.71 -32.18 -50.23
C PHE A 1156 53.54 -32.92 -50.92
N GLY A 1157 53.24 -32.61 -52.18
CA GLY A 1157 52.20 -33.27 -52.98
C GLY A 1157 52.72 -34.01 -54.22
N PRO A 1158 51.88 -34.79 -54.92
CA PRO A 1158 52.25 -35.49 -56.15
C PRO A 1158 52.34 -34.58 -57.40
N SER A 1159 51.89 -33.32 -57.29
CA SER A 1159 51.89 -32.34 -58.38
C SER A 1159 53.17 -31.52 -58.39
N ALA A 1160 53.91 -31.55 -59.50
CA ALA A 1160 55.09 -30.71 -59.73
C ALA A 1160 54.75 -29.21 -59.89
N ASN A 1161 53.46 -28.87 -60.05
CA ASN A 1161 52.96 -27.50 -60.26
C ASN A 1161 52.27 -26.92 -59.00
N ALA A 1162 52.53 -27.49 -57.82
CA ALA A 1162 51.96 -27.01 -56.56
C ALA A 1162 52.37 -25.55 -56.30
N THR A 1163 51.40 -24.66 -56.09
CA THR A 1163 51.66 -23.21 -55.88
C THR A 1163 51.68 -22.78 -54.42
N GLY A 1164 51.12 -23.59 -53.50
CA GLY A 1164 50.95 -23.23 -52.09
C GLY A 1164 49.89 -22.14 -51.84
N MET A 1165 49.19 -21.66 -52.86
CA MET A 1165 48.24 -20.55 -52.74
C MET A 1165 46.81 -21.06 -52.51
N VAL A 1166 46.18 -20.62 -51.42
CA VAL A 1166 44.74 -20.72 -51.21
C VAL A 1166 44.09 -19.47 -51.80
N GLN A 1167 42.97 -19.62 -52.50
CA GLN A 1167 42.27 -18.53 -53.18
C GLN A 1167 40.79 -18.51 -52.82
N TRP A 1168 40.18 -17.33 -52.84
CA TRP A 1168 38.75 -17.12 -52.63
C TRP A 1168 38.17 -16.09 -53.61
N ASP A 1169 36.85 -16.09 -53.72
CA ASP A 1169 36.16 -15.21 -54.65
C ASP A 1169 36.21 -13.75 -54.16
N ALA A 1170 36.28 -12.81 -55.10
CA ALA A 1170 36.23 -11.38 -54.79
C ALA A 1170 34.86 -10.98 -54.21
N ILE A 1171 34.82 -9.87 -53.47
CA ILE A 1171 33.58 -9.35 -52.88
C ILE A 1171 32.57 -9.10 -54.02
N PRO A 1172 31.36 -9.69 -53.96
CA PRO A 1172 30.33 -9.47 -54.97
C PRO A 1172 30.02 -7.99 -55.13
N GLY A 1173 29.88 -7.50 -56.37
CA GLY A 1173 29.68 -6.07 -56.65
C GLY A 1173 28.44 -5.43 -56.01
N ASN A 1174 27.50 -6.22 -55.49
CA ASN A 1174 26.34 -5.74 -54.72
C ASN A 1174 26.59 -5.62 -53.21
N GLN A 1175 27.78 -6.02 -52.71
CA GLN A 1175 28.15 -5.99 -51.30
C GLN A 1175 29.41 -5.16 -51.03
N THR A 1176 30.02 -4.55 -52.06
CA THR A 1176 31.21 -3.69 -51.93
C THR A 1176 30.96 -2.42 -51.13
N ASP A 1177 29.70 -2.01 -50.97
CA ASP A 1177 29.32 -0.89 -50.09
C ASP A 1177 29.32 -1.28 -48.61
N SER A 1178 29.30 -2.59 -48.30
CA SER A 1178 29.22 -3.13 -46.93
C SER A 1178 30.55 -3.71 -46.43
N TRP A 1179 31.36 -4.26 -47.35
CA TRP A 1179 32.60 -4.97 -47.04
C TRP A 1179 33.78 -4.41 -47.83
N ASP A 1180 34.93 -4.28 -47.17
CA ASP A 1180 36.17 -3.75 -47.75
C ASP A 1180 37.32 -4.77 -47.79
N GLY A 1181 37.20 -5.93 -47.14
CA GLY A 1181 38.26 -6.94 -47.14
C GLY A 1181 37.87 -8.31 -46.60
N PHE A 1182 38.88 -9.08 -46.21
CA PHE A 1182 38.77 -10.46 -45.77
C PHE A 1182 39.66 -10.76 -44.55
N HIS A 1183 39.18 -11.64 -43.68
CA HIS A 1183 39.97 -12.34 -42.67
C HIS A 1183 40.04 -13.84 -42.99
N LEU A 1184 41.23 -14.44 -42.88
CA LEU A 1184 41.44 -15.88 -43.00
C LEU A 1184 41.96 -16.44 -41.67
N LEU A 1185 41.20 -17.36 -41.08
CA LEU A 1185 41.68 -18.23 -40.01
C LEU A 1185 42.23 -19.52 -40.63
N VAL A 1186 43.44 -19.92 -40.22
CA VAL A 1186 44.01 -21.24 -40.49
C VAL A 1186 44.31 -21.90 -39.15
N ASP A 1187 43.74 -23.09 -38.92
CA ASP A 1187 43.88 -23.83 -37.66
C ASP A 1187 43.44 -23.04 -36.42
N ASP A 1188 42.35 -22.28 -36.58
CA ASP A 1188 41.78 -21.38 -35.57
C ASP A 1188 42.71 -20.20 -35.18
N VAL A 1189 43.71 -19.88 -36.02
CA VAL A 1189 44.62 -18.72 -35.90
C VAL A 1189 44.41 -17.75 -37.05
N LEU A 1190 44.31 -16.45 -36.78
CA LEU A 1190 44.22 -15.43 -37.82
C LEU A 1190 45.56 -15.29 -38.54
N ARG A 1191 45.59 -15.62 -39.83
CA ARG A 1191 46.81 -15.57 -40.66
C ARG A 1191 46.79 -14.46 -41.71
N TYR A 1192 45.61 -13.97 -42.07
CA TYR A 1192 45.48 -12.91 -43.06
C TYR A 1192 44.36 -11.95 -42.68
N ALA A 1193 44.65 -10.66 -42.85
CA ALA A 1193 43.68 -9.57 -42.78
C ALA A 1193 44.00 -8.54 -43.88
N GLY A 1194 43.11 -8.36 -44.85
CA GLY A 1194 43.30 -7.41 -45.96
C GLY A 1194 42.37 -7.63 -47.15
N GLU A 1195 42.59 -6.87 -48.22
CA GLU A 1195 41.73 -6.84 -49.43
C GLU A 1195 42.04 -7.95 -50.46
N GLY A 1196 43.17 -8.64 -50.28
CA GLY A 1196 43.63 -9.67 -51.20
C GLY A 1196 42.74 -10.91 -51.21
N THR A 1197 42.76 -11.64 -52.32
CA THR A 1197 41.93 -12.84 -52.55
C THR A 1197 42.72 -14.15 -52.52
N SER A 1198 43.95 -14.09 -52.01
CA SER A 1198 44.83 -15.26 -51.97
C SER A 1198 45.84 -15.19 -50.82
N PHE A 1199 46.15 -16.34 -50.24
CA PHE A 1199 47.12 -16.48 -49.16
C PHE A 1199 48.10 -17.62 -49.45
N ASN A 1200 49.39 -17.41 -49.19
CA ASN A 1200 50.43 -18.41 -49.40
C ASN A 1200 50.60 -19.26 -48.13
N MET A 1201 50.16 -20.51 -48.18
CA MET A 1201 50.18 -21.42 -47.03
C MET A 1201 51.58 -21.97 -46.72
N THR A 1202 52.61 -21.70 -47.55
CA THR A 1202 53.99 -22.05 -47.19
C THR A 1202 54.50 -21.28 -45.98
N SER A 1203 53.94 -20.12 -45.65
CA SER A 1203 54.36 -19.33 -44.48
C SER A 1203 54.21 -20.10 -43.17
N LEU A 1204 53.24 -21.03 -43.08
CA LEU A 1204 53.02 -21.83 -41.87
C LEU A 1204 54.25 -22.62 -41.45
N ILE A 1205 55.09 -23.04 -42.41
CA ILE A 1205 56.34 -23.74 -42.12
C ILE A 1205 57.30 -22.81 -41.36
N ASP A 1206 57.41 -21.57 -41.81
CA ASP A 1206 58.27 -20.56 -41.18
C ASP A 1206 57.67 -20.07 -39.84
N ASP A 1207 56.34 -19.94 -39.76
CA ASP A 1207 55.62 -19.47 -38.56
C ASP A 1207 55.78 -20.43 -37.37
N TYR A 1208 55.88 -21.73 -37.64
CA TYR A 1208 56.12 -22.76 -36.63
C TYR A 1208 57.58 -23.20 -36.54
N ALA A 1209 58.46 -22.67 -37.42
CA ALA A 1209 59.86 -22.98 -37.37
C ALA A 1209 60.46 -22.50 -36.03
N PRO A 1210 61.27 -23.32 -35.36
CA PRO A 1210 61.89 -22.91 -34.11
C PRO A 1210 62.87 -21.76 -34.40
N MET A 1211 62.60 -20.59 -33.81
CA MET A 1211 63.52 -19.45 -33.85
C MET A 1211 64.86 -19.86 -33.23
N GLY A 1212 65.87 -20.07 -34.07
CA GLY A 1212 67.24 -20.24 -33.62
C GLY A 1212 67.68 -19.04 -32.77
N ASN A 1213 68.22 -19.32 -31.57
CA ASN A 1213 68.86 -18.40 -30.62
C ASN A 1213 68.03 -17.61 -29.59
N SER A 1214 66.77 -17.97 -29.33
CA SER A 1214 66.12 -17.56 -28.07
C SER A 1214 66.20 -18.74 -27.09
N GLY A 1215 66.74 -18.55 -25.87
CA GLY A 1215 66.95 -19.61 -24.87
C GLY A 1215 65.69 -20.28 -24.28
N MET A 1216 64.63 -20.47 -25.07
CA MET A 1216 63.40 -21.21 -24.73
C MET A 1216 63.13 -22.27 -25.81
N ASN A 1217 63.75 -23.44 -25.64
CA ASN A 1217 63.50 -24.64 -26.45
C ASN A 1217 62.31 -25.43 -25.91
N THR A 1218 61.08 -24.95 -26.10
CA THR A 1218 59.91 -25.83 -25.93
C THR A 1218 58.92 -25.55 -27.04
N THR A 1219 59.21 -26.11 -28.21
CA THR A 1219 58.13 -26.61 -29.06
C THR A 1219 57.89 -28.06 -28.64
N LEU A 1220 56.67 -28.39 -28.24
CA LEU A 1220 56.26 -29.75 -27.88
C LEU A 1220 55.91 -30.52 -29.17
N TYR A 1221 56.84 -30.56 -30.13
CA TYR A 1221 56.69 -31.37 -31.33
C TYR A 1221 57.18 -32.80 -31.07
N PRO A 1222 56.34 -33.82 -31.27
CA PRO A 1222 56.81 -35.21 -31.32
C PRO A 1222 57.85 -35.33 -32.44
N GLY A 1223 59.13 -35.52 -32.10
CA GLY A 1223 60.24 -35.65 -33.05
C GLY A 1223 61.19 -34.44 -33.16
N GLY A 1224 60.96 -33.37 -32.40
CA GLY A 1224 61.81 -32.17 -32.39
C GLY A 1224 61.71 -31.33 -33.67
N SER A 1225 62.57 -30.31 -33.79
CA SER A 1225 62.57 -29.34 -34.91
C SER A 1225 62.74 -29.98 -36.29
N ALA A 1226 63.37 -31.17 -36.38
CA ALA A 1226 63.68 -31.86 -37.63
C ALA A 1226 62.46 -32.57 -38.27
N ALA A 1227 61.36 -32.78 -37.54
CA ALA A 1227 60.16 -33.48 -38.02
C ALA A 1227 58.99 -32.55 -38.37
N LEU A 1228 59.11 -31.24 -38.11
CA LEU A 1228 58.02 -30.26 -38.23
C LEU A 1228 57.33 -30.28 -39.61
N ASN A 1229 58.12 -30.25 -40.68
CA ASN A 1229 57.61 -30.19 -42.05
C ASN A 1229 56.80 -31.45 -42.41
N ALA A 1230 57.26 -32.64 -41.99
CA ALA A 1230 56.56 -33.89 -42.22
C ALA A 1230 55.27 -33.96 -41.41
N THR A 1231 55.30 -33.47 -40.17
CA THR A 1231 54.14 -33.40 -39.28
C THR A 1231 53.06 -32.47 -39.84
N LEU A 1232 53.39 -31.23 -40.16
CA LEU A 1232 52.47 -30.27 -40.79
C LEU A 1232 51.90 -30.85 -42.10
N ALA A 1233 52.76 -31.45 -42.95
CA ALA A 1233 52.29 -32.02 -44.21
C ALA A 1233 51.33 -33.20 -44.07
N SER A 1234 51.42 -33.95 -42.97
CA SER A 1234 50.56 -35.11 -42.70
C SER A 1234 49.20 -34.74 -42.07
N GLN A 1235 49.04 -33.50 -41.61
CA GLN A 1235 47.88 -33.08 -40.83
C GLN A 1235 46.86 -32.29 -41.66
N PRO A 1236 45.57 -32.32 -41.26
CA PRO A 1236 44.57 -31.43 -41.83
C PRO A 1236 44.77 -30.00 -41.33
N HIS A 1237 44.67 -29.04 -42.25
CA HIS A 1237 44.58 -27.61 -41.94
C HIS A 1237 43.14 -27.14 -42.09
N TYR A 1238 42.63 -26.42 -41.10
CA TYR A 1238 41.24 -25.94 -41.07
C TYR A 1238 41.15 -24.46 -41.46
N LEU A 1239 40.53 -24.16 -42.60
CA LEU A 1239 40.46 -22.80 -43.16
C LEU A 1239 39.06 -22.22 -43.03
N ARG A 1240 38.96 -20.98 -42.53
CA ARG A 1240 37.70 -20.22 -42.46
C ARG A 1240 37.90 -18.80 -42.95
N LEU A 1241 36.93 -18.30 -43.69
CA LEU A 1241 36.94 -16.94 -44.23
C LEU A 1241 35.80 -16.12 -43.63
N ALA A 1242 36.04 -14.82 -43.45
CA ALA A 1242 35.01 -13.84 -43.15
C ALA A 1242 35.23 -12.61 -44.04
N PHE A 1243 34.14 -11.93 -44.42
CA PHE A 1243 34.25 -10.56 -44.92
C PHE A 1243 34.62 -9.62 -43.77
N THR A 1244 35.24 -8.48 -44.10
CA THR A 1244 35.56 -7.43 -43.13
C THR A 1244 34.99 -6.10 -43.57
N SER A 1245 34.68 -5.26 -42.59
CA SER A 1245 34.32 -3.86 -42.77
C SER A 1245 35.14 -3.04 -41.78
N GLN A 1246 35.99 -2.14 -42.27
CA GLN A 1246 36.90 -1.32 -41.47
C GLN A 1246 37.76 -2.15 -40.49
N GLY A 1247 38.21 -3.32 -40.94
CA GLY A 1247 39.01 -4.26 -40.14
C GLY A 1247 38.23 -5.08 -39.10
N SER A 1248 36.91 -4.90 -38.99
CA SER A 1248 36.05 -5.75 -38.15
C SER A 1248 35.50 -6.92 -38.98
N PRO A 1249 35.68 -8.18 -38.56
CA PRO A 1249 35.16 -9.33 -39.28
C PRO A 1249 33.65 -9.49 -39.09
N GLY A 1250 32.97 -9.94 -40.14
CA GLY A 1250 31.66 -10.56 -40.07
C GLY A 1250 31.73 -12.01 -39.56
N ASP A 1251 30.74 -12.82 -39.93
CA ASP A 1251 30.70 -14.24 -39.59
C ASP A 1251 31.74 -15.03 -40.39
N TYR A 1252 32.37 -16.00 -39.73
CA TYR A 1252 33.29 -16.92 -40.40
C TYR A 1252 32.52 -18.07 -41.05
N THR A 1253 32.98 -18.55 -42.20
CA THR A 1253 32.49 -19.80 -42.79
C THR A 1253 32.78 -20.99 -41.87
N ARG A 1254 32.07 -22.10 -42.04
CA ARG A 1254 32.56 -23.39 -41.54
C ARG A 1254 33.92 -23.74 -42.16
N ALA A 1255 34.66 -24.63 -41.50
CA ALA A 1255 36.01 -24.98 -41.92
C ALA A 1255 36.02 -25.76 -43.23
N ALA A 1256 36.74 -25.25 -44.24
CA ALA A 1256 37.29 -26.09 -45.29
C ALA A 1256 38.52 -26.82 -44.76
N ILE A 1257 38.82 -28.00 -45.29
CA ILE A 1257 39.95 -28.82 -44.83
C ILE A 1257 40.94 -28.97 -45.99
N ALA A 1258 42.17 -28.53 -45.77
CA ALA A 1258 43.26 -28.65 -46.75
C ALA A 1258 44.41 -29.49 -46.19
N TYR A 1259 45.02 -30.30 -47.04
CA TYR A 1259 46.28 -30.99 -46.75
C TYR A 1259 47.38 -30.45 -47.66
N PHE A 1260 48.62 -30.43 -47.19
CA PHE A 1260 49.77 -29.99 -48.01
C PHE A 1260 50.01 -30.86 -49.25
N ASN A 1261 49.48 -32.09 -49.26
CA ASN A 1261 49.52 -32.99 -50.41
C ASN A 1261 48.57 -32.59 -51.56
N GLY A 1262 47.76 -31.54 -51.39
CA GLY A 1262 46.78 -31.06 -52.38
C GLY A 1262 45.35 -31.57 -52.17
N SER A 1263 45.08 -32.37 -51.13
CA SER A 1263 43.71 -32.78 -50.81
C SER A 1263 42.90 -31.62 -50.24
N TRP A 1264 41.66 -31.45 -50.70
CA TRP A 1264 40.75 -30.39 -50.27
C TRP A 1264 39.35 -30.94 -49.99
N THR A 1265 38.77 -30.54 -48.86
CA THR A 1265 37.35 -30.76 -48.53
C THR A 1265 36.69 -29.39 -48.41
N PRO A 1266 35.64 -29.09 -49.19
CA PRO A 1266 34.98 -27.80 -49.16
C PRO A 1266 34.31 -27.54 -47.81
N ALA A 1267 34.23 -26.26 -47.43
CA ALA A 1267 33.51 -25.81 -46.26
C ALA A 1267 32.03 -26.20 -46.37
N PRO A 1268 31.46 -26.89 -45.37
CA PRO A 1268 30.02 -27.14 -45.34
C PRO A 1268 29.22 -25.83 -45.17
N GLU A 1269 27.95 -25.81 -45.58
CA GLU A 1269 27.10 -24.61 -45.43
C GLU A 1269 26.96 -24.17 -43.96
N GLY A 1270 26.95 -22.86 -43.71
CA GLY A 1270 26.76 -22.25 -42.40
C GLY A 1270 27.91 -21.36 -41.94
N ALA A 1271 27.68 -20.69 -40.82
CA ALA A 1271 28.60 -19.77 -40.17
C ALA A 1271 29.12 -20.33 -38.84
N THR A 1272 30.22 -19.77 -38.34
CA THR A 1272 30.83 -20.06 -37.03
C THR A 1272 31.19 -18.80 -36.28
#